data_AF-A0A1T4YPT8-F1
#
_entry.id   AF-A0A1T4YPT8-F1
#
_cell.length_a   1.000
_cell.length_b   1.000
_cell.length_c   1.000
_cell.angle_alpha   90.00
_cell.angle_beta   90.00
_cell.angle_gamma   90.00
#
_symmetry.space_group_name_H-M   'P 1'
#
loop_
_entity.id
_entity.type
_entity.pdbx_description
1 polymer ?
#
loop_
_entity_poly.entity_id
_entity_poly.type
_entity_poly.pdbx_seq_one_letter_code
_entity_poly.pdbx_strand_id
1 'polypeptide(L)'
;MNKLIPLFLSVGGMVIAAPSAQQLEFFESRIRPVLAQECYECHSESGKQKGGLLLDSRPGWQAGGDTGEAILPGNPSASLLLQSIRQTHEDLKMPKNGAKLDDSVIADFEKWIAEGAYDPREQAPNAEQLAKETDWSAVLQRRKQWWCFQPIQPGALKADASAPAVATEVDRQLLVKLKEQGIGPAGPASASTLIRRASYILTGLPPKPEEVEAFVLEAEKSPQAYEQLVDRLLASPHYGERWARHWLDWVRYAESYGSEGDARIPYAWRYRDYVIRAFNQDVPYPQMLREAIAGDLLPQPRLQNGINESALGIGQLRMVLHGFSPTDSLDELVTFTDNQIDTVTKSFQALTVSCARCHNHKFDAISQTDFYALYGIFTSARPAVVDVNAPGTGDAERAELGNIKTQIKQVMAEAWLKAAAKLPAKPDAVQPPKPVATCAWDLQTEAWFTSGNGVKQGRTEAGEFSVQLKGDNVIARVYPGGIFSDLISPKDRGVIMSKRFKCEGGTLWFRASGSGGVKAKYVVQNYPRTGTIHRAKEFREEKDETLGWHKLDLNYWKGDDLFLQLATVADMPAEANENASSWFGITEAFVTAGDESPPSVVVGGNPLDAVTAWKAGKLTDAQAELLGSLLRQGKLPNDVKAVPEAAALLAKYREVEATLPQPTRAPGALDADGYDAPLFARGDHKQPMEPVARRFLDGINPTPYHPQGSGRLELAESLTAADNPLTSRVIVNRLWHHVFGRGLVGTPDNFGRLGETPSHPELLDTLAAYFQSSGGSMKQLIKALLLTEAFQRRDESSSPLVVEKDPENKLLSHWSVRRLEAEAIRDSILTLSGKMDEKLYGEPVYGKDGRRSLYVGVIRNSLEPFLTAFDMPVPSSTRGRRDVTNVPAQSLALLNDPVIINWSAEWARRVLAHSGDEARVQTLFMQSLGRSATPRELAGSLAFVKKSAEFAQAQQDHLVALDQRRHALQDEVQGILEPVRAKLNAQQKMPEATDAPVPFAEWTFDQDGRDAQGHLPLKLEGSARVVDGALVLDGRTALARSERLPKHVQAKTLEAWVMLDTLDQKGGGVMTLQDRRGMVFDAIVYAERAPQEWLSGSNNHRRTQEFGGPADTEVDKRPVHLAITYDQGKVIGYRDGVRYGEPYTTAEVAEFEAGDAEILLGCRHGAVGGNRMLRGRILRARLYDRALTEQEVALSRHVEATAVTELDVMKALTEAQREQVDNARHELNQIMGQLTTQEEAAAKLNPETAGWESLGLSLINLKEFIYLR
;
A
#
# COMPACT_ATOMS: atom_id res chain seq x y z
N MET A 1 77.81 8.41 2.70
CA MET A 1 79.12 8.43 2.00
C MET A 1 78.84 7.91 0.59
N ASN A 2 79.17 8.53 -0.53
CA ASN A 2 80.01 9.69 -0.81
C ASN A 2 79.62 10.21 -2.19
N LYS A 3 79.33 11.52 -2.24
CA LYS A 3 79.87 12.48 -3.20
C LYS A 3 79.81 12.19 -4.72
N LEU A 4 79.11 13.12 -5.38
CA LEU A 4 79.57 13.91 -6.55
C LEU A 4 79.60 13.24 -7.93
N ILE A 5 78.54 13.49 -8.71
CA ILE A 5 78.50 14.38 -9.92
C ILE A 5 79.91 14.94 -10.29
N PRO A 6 80.38 14.91 -11.57
CA PRO A 6 79.77 15.85 -12.50
C PRO A 6 79.71 15.57 -14.02
N LEU A 7 78.71 16.28 -14.56
CA LEU A 7 78.60 17.00 -15.82
C LEU A 7 78.84 16.27 -17.14
N PHE A 8 77.83 16.34 -18.00
CA PHE A 8 77.96 17.16 -19.22
C PHE A 8 76.62 17.85 -19.55
N LEU A 9 76.68 19.17 -19.71
CA LEU A 9 75.64 20.01 -20.30
C LEU A 9 75.62 19.79 -21.81
N SER A 10 74.43 19.63 -22.38
CA SER A 10 74.13 20.10 -23.73
C SER A 10 72.69 20.59 -23.81
N VAL A 11 72.54 21.88 -24.04
CA VAL A 11 71.28 22.58 -24.30
C VAL A 11 70.74 22.10 -25.65
N GLY A 12 69.56 21.48 -25.64
CA GLY A 12 68.74 21.25 -26.84
C GLY A 12 67.42 21.99 -26.68
N GLY A 13 67.24 23.11 -27.39
CA GLY A 13 65.95 23.78 -27.47
C GLY A 13 64.97 22.91 -28.27
N MET A 14 63.92 22.42 -27.60
CA MET A 14 62.78 21.81 -28.29
C MET A 14 61.98 22.91 -28.99
N VAL A 15 61.95 22.83 -30.32
CA VAL A 15 61.00 23.58 -31.15
C VAL A 15 59.61 23.01 -30.86
N ILE A 16 58.71 23.82 -30.29
CA ILE A 16 57.29 23.48 -30.21
C ILE A 16 56.75 23.53 -31.64
N ALA A 17 56.42 22.37 -32.20
CA ALA A 17 55.79 22.29 -33.52
C ALA A 17 54.40 22.94 -33.47
N ALA A 18 54.00 23.63 -34.54
CA ALA A 18 52.65 24.17 -34.67
C ALA A 18 51.62 23.00 -34.66
N PRO A 19 50.46 23.16 -34.01
CA PRO A 19 49.44 22.12 -33.95
C PRO A 19 48.96 21.73 -35.34
N SER A 20 48.75 20.44 -35.56
CA SER A 20 48.07 19.95 -36.78
C SER A 20 46.58 20.31 -36.76
N ALA A 21 45.96 20.39 -37.95
CA ALA A 21 44.52 20.63 -38.06
C ALA A 21 43.68 19.60 -37.28
N GLN A 22 44.13 18.34 -37.25
CA GLN A 22 43.46 17.26 -36.51
C GLN A 22 43.51 17.45 -34.99
N GLN A 23 44.60 18.00 -34.45
CA GLN A 23 44.73 18.28 -33.02
C GLN A 23 43.85 19.46 -32.59
N LEU A 24 43.74 20.48 -33.44
CA LEU A 24 42.82 21.60 -33.21
C LEU A 24 41.36 21.14 -33.27
N GLU A 25 41.00 20.33 -34.28
CA GLU A 25 39.65 19.76 -34.38
C GLU A 25 39.33 18.85 -33.19
N PHE A 26 40.29 18.05 -32.71
CA PHE A 26 40.12 17.23 -31.52
C PHE A 26 39.84 18.07 -30.27
N PHE A 27 40.60 19.15 -30.07
CA PHE A 27 40.36 20.08 -28.98
C PHE A 27 38.95 20.70 -29.05
N GLU A 28 38.58 21.26 -30.21
CA GLU A 28 37.30 21.95 -30.41
C GLU A 28 36.10 21.01 -30.26
N SER A 29 36.22 19.75 -30.69
CA SER A 29 35.11 18.78 -30.67
C SER A 29 35.03 17.95 -29.39
N ARG A 30 36.16 17.70 -28.70
CA ARG A 30 36.24 16.74 -27.57
C ARG A 30 36.56 17.39 -26.23
N ILE A 31 37.39 18.44 -26.21
CA ILE A 31 37.91 19.01 -24.96
C ILE A 31 37.18 20.29 -24.57
N ARG A 32 37.15 21.28 -25.47
CA ARG A 32 36.54 22.60 -25.23
C ARG A 32 35.09 22.51 -24.71
N PRO A 33 34.20 21.67 -25.27
CA PRO A 33 32.83 21.60 -24.78
C PRO A 33 32.73 21.09 -23.33
N VAL A 34 33.62 20.18 -22.93
CA VAL A 34 33.65 19.65 -21.56
C VAL A 34 34.19 20.70 -20.61
N LEU A 35 35.28 21.40 -20.98
CA LEU A 35 35.78 22.51 -20.18
C LEU A 35 34.71 23.58 -19.98
N ALA A 36 34.01 23.96 -21.06
CA ALA A 36 32.94 24.94 -21.00
C ALA A 36 31.78 24.52 -20.10
N GLN A 37 31.37 23.26 -20.22
CA GLN A 37 30.19 22.74 -19.52
C GLN A 37 30.46 22.37 -18.06
N GLU A 38 31.63 21.79 -17.76
CA GLU A 38 31.92 21.17 -16.46
C GLU A 38 32.92 21.97 -15.62
N CYS A 39 33.70 22.86 -16.25
CA CYS A 39 34.82 23.53 -15.57
C CYS A 39 34.62 25.04 -15.45
N TYR A 40 34.07 25.73 -16.46
CA TYR A 40 34.08 27.20 -16.48
C TYR A 40 33.28 27.87 -15.37
N GLU A 41 32.23 27.25 -14.83
CA GLU A 41 31.49 27.84 -13.70
C GLU A 41 32.42 28.18 -12.53
N CYS A 42 33.47 27.37 -12.33
CA CYS A 42 34.46 27.56 -11.27
C CYS A 42 35.85 27.96 -11.76
N HIS A 43 36.25 27.63 -12.99
CA HIS A 43 37.62 27.77 -13.50
C HIS A 43 37.65 28.53 -14.83
N SER A 44 37.00 29.70 -14.88
CA SER A 44 37.07 30.63 -16.02
C SER A 44 37.19 32.06 -15.52
N GLU A 45 37.64 32.98 -16.36
CA GLU A 45 37.72 34.41 -16.03
C GLU A 45 36.36 34.97 -15.61
N SER A 46 35.28 34.48 -16.23
CA SER A 46 33.89 34.85 -15.95
C SER A 46 33.23 34.10 -14.78
N GLY A 47 33.89 33.04 -14.26
CA GLY A 47 33.37 32.15 -13.24
C GLY A 47 33.81 32.51 -11.81
N LYS A 48 33.69 31.55 -10.89
CA LYS A 48 34.08 31.72 -9.46
C LYS A 48 35.59 31.72 -9.21
N GLN A 49 36.43 31.49 -10.22
CA GLN A 49 37.90 31.44 -10.17
C GLN A 49 38.47 30.66 -8.97
N LYS A 50 37.95 29.46 -8.71
CA LYS A 50 38.35 28.66 -7.55
C LYS A 50 39.80 28.18 -7.68
N GLY A 51 40.57 28.38 -6.62
CA GLY A 51 41.96 27.92 -6.53
C GLY A 51 42.89 28.57 -7.55
N GLY A 52 42.56 29.80 -8.01
CA GLY A 52 43.37 30.57 -8.96
C GLY A 52 43.47 29.98 -10.37
N LEU A 53 42.86 28.82 -10.63
CA LEU A 53 42.98 28.10 -11.90
C LEU A 53 41.94 28.57 -12.93
N LEU A 54 42.42 28.92 -14.12
CA LEU A 54 41.62 29.25 -15.30
C LEU A 54 41.80 28.17 -16.38
N LEU A 55 40.71 27.68 -16.97
CA LEU A 55 40.70 26.61 -17.98
C LEU A 55 40.05 27.05 -19.31
N ASP A 56 39.65 28.31 -19.41
CA ASP A 56 38.93 28.91 -20.53
C ASP A 56 39.83 29.55 -21.59
N SER A 57 41.15 29.61 -21.34
CA SER A 57 42.15 30.04 -22.32
C SER A 57 43.47 29.30 -22.14
N ARG A 58 44.28 29.25 -23.20
CA ARG A 58 45.63 28.66 -23.18
C ARG A 58 46.54 29.37 -22.19
N PRO A 59 46.68 30.72 -22.20
CA PRO A 59 47.47 31.40 -21.18
C PRO A 59 46.95 31.15 -19.75
N GLY A 60 45.63 31.02 -19.58
CA GLY A 60 45.00 30.77 -18.29
C GLY A 60 45.44 29.45 -17.66
N TRP A 61 45.33 28.33 -18.37
CA TRP A 61 45.74 27.05 -17.77
C TRP A 61 47.26 26.87 -17.72
N GLN A 62 48.00 27.54 -18.61
CA GLN A 62 49.47 27.58 -18.57
C GLN A 62 50.01 28.34 -17.35
N ALA A 63 49.30 29.34 -16.85
CA ALA A 63 49.67 30.03 -15.62
C ALA A 63 49.54 29.13 -14.37
N GLY A 64 48.73 28.07 -14.45
CA GLY A 64 48.44 27.17 -13.33
C GLY A 64 47.44 27.78 -12.33
N GLY A 65 47.26 27.11 -11.20
CA GLY A 65 46.47 27.61 -10.07
C GLY A 65 47.30 27.75 -8.79
N ASP A 66 46.63 28.00 -7.67
CA ASP A 66 47.26 28.15 -6.35
C ASP A 66 48.08 26.92 -5.90
N THR A 67 47.76 25.75 -6.48
CA THR A 67 48.45 24.47 -6.22
C THR A 67 49.49 24.10 -7.28
N GLY A 68 49.84 25.03 -8.18
CA GLY A 68 50.85 24.84 -9.23
C GLY A 68 50.27 24.57 -10.62
N GLU A 69 51.10 24.00 -11.49
CA GLU A 69 50.77 23.75 -12.90
C GLU A 69 49.62 22.73 -13.03
N ALA A 70 48.51 23.15 -13.63
CA ALA A 70 47.35 22.28 -13.78
C ALA A 70 47.51 21.25 -14.91
N ILE A 71 48.15 21.64 -16.01
CA ILE A 71 48.35 20.79 -17.19
C ILE A 71 49.84 20.84 -17.56
N LEU A 72 50.45 19.65 -17.67
CA LEU A 72 51.81 19.45 -18.15
C LEU A 72 51.75 18.81 -19.55
N PRO A 73 51.89 19.60 -20.64
CA PRO A 73 51.90 19.08 -22.01
C PRO A 73 52.87 17.92 -22.18
N GLY A 74 52.39 16.81 -22.77
CA GLY A 74 53.17 15.58 -22.98
C GLY A 74 53.30 14.68 -21.75
N ASN A 75 52.82 15.10 -20.57
CA ASN A 75 52.89 14.29 -19.35
C ASN A 75 51.53 14.22 -18.62
N PRO A 76 50.62 13.34 -19.08
CA PRO A 76 49.30 13.17 -18.46
C PRO A 76 49.37 12.75 -16.99
N SER A 77 50.29 11.82 -16.64
CA SER A 77 50.41 11.29 -15.28
C SER A 77 50.79 12.36 -14.24
N ALA A 78 51.56 13.37 -14.64
CA ALA A 78 51.98 14.46 -13.75
C ALA A 78 51.02 15.66 -13.77
N SER A 79 50.03 15.70 -14.68
CA SER A 79 49.10 16.82 -14.81
C SER A 79 48.03 16.79 -13.71
N LEU A 80 48.02 17.81 -12.85
CA LEU A 80 47.08 17.92 -11.72
C LEU A 80 45.62 17.92 -12.16
N LEU A 81 45.29 18.52 -13.32
CA LEU A 81 43.94 18.49 -13.89
C LEU A 81 43.46 17.06 -14.10
N LEU A 82 44.30 16.22 -14.73
CA LEU A 82 43.96 14.83 -15.03
C LEU A 82 43.81 14.00 -13.74
N GLN A 83 44.72 14.18 -12.77
CA GLN A 83 44.61 13.54 -11.46
C GLN A 83 43.35 13.99 -10.70
N SER A 84 42.96 15.26 -10.86
CA SER A 84 41.79 15.83 -10.20
C SER A 84 40.48 15.31 -10.78
N ILE A 85 40.35 15.25 -12.10
CA ILE A 85 39.16 14.70 -12.77
C ILE A 85 39.10 13.17 -12.69
N ARG A 86 40.25 12.49 -12.53
CA ARG A 86 40.32 11.06 -12.18
C ARG A 86 39.98 10.79 -10.71
N GLN A 87 39.99 11.82 -9.87
CA GLN A 87 39.82 11.74 -8.42
C GLN A 87 40.86 10.86 -7.71
N THR A 88 42.06 10.76 -8.29
CA THR A 88 43.19 9.99 -7.73
C THR A 88 44.08 10.82 -6.81
N HIS A 89 43.94 12.15 -6.83
CA HIS A 89 44.63 13.03 -5.90
C HIS A 89 43.95 13.00 -4.52
N GLU A 90 44.72 13.07 -3.44
CA GLU A 90 44.22 12.97 -2.06
C GLU A 90 43.22 14.11 -1.73
N ASP A 91 43.63 15.36 -1.95
CA ASP A 91 42.85 16.56 -1.55
C ASP A 91 42.11 17.29 -2.69
N LEU A 92 42.45 17.02 -3.94
CA LEU A 92 41.96 17.75 -5.12
C LEU A 92 41.14 16.82 -6.02
N LYS A 93 39.87 16.61 -5.65
CA LYS A 93 38.93 15.78 -6.43
C LYS A 93 37.90 16.67 -7.10
N MET A 94 37.81 16.60 -8.43
CA MET A 94 36.91 17.41 -9.25
C MET A 94 36.02 16.52 -10.13
N PRO A 95 34.76 16.93 -10.42
CA PRO A 95 34.04 18.08 -9.83
C PRO A 95 33.66 17.86 -8.35
N LYS A 96 33.92 18.82 -7.45
CA LYS A 96 33.67 18.68 -5.99
C LYS A 96 32.21 18.45 -5.59
N ASN A 97 31.27 18.99 -6.37
CA ASN A 97 29.83 18.91 -6.14
C ASN A 97 29.10 18.17 -7.29
N GLY A 98 29.80 17.29 -8.02
CA GLY A 98 29.26 16.59 -9.17
C GLY A 98 29.81 15.18 -9.33
N ALA A 99 29.18 14.38 -10.18
CA ALA A 99 29.71 13.06 -10.55
C ALA A 99 31.08 13.18 -11.24
N LYS A 100 31.95 12.18 -11.02
CA LYS A 100 33.22 12.01 -11.74
C LYS A 100 32.97 12.06 -13.25
N LEU A 101 33.89 12.67 -14.01
CA LEU A 101 33.82 12.65 -15.47
C LEU A 101 33.98 11.22 -16.00
N ASP A 102 33.34 10.93 -17.14
CA ASP A 102 33.40 9.62 -17.76
C ASP A 102 34.83 9.22 -18.13
N ASP A 103 35.17 7.94 -17.99
CA ASP A 103 36.52 7.45 -18.31
C ASP A 103 36.88 7.70 -19.79
N SER A 104 35.90 7.77 -20.70
CA SER A 104 36.13 8.17 -22.11
C SER A 104 36.49 9.64 -22.27
N VAL A 105 35.88 10.52 -21.48
CA VAL A 105 36.21 11.95 -21.45
C VAL A 105 37.57 12.14 -20.79
N ILE A 106 37.84 11.44 -19.69
CA ILE A 106 39.16 11.41 -19.05
C ILE A 106 40.22 10.88 -20.02
N ALA A 107 39.92 9.87 -20.84
CA ALA A 107 40.81 9.37 -21.88
C ALA A 107 41.02 10.40 -23.00
N ASP A 108 39.98 11.17 -23.37
CA ASP A 108 40.14 12.30 -24.30
C ASP A 108 41.07 13.37 -23.71
N PHE A 109 40.91 13.73 -22.42
CA PHE A 109 41.83 14.63 -21.71
C PHE A 109 43.24 14.07 -21.62
N GLU A 110 43.40 12.79 -21.30
CA GLU A 110 44.69 12.11 -21.27
C GLU A 110 45.37 12.16 -22.63
N LYS A 111 44.64 11.83 -23.70
CA LYS A 111 45.13 11.88 -25.08
C LYS A 111 45.51 13.31 -25.46
N TRP A 112 44.64 14.28 -25.20
CA TRP A 112 44.90 15.68 -25.48
C TRP A 112 46.16 16.18 -24.79
N ILE A 113 46.32 15.87 -23.49
CA ILE A 113 47.52 16.22 -22.73
C ILE A 113 48.75 15.50 -23.28
N ALA A 114 48.65 14.20 -23.59
CA ALA A 114 49.75 13.40 -24.14
C ALA A 114 50.24 13.94 -25.48
N GLU A 115 49.33 14.46 -26.30
CA GLU A 115 49.65 15.05 -27.60
C GLU A 115 50.22 16.47 -27.49
N GLY A 116 50.24 17.09 -26.30
CA GLY A 116 50.83 18.42 -26.08
C GLY A 116 49.84 19.49 -25.62
N ALA A 117 48.62 19.10 -25.23
CA ALA A 117 47.56 19.98 -24.75
C ALA A 117 47.28 21.18 -25.69
N TYR A 118 47.26 20.93 -27.01
CA TYR A 118 47.04 22.00 -27.99
C TYR A 118 45.69 22.68 -27.79
N ASP A 119 45.74 24.00 -27.65
CA ASP A 119 44.59 24.84 -27.34
C ASP A 119 44.68 26.13 -28.16
N PRO A 120 43.77 26.37 -29.12
CA PRO A 120 43.81 27.57 -29.97
C PRO A 120 43.35 28.84 -29.26
N ARG A 121 42.88 28.79 -28.01
CA ARG A 121 42.29 29.93 -27.30
C ARG A 121 43.39 30.82 -26.70
N GLU A 122 43.72 31.93 -27.35
CA GLU A 122 44.68 32.91 -26.81
C GLU A 122 44.10 33.83 -25.73
N GLN A 123 42.77 33.92 -25.63
CA GLN A 123 42.05 34.75 -24.67
C GLN A 123 40.82 33.99 -24.18
N ALA A 124 40.31 34.35 -23.01
CA ALA A 124 39.04 33.81 -22.53
C ALA A 124 37.90 34.12 -23.53
N PRO A 125 36.93 33.20 -23.72
CA PRO A 125 35.82 33.43 -24.61
C PRO A 125 35.01 34.62 -24.10
N ASN A 126 34.63 35.52 -25.01
CA ASN A 126 33.69 36.57 -24.66
C ASN A 126 32.29 35.99 -24.39
N ALA A 127 31.38 36.78 -23.81
CA ALA A 127 30.04 36.31 -23.44
C ALA A 127 29.27 35.68 -24.62
N GLU A 128 29.47 36.17 -25.84
CA GLU A 128 28.82 35.66 -27.05
C GLU A 128 29.41 34.31 -27.51
N GLN A 129 30.73 34.14 -27.44
CA GLN A 129 31.42 32.89 -27.73
C GLN A 129 31.09 31.81 -26.69
N LEU A 130 31.06 32.19 -25.41
CA LEU A 130 30.65 31.30 -24.32
C LEU A 130 29.19 30.87 -24.47
N ALA A 131 28.30 31.79 -24.84
CA ALA A 131 26.90 31.47 -25.12
C ALA A 131 26.75 30.51 -26.31
N LYS A 132 27.61 30.62 -27.33
CA LYS A 132 27.64 29.72 -28.48
C LYS A 132 28.21 28.32 -28.15
N GLU A 133 29.20 28.24 -27.27
CA GLU A 133 29.81 26.98 -26.81
C GLU A 133 28.91 26.21 -25.83
N THR A 134 28.10 26.94 -25.08
CA THR A 134 27.08 26.41 -24.15
C THR A 134 25.68 26.36 -24.77
N ASP A 135 25.57 26.70 -26.06
CA ASP A 135 24.31 26.69 -26.80
C ASP A 135 23.68 25.29 -26.75
N TRP A 136 22.45 25.25 -26.25
CA TRP A 136 21.75 24.00 -26.05
C TRP A 136 21.53 23.25 -27.37
N SER A 137 21.32 23.94 -28.49
CA SER A 137 21.08 23.29 -29.78
C SER A 137 22.30 22.47 -30.21
N ALA A 138 23.51 23.03 -30.09
CA ALA A 138 24.75 22.30 -30.38
C ALA A 138 24.99 21.14 -29.39
N VAL A 139 24.73 21.35 -28.10
CA VAL A 139 24.86 20.32 -27.05
C VAL A 139 23.89 19.16 -27.30
N LEU A 140 22.64 19.48 -27.65
CA LEU A 140 21.60 18.52 -28.00
C LEU A 140 22.04 17.66 -29.20
N GLN A 141 22.50 18.26 -30.29
CA GLN A 141 22.94 17.50 -31.48
C GLN A 141 24.09 16.54 -31.17
N ARG A 142 25.06 16.95 -30.33
CA ARG A 142 26.15 16.09 -29.87
C ARG A 142 25.63 14.91 -29.04
N ARG A 143 24.70 15.16 -28.12
CA ARG A 143 24.15 14.12 -27.22
C ARG A 143 23.20 13.16 -27.90
N LYS A 144 22.50 13.62 -28.95
CA LYS A 144 21.69 12.75 -29.81
C LYS A 144 22.51 11.63 -30.48
N GLN A 145 23.84 11.78 -30.58
CA GLN A 145 24.73 10.73 -31.11
C GLN A 145 24.90 9.51 -30.17
N TRP A 146 24.40 9.58 -28.93
CA TRP A 146 24.45 8.43 -28.02
C TRP A 146 23.59 7.27 -28.55
N TRP A 147 24.07 6.04 -28.35
CA TRP A 147 23.55 4.84 -29.04
C TRP A 147 22.02 4.66 -28.91
N CYS A 148 21.44 4.99 -27.75
CA CYS A 148 20.02 4.74 -27.50
C CYS A 148 19.09 5.71 -28.26
N PHE A 149 19.60 6.87 -28.68
CA PHE A 149 18.89 7.84 -29.52
C PHE A 149 19.08 7.60 -31.01
N GLN A 150 19.95 6.67 -31.40
CA GLN A 150 20.14 6.30 -32.81
C GLN A 150 19.02 5.39 -33.29
N PRO A 151 18.58 5.49 -34.56
CA PRO A 151 17.61 4.58 -35.14
C PRO A 151 18.01 3.11 -34.95
N ILE A 152 17.01 2.25 -34.71
CA ILE A 152 17.21 0.79 -34.58
C ILE A 152 17.71 0.25 -35.92
N GLN A 153 18.83 -0.48 -35.89
CA GLN A 153 19.36 -1.14 -37.08
C GLN A 153 18.57 -2.42 -37.38
N PRO A 154 18.04 -2.60 -38.60
CA PRO A 154 17.31 -3.81 -38.95
C PRO A 154 18.25 -5.03 -38.98
N GLY A 155 17.85 -6.10 -38.29
CA GLY A 155 18.56 -7.38 -38.28
C GLY A 155 18.16 -8.31 -39.44
N ALA A 156 18.67 -9.54 -39.40
CA ALA A 156 18.35 -10.58 -40.41
C ALA A 156 16.99 -11.28 -40.21
N LEU A 157 16.33 -11.05 -39.06
CA LEU A 157 15.05 -11.67 -38.72
C LEU A 157 13.90 -11.04 -39.52
N LYS A 158 13.04 -11.88 -40.09
CA LYS A 158 11.78 -11.45 -40.70
C LYS A 158 10.69 -11.29 -39.64
N ALA A 159 9.66 -10.51 -39.96
CA ALA A 159 8.51 -10.27 -39.08
C ALA A 159 7.75 -11.55 -38.69
N ASP A 160 7.73 -12.56 -39.58
CA ASP A 160 7.06 -13.85 -39.41
C ASP A 160 8.00 -14.96 -38.91
N ALA A 161 9.20 -14.61 -38.43
CA ALA A 161 10.15 -15.60 -37.93
C ALA A 161 9.57 -16.37 -36.73
N SER A 162 9.62 -17.71 -36.80
CA SER A 162 9.21 -18.57 -35.70
C SER A 162 10.10 -18.41 -34.46
N ALA A 163 9.58 -18.72 -33.27
CA ALA A 163 10.36 -18.65 -32.02
C ALA A 163 11.67 -19.47 -32.06
N PRO A 164 11.73 -20.69 -32.62
CA PRO A 164 13.00 -21.41 -32.81
C PRO A 164 14.00 -20.70 -33.74
N ALA A 165 13.52 -20.02 -34.79
CA ALA A 165 14.39 -19.26 -35.69
C ALA A 165 15.00 -18.03 -35.00
N VAL A 166 14.21 -17.33 -34.18
CA VAL A 166 14.69 -16.24 -33.33
C VAL A 166 15.71 -16.76 -32.31
N ALA A 167 15.43 -17.88 -31.64
CA ALA A 167 16.34 -18.51 -30.68
C ALA A 167 17.70 -18.85 -31.33
N THR A 168 17.68 -19.45 -32.52
CA THR A 168 18.88 -19.79 -33.29
C THR A 168 19.74 -18.56 -33.59
N GLU A 169 19.11 -17.43 -33.95
CA GLU A 169 19.82 -16.18 -34.21
C GLU A 169 20.43 -15.57 -32.93
N VAL A 170 19.71 -15.64 -31.80
CA VAL A 170 20.24 -15.23 -30.49
C VAL A 170 21.50 -16.05 -30.14
N ASP A 171 21.42 -17.37 -30.21
CA ASP A 171 22.56 -18.24 -29.91
C ASP A 171 23.73 -18.01 -30.85
N ARG A 172 23.47 -17.79 -32.15
CA ARG A 172 24.50 -17.46 -33.14
C ARG A 172 25.29 -16.21 -32.71
N GLN A 173 24.60 -15.14 -32.32
CA GLN A 173 25.26 -13.88 -31.92
C GLN A 173 26.00 -14.01 -30.58
N LEU A 174 25.45 -14.74 -29.60
CA LEU A 174 26.14 -15.04 -28.34
C LEU A 174 27.42 -15.87 -28.58
N LEU A 175 27.34 -16.90 -29.44
CA LEU A 175 28.48 -17.75 -29.78
C LEU A 175 29.61 -16.98 -30.48
N VAL A 176 29.29 -15.96 -31.28
CA VAL A 176 30.30 -15.07 -31.88
C VAL A 176 31.11 -14.38 -30.77
N LYS A 177 30.44 -13.78 -29.77
CA LYS A 177 31.13 -13.10 -28.66
C LYS A 177 31.91 -14.05 -27.75
N LEU A 178 31.36 -15.23 -27.47
CA LEU A 178 32.07 -16.27 -26.72
C LEU A 178 33.37 -16.70 -27.44
N LYS A 179 33.32 -16.88 -28.77
CA LYS A 179 34.50 -17.23 -29.60
C LYS A 179 35.54 -16.11 -29.62
N GLU A 180 35.12 -14.84 -29.74
CA GLU A 180 36.02 -13.68 -29.66
C GLU A 180 36.81 -13.67 -28.34
N GLN A 181 36.21 -14.12 -27.23
CA GLN A 181 36.87 -14.20 -25.93
C GLN A 181 37.59 -15.53 -25.66
N GLY A 182 37.46 -16.53 -26.54
CA GLY A 182 38.02 -17.87 -26.34
C GLY A 182 37.31 -18.68 -25.25
N ILE A 183 36.06 -18.36 -24.96
CA ILE A 183 35.22 -19.05 -23.95
C ILE A 183 34.32 -20.07 -24.66
N GLY A 184 34.27 -21.30 -24.14
CA GLY A 184 33.32 -22.32 -24.59
C GLY A 184 32.02 -22.28 -23.77
N PRO A 185 30.84 -22.52 -24.39
CA PRO A 185 29.59 -22.63 -23.66
C PRO A 185 29.53 -23.93 -22.83
N ALA A 186 28.85 -23.87 -21.68
CA ALA A 186 28.52 -25.05 -20.89
C ALA A 186 27.47 -25.92 -21.59
N GLY A 187 27.49 -27.22 -21.30
CA GLY A 187 26.51 -28.18 -21.81
C GLY A 187 25.09 -27.97 -21.25
N PRO A 188 24.09 -28.71 -21.75
CA PRO A 188 22.70 -28.58 -21.30
C PRO A 188 22.52 -28.99 -19.83
N ALA A 189 21.54 -28.37 -19.16
CA ALA A 189 21.08 -28.78 -17.84
C ALA A 189 20.27 -30.08 -17.90
N SER A 190 20.06 -30.73 -16.76
CA SER A 190 19.16 -31.90 -16.68
C SER A 190 17.70 -31.50 -16.95
N ALA A 191 16.89 -32.44 -17.43
CA ALA A 191 15.47 -32.21 -17.66
C ALA A 191 14.73 -31.73 -16.39
N SER A 192 15.05 -32.28 -15.21
CA SER A 192 14.50 -31.84 -13.92
C SER A 192 14.82 -30.37 -13.59
N THR A 193 16.05 -29.93 -13.87
CA THR A 193 16.44 -28.52 -13.70
C THR A 193 15.71 -27.63 -14.71
N LEU A 194 15.62 -28.04 -15.97
CA LEU A 194 14.97 -27.25 -17.02
C LEU A 194 13.48 -27.00 -16.74
N ILE A 195 12.72 -28.01 -16.30
CA ILE A 195 11.31 -27.82 -15.96
C ILE A 195 11.13 -26.92 -14.75
N ARG A 196 11.92 -27.10 -13.68
CA ARG A 196 11.88 -26.22 -12.51
C ARG A 196 12.18 -24.77 -12.91
N ARG A 197 13.24 -24.57 -13.71
CA ARG A 197 13.65 -23.26 -14.22
C ARG A 197 12.56 -22.58 -15.06
N ALA A 198 11.99 -23.31 -16.03
CA ALA A 198 10.93 -22.79 -16.89
C ALA A 198 9.65 -22.47 -16.10
N SER A 199 9.24 -23.34 -15.17
CA SER A 199 8.04 -23.12 -14.33
C SER A 199 8.17 -21.86 -13.48
N TYR A 200 9.26 -21.68 -12.73
CA TYR A 200 9.42 -20.45 -11.94
C TYR A 200 9.50 -19.19 -12.80
N ILE A 201 10.12 -19.27 -13.98
CA ILE A 201 10.23 -18.11 -14.86
C ILE A 201 8.90 -17.72 -15.48
N LEU A 202 8.12 -18.71 -15.93
CA LEU A 202 6.87 -18.45 -16.62
C LEU A 202 5.70 -18.25 -15.67
N THR A 203 5.60 -18.97 -14.55
CA THR A 203 4.41 -18.95 -13.66
C THR A 203 4.72 -18.46 -12.24
N GLY A 204 5.98 -18.42 -11.84
CA GLY A 204 6.40 -18.12 -10.47
C GLY A 204 6.08 -19.23 -9.47
N LEU A 205 5.65 -20.40 -9.95
CA LEU A 205 5.25 -21.55 -9.13
C LEU A 205 6.19 -22.73 -9.39
N PRO A 206 6.41 -23.61 -8.39
CA PRO A 206 7.10 -24.87 -8.61
C PRO A 206 6.28 -25.78 -9.56
N PRO A 207 6.92 -26.60 -10.41
CA PRO A 207 6.22 -27.66 -11.13
C PRO A 207 5.69 -28.71 -10.15
N LYS A 208 4.57 -29.35 -10.49
CA LYS A 208 4.07 -30.48 -9.69
C LYS A 208 4.95 -31.72 -9.91
N PRO A 209 5.13 -32.60 -8.90
CA PRO A 209 5.96 -33.80 -9.04
C PRO A 209 5.63 -34.64 -10.27
N GLU A 210 4.35 -34.86 -10.54
CA GLU A 210 3.87 -35.61 -11.70
C GLU A 210 4.25 -34.96 -13.04
N GLU A 211 4.32 -33.62 -13.09
CA GLU A 211 4.76 -32.90 -14.29
C GLU A 211 6.27 -33.05 -14.52
N VAL A 212 7.05 -33.09 -13.43
CA VAL A 212 8.49 -33.33 -13.49
C VAL A 212 8.77 -34.73 -14.01
N GLU A 213 8.15 -35.76 -13.42
CA GLU A 213 8.34 -37.15 -13.85
C GLU A 213 7.94 -37.36 -15.31
N ALA A 214 6.78 -36.84 -15.72
CA ALA A 214 6.31 -36.93 -17.09
C ALA A 214 7.28 -36.24 -18.06
N PHE A 215 7.73 -35.03 -17.75
CA PHE A 215 8.65 -34.28 -18.62
C PHE A 215 10.02 -34.95 -18.74
N VAL A 216 10.57 -35.46 -17.64
CA VAL A 216 11.87 -36.17 -17.66
C VAL A 216 11.79 -37.38 -18.60
N LEU A 217 10.73 -38.17 -18.51
CA LEU A 217 10.52 -39.34 -19.39
C LEU A 217 10.29 -38.96 -20.86
N GLU A 218 9.68 -37.80 -21.12
CA GLU A 218 9.41 -37.32 -22.47
C GLU A 218 10.65 -36.69 -23.13
N ALA A 219 11.45 -35.95 -22.37
CA ALA A 219 12.68 -35.32 -22.82
C ALA A 219 13.73 -36.32 -23.32
N GLU A 220 13.71 -37.56 -22.81
CA GLU A 220 14.54 -38.66 -23.31
C GLU A 220 14.10 -39.17 -24.69
N LYS A 221 12.82 -38.96 -25.06
CA LYS A 221 12.20 -39.53 -26.27
C LYS A 221 12.06 -38.54 -27.41
N SER A 222 11.93 -37.24 -27.10
CA SER A 222 11.59 -36.21 -28.09
C SER A 222 12.38 -34.92 -27.85
N PRO A 223 13.12 -34.41 -28.87
CA PRO A 223 13.76 -33.11 -28.78
C PRO A 223 12.75 -31.94 -28.73
N GLN A 224 11.49 -32.17 -29.08
CA GLN A 224 10.41 -31.17 -28.99
C GLN A 224 9.75 -31.09 -27.61
N ALA A 225 10.06 -32.02 -26.68
CA ALA A 225 9.42 -32.07 -25.37
C ALA A 225 9.55 -30.74 -24.60
N TYR A 226 10.72 -30.09 -24.69
CA TYR A 226 10.96 -28.82 -24.02
C TYR A 226 10.14 -27.67 -24.62
N GLU A 227 10.01 -27.61 -25.94
CA GLU A 227 9.16 -26.59 -26.58
C GLU A 227 7.69 -26.74 -26.17
N GLN A 228 7.19 -27.98 -26.12
CA GLN A 228 5.83 -28.29 -25.69
C GLN A 228 5.59 -27.93 -24.21
N LEU A 229 6.59 -28.16 -23.35
CA LEU A 229 6.57 -27.69 -21.97
C LEU A 229 6.45 -26.16 -21.90
N VAL A 230 7.25 -25.44 -22.67
CA VAL A 230 7.21 -23.97 -22.72
C VAL A 230 5.83 -23.50 -23.19
N ASP A 231 5.27 -24.09 -24.25
CA ASP A 231 3.93 -23.74 -24.75
C ASP A 231 2.84 -23.96 -23.69
N ARG A 232 2.90 -25.08 -22.96
CA ARG A 232 1.97 -25.38 -21.87
C ARG A 232 2.07 -24.38 -20.73
N LEU A 233 3.28 -23.98 -20.35
CA LEU A 233 3.49 -22.99 -19.29
C LEU A 233 3.07 -21.58 -19.71
N LEU A 234 3.31 -21.19 -20.97
CA LEU A 234 2.84 -19.91 -21.53
C LEU A 234 1.31 -19.85 -21.67
N ALA A 235 0.65 -20.99 -21.85
CA ALA A 235 -0.81 -21.11 -21.88
C ALA A 235 -1.45 -21.10 -20.47
N SER A 236 -0.66 -21.29 -19.41
CA SER A 236 -1.15 -21.26 -18.03
C SER A 236 -1.67 -19.87 -17.64
N PRO A 237 -2.80 -19.75 -16.92
CA PRO A 237 -3.26 -18.45 -16.43
C PRO A 237 -2.29 -17.80 -15.44
N HIS A 238 -1.43 -18.60 -14.79
CA HIS A 238 -0.40 -18.13 -13.87
C HIS A 238 0.76 -17.42 -14.58
N TYR A 239 0.86 -17.55 -15.92
CA TYR A 239 1.76 -16.73 -16.72
C TYR A 239 1.47 -15.24 -16.57
N GLY A 240 0.19 -14.86 -16.73
CA GLY A 240 -0.23 -13.48 -16.58
C GLY A 240 0.05 -12.93 -15.19
N GLU A 241 -0.15 -13.72 -14.14
CA GLU A 241 0.16 -13.31 -12.76
C GLU A 241 1.65 -13.05 -12.55
N ARG A 242 2.50 -13.97 -13.07
CA ARG A 242 3.95 -13.84 -12.97
C ARG A 242 4.49 -12.60 -13.67
N TRP A 243 4.05 -12.38 -14.91
CA TRP A 243 4.57 -11.32 -15.77
C TRP A 243 3.92 -9.95 -15.49
N ALA A 244 2.66 -9.92 -15.03
CA ALA A 244 2.04 -8.70 -14.56
C ALA A 244 2.79 -8.10 -13.38
N ARG A 245 3.29 -8.91 -12.45
CA ARG A 245 4.08 -8.42 -11.31
C ARG A 245 5.29 -7.59 -11.74
N HIS A 246 6.01 -8.01 -12.78
CA HIS A 246 7.14 -7.23 -13.31
C HIS A 246 6.68 -5.85 -13.81
N TRP A 247 5.56 -5.79 -14.53
CA TRP A 247 4.96 -4.53 -14.95
C TRP A 247 4.52 -3.65 -13.76
N LEU A 248 3.94 -4.27 -12.74
CA LEU A 248 3.48 -3.59 -11.51
C LEU A 248 4.65 -3.00 -10.71
N ASP A 249 5.83 -3.62 -10.74
CA ASP A 249 7.06 -3.05 -10.17
C ASP A 249 7.53 -1.80 -10.94
N TRP A 250 7.40 -1.80 -12.28
CA TRP A 250 7.78 -0.65 -13.10
C TRP A 250 6.89 0.56 -12.80
N VAL A 251 5.59 0.31 -12.71
CA VAL A 251 4.58 1.33 -12.45
C VAL A 251 4.20 1.46 -10.97
N ARG A 252 5.05 0.95 -10.06
CA ARG A 252 5.01 1.19 -8.61
C ARG A 252 3.62 1.04 -8.00
N TYR A 253 2.97 -0.06 -8.40
CA TYR A 253 1.62 -0.41 -7.97
C TYR A 253 1.45 -0.37 -6.45
N ALA A 254 0.36 0.24 -6.00
CA ALA A 254 -0.04 0.25 -4.59
C ALA A 254 -1.56 0.34 -4.45
N GLU A 255 -2.07 -0.07 -3.30
CA GLU A 255 -3.48 0.09 -2.91
C GLU A 255 -3.70 1.40 -2.11
N SER A 256 -2.63 2.14 -1.80
CA SER A 256 -2.67 3.33 -0.94
C SER A 256 -1.64 4.41 -1.34
N TYR A 257 -1.86 5.67 -0.96
CA TYR A 257 -1.03 6.83 -1.37
C TYR A 257 0.25 7.04 -0.54
N GLY A 258 0.43 6.43 0.63
CA GLY A 258 1.68 6.43 1.40
C GLY A 258 2.02 7.66 2.26
N SER A 259 1.13 8.64 2.45
CA SER A 259 1.36 9.76 3.39
C SER A 259 0.90 9.49 4.83
N GLU A 260 1.01 10.49 5.71
CA GLU A 260 0.63 10.47 7.14
C GLU A 260 -0.76 9.88 7.43
N GLY A 261 -1.69 9.89 6.47
CA GLY A 261 -3.01 9.25 6.58
C GLY A 261 -3.24 8.02 5.67
N ASP A 262 -2.23 7.63 4.88
CA ASP A 262 -2.15 6.49 3.94
C ASP A 262 -3.50 6.10 3.30
N ALA A 263 -4.19 7.09 2.71
CA ALA A 263 -5.52 6.87 2.15
C ALA A 263 -5.46 5.84 1.01
N ARG A 264 -6.50 5.00 0.92
CA ARG A 264 -6.63 4.01 -0.15
C ARG A 264 -6.80 4.68 -1.52
N ILE A 265 -6.26 4.04 -2.55
CA ILE A 265 -6.55 4.33 -3.95
C ILE A 265 -7.80 3.49 -4.32
N PRO A 266 -8.97 4.11 -4.51
CA PRO A 266 -10.19 3.35 -4.77
C PRO A 266 -10.04 2.45 -6.00
N TYR A 267 -10.51 1.20 -5.89
CA TYR A 267 -10.55 0.22 -6.98
C TYR A 267 -9.20 -0.16 -7.62
N ALA A 268 -8.05 0.10 -6.98
CA ALA A 268 -6.72 -0.13 -7.55
C ALA A 268 -6.48 -1.56 -8.07
N TRP A 269 -7.00 -2.57 -7.37
CA TRP A 269 -6.95 -3.98 -7.78
C TRP A 269 -7.47 -4.27 -9.20
N ARG A 270 -8.39 -3.46 -9.74
CA ARG A 270 -8.88 -3.65 -11.12
C ARG A 270 -7.82 -3.37 -12.17
N TYR A 271 -6.89 -2.45 -11.88
CA TYR A 271 -5.72 -2.22 -12.74
C TYR A 271 -4.78 -3.43 -12.71
N ARG A 272 -4.48 -3.99 -11.52
CA ARG A 272 -3.68 -5.23 -11.40
C ARG A 272 -4.28 -6.35 -12.23
N ASP A 273 -5.59 -6.56 -12.12
CA ASP A 273 -6.28 -7.63 -12.84
C ASP A 273 -6.31 -7.40 -14.36
N TYR A 274 -6.44 -6.15 -14.81
CA TYR A 274 -6.27 -5.78 -16.22
C TYR A 274 -4.89 -6.20 -16.74
N VAL A 275 -3.81 -5.90 -16.01
CA VAL A 275 -2.45 -6.25 -16.42
C VAL A 275 -2.31 -7.77 -16.54
N ILE A 276 -2.82 -8.53 -15.56
CA ILE A 276 -2.82 -10.00 -15.60
C ILE A 276 -3.54 -10.53 -16.85
N ARG A 277 -4.74 -10.00 -17.15
CA ARG A 277 -5.50 -10.37 -18.35
C ARG A 277 -4.77 -10.02 -19.63
N ALA A 278 -4.16 -8.84 -19.70
CA ALA A 278 -3.43 -8.36 -20.88
C ALA A 278 -2.24 -9.28 -21.22
N PHE A 279 -1.45 -9.68 -20.21
CA PHE A 279 -0.37 -10.66 -20.43
C PHE A 279 -0.91 -12.03 -20.84
N ASN A 280 -1.96 -12.54 -20.19
CA ASN A 280 -2.53 -13.85 -20.53
C ASN A 280 -3.05 -13.90 -21.98
N GLN A 281 -3.68 -12.82 -22.43
CA GLN A 281 -4.19 -12.65 -23.80
C GLN A 281 -3.11 -12.29 -24.82
N ASP A 282 -1.87 -12.07 -24.38
CA ASP A 282 -0.77 -11.59 -25.21
C ASP A 282 -1.13 -10.31 -25.99
N VAL A 283 -1.76 -9.35 -25.28
CA VAL A 283 -2.04 -8.03 -25.85
C VAL A 283 -0.72 -7.41 -26.32
N PRO A 284 -0.64 -6.93 -27.58
CA PRO A 284 0.57 -6.31 -28.10
C PRO A 284 1.12 -5.22 -27.17
N TYR A 285 2.43 -5.23 -26.92
CA TYR A 285 3.05 -4.23 -26.04
C TYR A 285 2.77 -2.78 -26.44
N PRO A 286 2.79 -2.40 -27.74
CA PRO A 286 2.38 -1.05 -28.15
C PRO A 286 0.93 -0.71 -27.75
N GLN A 287 0.02 -1.69 -27.81
CA GLN A 287 -1.35 -1.49 -27.37
C GLN A 287 -1.42 -1.28 -25.85
N MET A 288 -0.73 -2.11 -25.06
CA MET A 288 -0.66 -1.92 -23.61
C MET A 288 -0.07 -0.55 -23.22
N LEU A 289 0.94 -0.09 -23.95
CA LEU A 289 1.55 1.22 -23.71
C LEU A 289 0.59 2.37 -24.04
N ARG A 290 -0.19 2.26 -25.13
CA ARG A 290 -1.25 3.24 -25.42
C ARG A 290 -2.32 3.24 -24.34
N GLU A 291 -2.76 2.07 -23.91
CA GLU A 291 -3.73 1.90 -22.82
C GLU A 291 -3.22 2.50 -21.50
N ALA A 292 -1.93 2.37 -21.20
CA ALA A 292 -1.30 2.89 -19.98
C ALA A 292 -1.27 4.43 -19.87
N ILE A 293 -1.37 5.14 -20.99
CA ILE A 293 -1.28 6.60 -21.06
C ILE A 293 -2.63 7.24 -21.42
N ALA A 294 -3.35 6.65 -22.39
CA ALA A 294 -4.53 7.24 -23.01
C ALA A 294 -5.64 6.21 -23.29
N GLY A 295 -5.71 5.12 -22.52
CA GLY A 295 -6.67 4.05 -22.74
C GLY A 295 -8.15 4.45 -22.74
N ASP A 296 -8.51 5.50 -21.99
CA ASP A 296 -9.84 6.12 -21.97
C ASP A 296 -10.14 6.98 -23.21
N LEU A 297 -9.11 7.41 -23.93
CA LEU A 297 -9.18 8.28 -25.10
C LEU A 297 -9.04 7.52 -26.43
N LEU A 298 -8.83 6.20 -26.39
CA LEU A 298 -8.66 5.42 -27.61
C LEU A 298 -9.96 5.42 -28.44
N PRO A 299 -9.89 5.75 -29.74
CA PRO A 299 -11.06 5.69 -30.63
C PRO A 299 -11.66 4.29 -30.75
N GLN A 300 -10.80 3.27 -30.64
CA GLN A 300 -11.17 1.86 -30.69
C GLN A 300 -10.64 1.15 -29.44
N PRO A 301 -11.38 1.21 -28.31
CA PRO A 301 -10.95 0.54 -27.09
C PRO A 301 -11.12 -0.98 -27.21
N ARG A 302 -10.28 -1.72 -26.48
CA ARG A 302 -10.42 -3.16 -26.29
C ARG A 302 -11.56 -3.43 -25.32
N LEU A 303 -12.56 -4.19 -25.79
CA LEU A 303 -13.73 -4.56 -25.01
C LEU A 303 -13.68 -6.04 -24.63
N GLN A 304 -14.01 -6.35 -23.38
CA GLN A 304 -14.09 -7.73 -22.89
C GLN A 304 -15.20 -7.85 -21.85
N ASN A 305 -16.13 -8.79 -22.04
CA ASN A 305 -17.21 -9.10 -21.09
C ASN A 305 -18.01 -7.86 -20.61
N GLY A 306 -18.28 -6.92 -21.52
CA GLY A 306 -18.99 -5.68 -21.19
C GLY A 306 -18.14 -4.61 -20.49
N ILE A 307 -16.82 -4.80 -20.42
CA ILE A 307 -15.84 -3.84 -19.86
C ILE A 307 -14.95 -3.28 -20.97
N ASN A 308 -14.66 -1.98 -20.89
CA ASN A 308 -13.59 -1.31 -21.62
C ASN A 308 -12.26 -1.56 -20.90
N GLU A 309 -11.53 -2.59 -21.35
CA GLU A 309 -10.23 -2.94 -20.79
C GLU A 309 -9.20 -1.84 -21.04
N SER A 310 -9.26 -1.14 -22.18
CA SER A 310 -8.33 -0.04 -22.45
C SER A 310 -8.40 1.05 -21.38
N ALA A 311 -9.59 1.42 -20.93
CA ALA A 311 -9.77 2.42 -19.88
C ALA A 311 -9.25 1.99 -18.49
N LEU A 312 -9.01 0.69 -18.26
CA LEU A 312 -8.33 0.24 -17.03
C LEU A 312 -6.83 0.56 -17.05
N GLY A 313 -6.20 0.62 -18.23
CA GLY A 313 -4.75 0.81 -18.37
C GLY A 313 -4.21 2.10 -17.75
N ILE A 314 -5.01 3.17 -17.74
CA ILE A 314 -4.60 4.48 -17.19
C ILE A 314 -4.52 4.51 -15.65
N GLY A 315 -4.93 3.44 -14.96
CA GLY A 315 -4.91 3.37 -13.49
C GLY A 315 -3.54 3.65 -12.88
N GLN A 316 -2.45 3.34 -13.62
CA GLN A 316 -1.08 3.62 -13.19
C GLN A 316 -0.80 5.12 -12.92
N LEU A 317 -1.48 6.02 -13.63
CA LEU A 317 -1.35 7.47 -13.42
C LEU A 317 -1.80 7.91 -12.02
N ARG A 318 -2.51 7.05 -11.28
CA ARG A 318 -2.92 7.28 -9.89
C ARG A 318 -2.01 6.65 -8.85
N MET A 319 -0.99 5.88 -9.26
CA MET A 319 -0.08 5.18 -8.35
C MET A 319 1.05 6.08 -7.84
N VAL A 320 0.70 7.29 -7.43
CA VAL A 320 1.57 8.37 -6.94
C VAL A 320 1.54 8.48 -5.42
N LEU A 321 2.52 9.18 -4.84
CA LEU A 321 2.43 9.60 -3.45
C LEU A 321 1.62 10.90 -3.36
N HIS A 322 0.79 11.06 -2.32
CA HIS A 322 0.05 12.30 -2.04
C HIS A 322 0.26 12.73 -0.60
N GLY A 323 0.58 13.99 -0.34
CA GLY A 323 0.58 14.61 0.98
C GLY A 323 -0.79 14.58 1.69
N PHE A 324 -0.76 14.76 3.02
CA PHE A 324 -1.95 14.87 3.85
C PHE A 324 -2.28 16.36 4.09
N SER A 325 -3.20 16.92 3.30
CA SER A 325 -3.66 18.31 3.40
C SER A 325 -2.54 19.37 3.23
N PRO A 326 -1.86 19.41 2.07
CA PRO A 326 -0.69 20.26 1.82
C PRO A 326 -1.04 21.75 1.87
N THR A 327 -0.21 22.55 2.54
CA THR A 327 -0.38 24.01 2.56
C THR A 327 0.09 24.68 1.27
N ASP A 328 1.01 24.06 0.53
CA ASP A 328 1.46 24.47 -0.81
C ASP A 328 0.98 23.44 -1.83
N SER A 329 -0.20 23.67 -2.42
CA SER A 329 -0.81 22.72 -3.36
C SER A 329 -0.11 22.71 -4.73
N LEU A 330 0.62 23.77 -5.08
CA LEU A 330 1.40 23.81 -6.30
C LEU A 330 2.66 22.95 -6.18
N ASP A 331 3.37 23.01 -5.05
CA ASP A 331 4.51 22.11 -4.79
C ASP A 331 4.08 20.63 -4.80
N GLU A 332 2.92 20.33 -4.22
CA GLU A 332 2.31 19.00 -4.26
C GLU A 332 2.02 18.56 -5.71
N LEU A 333 1.40 19.43 -6.54
CA LEU A 333 1.14 19.16 -7.95
C LEU A 333 2.45 18.89 -8.72
N VAL A 334 3.48 19.68 -8.47
CA VAL A 334 4.80 19.50 -9.10
C VAL A 334 5.40 18.16 -8.71
N THR A 335 5.39 17.81 -7.42
CA THR A 335 5.94 16.55 -6.92
C THR A 335 5.19 15.34 -7.48
N PHE A 336 3.85 15.39 -7.46
CA PHE A 336 2.98 14.36 -8.05
C PHE A 336 3.28 14.14 -9.53
N THR A 337 3.38 15.23 -10.29
CA THR A 337 3.54 15.16 -11.75
C THR A 337 4.96 14.77 -12.15
N ASP A 338 5.98 15.30 -11.47
CA ASP A 338 7.38 14.86 -11.61
C ASP A 338 7.49 13.34 -11.46
N ASN A 339 6.82 12.81 -10.46
CA ASN A 339 6.79 11.40 -10.17
C ASN A 339 6.02 10.57 -11.22
N GLN A 340 4.98 11.11 -11.88
CA GLN A 340 4.37 10.51 -13.08
C GLN A 340 5.34 10.49 -14.26
N ILE A 341 6.02 11.61 -14.54
CA ILE A 341 7.01 11.75 -15.60
C ILE A 341 8.16 10.76 -15.39
N ASP A 342 8.72 10.69 -14.17
CA ASP A 342 9.79 9.77 -13.79
C ASP A 342 9.39 8.32 -14.10
N THR A 343 8.17 7.95 -13.70
CA THR A 343 7.67 6.59 -13.87
C THR A 343 7.50 6.21 -15.34
N VAL A 344 6.82 7.07 -16.11
CA VAL A 344 6.55 6.81 -17.53
C VAL A 344 7.86 6.76 -18.31
N THR A 345 8.77 7.71 -18.07
CA THR A 345 10.01 7.82 -18.83
C THR A 345 11.04 6.76 -18.44
N LYS A 346 11.16 6.37 -17.17
CA LYS A 346 12.01 5.23 -16.77
C LYS A 346 11.44 3.89 -17.23
N SER A 347 10.14 3.66 -17.02
CA SER A 347 9.50 2.36 -17.31
C SER A 347 9.54 2.05 -18.80
N PHE A 348 9.20 3.04 -19.63
CA PHE A 348 8.96 2.81 -21.07
C PHE A 348 10.05 3.35 -21.98
N GLN A 349 10.91 4.25 -21.51
CA GLN A 349 12.02 4.82 -22.31
C GLN A 349 13.40 4.58 -21.67
N ALA A 350 13.47 4.08 -20.44
CA ALA A 350 14.72 3.98 -19.66
C ALA A 350 15.50 5.30 -19.64
N LEU A 351 14.80 6.43 -19.51
CA LEU A 351 15.39 7.77 -19.43
C LEU A 351 15.04 8.45 -18.11
N THR A 352 15.97 9.25 -17.59
CA THR A 352 15.82 10.02 -16.34
C THR A 352 15.36 11.46 -16.62
N VAL A 353 14.20 11.63 -17.25
CA VAL A 353 13.71 12.97 -17.66
C VAL A 353 13.48 13.90 -16.48
N SER A 354 13.07 13.38 -15.32
CA SER A 354 12.92 14.16 -14.08
C SER A 354 14.18 14.89 -13.62
N CYS A 355 15.38 14.40 -13.98
CA CYS A 355 16.63 15.11 -13.72
C CYS A 355 16.75 16.42 -14.50
N ALA A 356 15.93 16.63 -15.54
CA ALA A 356 15.89 17.85 -16.32
C ALA A 356 14.94 18.92 -15.75
N ARG A 357 14.28 18.68 -14.61
CA ARG A 357 13.36 19.64 -13.98
C ARG A 357 14.01 21.01 -13.73
N CYS A 358 15.22 21.01 -13.17
CA CYS A 358 15.88 22.24 -12.75
C CYS A 358 16.74 22.88 -13.84
N HIS A 359 17.26 22.10 -14.78
CA HIS A 359 18.10 22.55 -15.88
C HIS A 359 18.13 21.48 -16.98
N ASN A 360 18.61 21.81 -18.17
CA ASN A 360 18.85 20.82 -19.23
C ASN A 360 19.63 19.62 -18.67
N HIS A 361 19.19 18.40 -18.95
CA HIS A 361 19.76 17.19 -18.35
C HIS A 361 21.28 17.18 -18.47
N LYS A 362 22.01 16.70 -17.46
CA LYS A 362 23.47 16.89 -17.43
C LYS A 362 24.20 16.14 -18.55
N PHE A 363 23.75 14.94 -18.93
CA PHE A 363 24.48 14.08 -19.88
C PHE A 363 23.70 13.73 -21.15
N ASP A 364 22.40 13.46 -21.01
CA ASP A 364 21.53 13.04 -22.10
C ASP A 364 20.91 14.18 -22.93
N ALA A 365 20.38 13.82 -24.09
CA ALA A 365 19.71 14.69 -25.06
C ALA A 365 18.29 15.07 -24.60
N ILE A 366 18.17 15.57 -23.37
CA ILE A 366 16.91 15.91 -22.71
C ILE A 366 16.99 17.35 -22.21
N SER A 367 16.12 18.22 -22.72
CA SER A 367 16.08 19.63 -22.33
C SER A 367 15.25 19.85 -21.07
N GLN A 368 15.39 21.01 -20.43
CA GLN A 368 14.49 21.40 -19.35
C GLN A 368 13.05 21.54 -19.89
N THR A 369 12.90 22.06 -21.10
CA THR A 369 11.60 22.17 -21.75
C THR A 369 10.96 20.82 -22.04
N ASP A 370 11.73 19.74 -22.23
CA ASP A 370 11.16 18.38 -22.32
C ASP A 370 10.40 17.98 -21.05
N PHE A 371 10.96 18.27 -19.87
CA PHE A 371 10.28 18.02 -18.59
C PHE A 371 8.97 18.82 -18.51
N TYR A 372 9.00 20.12 -18.83
CA TYR A 372 7.82 20.98 -18.72
C TYR A 372 6.76 20.72 -19.80
N ALA A 373 7.17 20.23 -20.98
CA ALA A 373 6.25 19.76 -22.01
C ALA A 373 5.45 18.54 -21.52
N LEU A 374 6.10 17.56 -20.88
CA LEU A 374 5.42 16.43 -20.25
C LEU A 374 4.61 16.85 -19.02
N TYR A 375 5.11 17.80 -18.23
CA TYR A 375 4.40 18.36 -17.09
C TYR A 375 3.07 19.02 -17.52
N GLY A 376 3.07 19.78 -18.61
CA GLY A 376 1.85 20.33 -19.22
C GLY A 376 0.85 19.23 -19.61
N ILE A 377 1.32 18.12 -20.18
CA ILE A 377 0.46 16.99 -20.57
C ILE A 377 -0.24 16.39 -19.35
N PHE A 378 0.52 16.05 -18.30
CA PHE A 378 -0.03 15.37 -17.13
C PHE A 378 -0.85 16.30 -16.22
N THR A 379 -0.53 17.60 -16.14
CA THR A 379 -1.34 18.59 -15.37
C THR A 379 -2.63 19.03 -16.08
N SER A 380 -2.73 18.76 -17.38
CA SER A 380 -3.96 18.91 -18.17
C SER A 380 -4.96 17.75 -17.94
N ALA A 381 -4.49 16.64 -17.37
CA ALA A 381 -5.34 15.54 -16.94
C ALA A 381 -5.68 15.67 -15.45
N ARG A 382 -6.96 15.47 -15.09
CA ARG A 382 -7.45 15.64 -13.72
C ARG A 382 -7.63 14.29 -13.02
N PRO A 383 -7.17 14.12 -11.77
CA PRO A 383 -7.46 12.95 -10.94
C PRO A 383 -8.93 12.53 -10.97
N ALA A 384 -9.21 11.25 -11.26
CA ALA A 384 -10.58 10.75 -11.33
C ALA A 384 -10.74 9.28 -10.92
N VAL A 385 -11.99 8.89 -10.66
CA VAL A 385 -12.47 7.52 -10.81
C VAL A 385 -13.26 7.46 -12.12
N VAL A 386 -12.92 6.54 -13.01
CA VAL A 386 -13.53 6.39 -14.34
C VAL A 386 -14.53 5.22 -14.35
N ASP A 387 -15.55 5.29 -15.20
CA ASP A 387 -16.42 4.16 -15.52
C ASP A 387 -15.82 3.38 -16.68
N VAL A 388 -15.56 2.10 -16.45
CA VAL A 388 -14.97 1.19 -17.42
C VAL A 388 -15.99 0.22 -18.01
N ASN A 389 -17.29 0.45 -17.83
CA ASN A 389 -18.28 -0.27 -18.63
C ASN A 389 -18.05 -0.01 -20.13
N ALA A 390 -18.37 -1.00 -20.96
CA ALA A 390 -18.26 -0.86 -22.41
C ALA A 390 -19.13 0.31 -22.90
N PRO A 391 -18.67 1.08 -23.90
CA PRO A 391 -19.47 2.15 -24.48
C PRO A 391 -20.87 1.65 -24.90
N GLY A 392 -21.92 2.38 -24.54
CA GLY A 392 -23.32 2.01 -24.82
C GLY A 392 -24.00 1.16 -23.74
N THR A 393 -23.28 0.70 -22.70
CA THR A 393 -23.85 -0.12 -21.62
C THR A 393 -24.98 0.63 -20.88
N GLY A 394 -26.21 0.10 -20.94
CA GLY A 394 -27.39 0.68 -20.29
C GLY A 394 -28.16 1.73 -21.12
N ASP A 395 -27.77 1.98 -22.37
CA ASP A 395 -28.39 3.04 -23.19
C ASP A 395 -29.83 2.70 -23.60
N ALA A 396 -30.14 1.43 -23.84
CA ALA A 396 -31.50 0.99 -24.18
C ALA A 396 -32.46 1.17 -22.98
N GLU A 397 -32.02 0.77 -21.80
CA GLU A 397 -32.75 0.90 -20.54
C GLU A 397 -32.98 2.39 -20.22
N ARG A 398 -31.96 3.24 -20.35
CA ARG A 398 -32.11 4.69 -20.16
C ARG A 398 -33.07 5.33 -21.16
N ALA A 399 -33.04 4.89 -22.42
CA ALA A 399 -33.99 5.36 -23.43
C ALA A 399 -35.43 4.94 -23.09
N GLU A 400 -35.64 3.71 -22.64
CA GLU A 400 -36.96 3.25 -22.18
C GLU A 400 -37.43 4.01 -20.94
N LEU A 401 -36.55 4.25 -19.95
CA LEU A 401 -36.87 5.07 -18.78
C LEU A 401 -37.29 6.49 -19.18
N GLY A 402 -36.59 7.11 -20.15
CA GLY A 402 -36.98 8.40 -20.72
C GLY A 402 -38.38 8.40 -21.36
N ASN A 403 -38.72 7.32 -22.07
CA ASN A 403 -40.05 7.15 -22.66
C ASN A 403 -41.15 7.00 -21.59
N ILE A 404 -40.92 6.15 -20.58
CA ILE A 404 -41.86 5.95 -19.46
C ILE A 404 -42.02 7.26 -18.67
N LYS A 405 -40.91 7.98 -18.42
CA LYS A 405 -40.91 9.30 -17.79
C LYS A 405 -41.81 10.29 -18.54
N THR A 406 -41.76 10.30 -19.86
CA THR A 406 -42.65 11.14 -20.69
C THR A 406 -44.13 10.79 -20.49
N GLN A 407 -44.46 9.50 -20.38
CA GLN A 407 -45.83 9.04 -20.10
C GLN A 407 -46.28 9.43 -18.68
N ILE A 408 -45.40 9.26 -17.68
CA ILE A 408 -45.66 9.71 -16.30
C ILE A 408 -45.96 11.21 -16.29
N LYS A 409 -45.16 12.02 -17.00
CA LYS A 409 -45.38 13.47 -17.11
C LYS A 409 -46.79 13.81 -17.60
N GLN A 410 -47.27 13.12 -18.64
CA GLN A 410 -48.60 13.37 -19.20
C GLN A 410 -49.71 13.08 -18.17
N VAL A 411 -49.66 11.92 -17.51
CA VAL A 411 -50.63 11.51 -16.48
C VAL A 411 -50.61 12.47 -15.29
N MET A 412 -49.43 12.78 -14.77
CA MET A 412 -49.27 13.65 -13.60
C MET A 412 -49.72 15.08 -13.92
N ALA A 413 -49.42 15.60 -15.11
CA ALA A 413 -49.86 16.93 -15.52
C ALA A 413 -51.39 17.06 -15.55
N GLU A 414 -52.11 16.02 -15.99
CA GLU A 414 -53.58 16.02 -16.01
C GLU A 414 -54.19 16.01 -14.61
N ALA A 415 -53.61 15.25 -13.69
CA ALA A 415 -53.99 15.29 -12.28
C ALA A 415 -53.69 16.66 -11.66
N TRP A 416 -52.51 17.22 -11.94
CA TRP A 416 -52.08 18.51 -11.40
C TRP A 416 -52.90 19.68 -11.93
N LEU A 417 -53.37 19.68 -13.18
CA LEU A 417 -54.22 20.76 -13.73
C LEU A 417 -55.50 20.93 -12.88
N LYS A 418 -56.13 19.83 -12.46
CA LYS A 418 -57.34 19.83 -11.62
C LYS A 418 -57.08 20.37 -10.21
N ALA A 419 -55.92 20.03 -9.63
CA ALA A 419 -55.53 20.49 -8.30
C ALA A 419 -55.09 21.97 -8.34
N ALA A 420 -54.26 22.35 -9.31
CA ALA A 420 -53.71 23.68 -9.46
C ALA A 420 -54.78 24.76 -9.73
N ALA A 421 -55.87 24.42 -10.43
CA ALA A 421 -57.00 25.33 -10.64
C ALA A 421 -57.70 25.77 -9.34
N LYS A 422 -57.48 25.06 -8.22
CA LYS A 422 -58.04 25.37 -6.90
C LYS A 422 -57.08 26.14 -5.99
N LEU A 423 -55.82 26.33 -6.42
CA LEU A 423 -54.79 27.01 -5.64
C LEU A 423 -54.75 28.50 -6.00
N PRO A 424 -54.63 29.40 -5.02
CA PRO A 424 -54.55 30.83 -5.29
C PRO A 424 -53.21 31.17 -5.98
N ALA A 425 -53.27 32.08 -6.96
CA ALA A 425 -52.08 32.70 -7.52
C ALA A 425 -51.38 33.54 -6.44
N LYS A 426 -50.05 33.48 -6.41
CA LYS A 426 -49.24 34.40 -5.59
C LYS A 426 -48.66 35.47 -6.50
N PRO A 427 -48.52 36.72 -6.03
CA PRO A 427 -47.83 37.75 -6.80
C PRO A 427 -46.45 37.24 -7.22
N ASP A 428 -46.07 37.52 -8.46
CA ASP A 428 -44.69 37.34 -8.88
C ASP A 428 -43.83 38.26 -8.01
N ALA A 429 -42.91 37.66 -7.27
CA ALA A 429 -42.00 38.42 -6.45
C ALA A 429 -40.90 39.00 -7.35
N VAL A 430 -40.64 40.29 -7.18
CA VAL A 430 -39.47 40.91 -7.81
C VAL A 430 -38.23 40.31 -7.17
N GLN A 431 -37.44 39.57 -7.95
CA GLN A 431 -36.17 39.02 -7.50
C GLN A 431 -35.25 40.21 -7.17
N PRO A 432 -34.66 40.28 -5.96
CA PRO A 432 -33.64 41.29 -5.66
C PRO A 432 -32.46 41.13 -6.64
N PRO A 433 -31.73 42.22 -6.95
CA PRO A 433 -30.51 42.11 -7.75
C PRO A 433 -29.51 41.16 -7.07
N LYS A 434 -28.83 40.34 -7.86
CA LYS A 434 -27.73 39.50 -7.37
C LYS A 434 -26.55 40.39 -6.97
N PRO A 435 -25.73 39.96 -5.99
CA PRO A 435 -24.46 40.62 -5.68
C PRO A 435 -23.58 40.76 -6.93
N VAL A 436 -22.72 41.78 -6.96
CA VAL A 436 -21.78 41.99 -8.06
C VAL A 436 -20.71 40.90 -8.02
N ALA A 437 -20.73 40.02 -9.02
CA ALA A 437 -19.75 38.96 -9.17
C ALA A 437 -18.43 39.51 -9.73
N THR A 438 -17.30 39.08 -9.17
CA THR A 438 -15.96 39.28 -9.74
C THR A 438 -15.64 38.21 -10.79
N CYS A 439 -16.20 37.01 -10.62
CA CYS A 439 -16.16 35.92 -11.58
C CYS A 439 -17.51 35.19 -11.53
N ALA A 440 -18.10 34.84 -12.66
CA ALA A 440 -19.37 34.12 -12.69
C ALA A 440 -19.33 33.01 -13.73
N TRP A 441 -19.85 31.84 -13.38
CA TRP A 441 -20.06 30.73 -14.30
C TRP A 441 -21.54 30.66 -14.61
N ASP A 442 -21.88 31.07 -15.83
CA ASP A 442 -23.22 30.88 -16.34
C ASP A 442 -23.33 29.49 -16.97
N LEU A 443 -23.91 28.56 -16.22
CA LEU A 443 -24.18 27.20 -16.69
C LEU A 443 -25.14 27.19 -17.90
N GLN A 444 -25.78 28.31 -18.26
CA GLN A 444 -26.60 28.44 -19.46
C GLN A 444 -25.77 28.66 -20.74
N THR A 445 -24.57 29.24 -20.64
CA THR A 445 -23.75 29.63 -21.80
C THR A 445 -22.37 28.97 -21.83
N GLU A 446 -21.84 28.54 -20.69
CA GLU A 446 -20.51 27.92 -20.59
C GLU A 446 -20.57 26.39 -20.45
N ALA A 447 -19.84 25.68 -21.31
CA ALA A 447 -19.70 24.23 -21.20
C ALA A 447 -18.70 23.85 -20.11
N TRP A 448 -19.17 23.10 -19.10
CA TRP A 448 -18.34 22.43 -18.11
C TRP A 448 -17.90 21.05 -18.63
N PHE A 449 -16.78 20.54 -18.11
CA PHE A 449 -16.35 19.17 -18.39
C PHE A 449 -17.25 18.21 -17.62
N THR A 450 -17.93 17.31 -18.33
CA THR A 450 -18.85 16.33 -17.73
C THR A 450 -18.40 14.90 -18.02
N SER A 451 -18.64 13.98 -17.08
CA SER A 451 -18.34 12.57 -17.23
C SER A 451 -19.36 11.71 -16.49
N GLY A 452 -19.89 10.69 -17.17
CA GLY A 452 -20.92 9.78 -16.64
C GLY A 452 -22.33 10.06 -17.18
N ASN A 453 -23.15 9.01 -17.26
CA ASN A 453 -24.47 9.05 -17.90
C ASN A 453 -25.46 10.01 -17.22
N GLY A 454 -25.30 10.28 -15.92
CA GLY A 454 -26.18 11.21 -15.19
C GLY A 454 -26.02 12.66 -15.62
N VAL A 455 -24.88 13.03 -16.22
CA VAL A 455 -24.55 14.42 -16.61
C VAL A 455 -24.10 14.56 -18.06
N LYS A 456 -24.11 13.46 -18.84
CA LYS A 456 -23.63 13.40 -20.24
C LYS A 456 -24.37 14.36 -21.17
N GLN A 457 -25.66 14.59 -20.92
CA GLN A 457 -26.49 15.53 -21.68
C GLN A 457 -26.18 17.01 -21.39
N GLY A 458 -25.31 17.30 -20.42
CA GLY A 458 -24.99 18.65 -20.00
C GLY A 458 -26.16 19.31 -19.26
N ARG A 459 -26.38 20.60 -19.50
CA ARG A 459 -27.48 21.35 -18.89
C ARG A 459 -28.83 20.86 -19.41
N THR A 460 -29.79 20.74 -18.51
CA THR A 460 -31.19 20.44 -18.81
C THR A 460 -32.09 21.66 -18.70
N GLU A 461 -33.22 21.63 -19.41
CA GLU A 461 -34.24 22.67 -19.38
C GLU A 461 -35.07 22.63 -18.09
N ALA A 462 -35.71 23.76 -17.77
CA ALA A 462 -36.59 23.85 -16.62
C ALA A 462 -37.83 22.96 -16.78
N GLY A 463 -38.23 22.30 -15.69
CA GLY A 463 -39.35 21.36 -15.66
C GLY A 463 -38.95 19.91 -15.93
N GLU A 464 -37.67 19.61 -16.15
CA GLU A 464 -37.18 18.25 -15.97
C GLU A 464 -37.42 17.77 -14.53
N PHE A 465 -37.59 16.47 -14.33
CA PHE A 465 -37.99 15.91 -13.03
C PHE A 465 -37.32 14.56 -12.78
N SER A 466 -37.30 14.07 -11.54
CA SER A 466 -36.87 12.71 -11.22
C SER A 466 -38.04 11.87 -10.69
N VAL A 467 -38.02 10.57 -10.99
CA VAL A 467 -39.06 9.62 -10.58
C VAL A 467 -38.67 8.99 -9.24
N GLN A 468 -39.64 8.85 -8.34
CA GLN A 468 -39.43 8.29 -7.03
C GLN A 468 -39.29 6.75 -7.10
N LEU A 469 -38.13 6.24 -6.69
CA LEU A 469 -37.83 4.81 -6.79
C LEU A 469 -38.37 3.94 -5.65
N LYS A 470 -38.80 4.54 -4.53
CA LYS A 470 -39.32 3.83 -3.35
C LYS A 470 -40.54 4.53 -2.75
N GLY A 471 -41.49 3.75 -2.23
CA GLY A 471 -42.72 4.25 -1.61
C GLY A 471 -43.85 4.51 -2.62
N ASP A 472 -44.91 5.18 -2.15
CA ASP A 472 -46.14 5.40 -2.93
C ASP A 472 -46.07 6.65 -3.83
N ASN A 473 -45.12 7.56 -3.60
CA ASN A 473 -44.94 8.77 -4.41
C ASN A 473 -44.41 8.44 -5.81
N VAL A 474 -44.80 9.24 -6.80
CA VAL A 474 -44.48 9.09 -8.23
C VAL A 474 -43.30 10.00 -8.63
N ILE A 475 -43.40 11.31 -8.41
CA ILE A 475 -42.34 12.29 -8.72
C ILE A 475 -41.56 12.59 -7.46
N ALA A 476 -40.23 12.49 -7.53
CA ALA A 476 -39.34 12.86 -6.43
C ALA A 476 -39.12 14.37 -6.40
N ARG A 477 -38.69 14.95 -7.54
CA ARG A 477 -38.30 16.36 -7.66
C ARG A 477 -38.65 16.93 -9.03
N VAL A 478 -38.95 18.22 -9.09
CA VAL A 478 -39.05 19.02 -10.33
C VAL A 478 -37.94 20.06 -10.29
N TYR A 479 -37.15 20.15 -11.35
CA TYR A 479 -35.92 20.92 -11.41
C TYR A 479 -36.08 22.19 -12.27
N PRO A 480 -35.48 23.33 -11.86
CA PRO A 480 -35.20 24.42 -12.78
C PRO A 480 -34.09 24.01 -13.77
N GLY A 481 -33.72 24.90 -14.69
CA GLY A 481 -32.59 24.67 -15.58
C GLY A 481 -31.27 24.56 -14.81
N GLY A 482 -30.45 23.56 -15.15
CA GLY A 482 -29.21 23.26 -14.45
C GLY A 482 -28.62 21.92 -14.86
N ILE A 483 -27.65 21.40 -14.10
CA ILE A 483 -27.09 20.06 -14.29
C ILE A 483 -27.47 19.20 -13.08
N PHE A 484 -28.14 18.08 -13.31
CA PHE A 484 -28.65 17.17 -12.28
C PHE A 484 -28.30 15.73 -12.63
N SER A 485 -27.73 14.99 -11.67
CA SER A 485 -27.23 13.63 -11.92
C SER A 485 -28.29 12.53 -11.76
N ASP A 486 -29.46 12.80 -11.18
CA ASP A 486 -30.52 11.80 -10.89
C ASP A 486 -31.73 11.86 -11.84
N LEU A 487 -31.58 12.47 -13.02
CA LEU A 487 -32.71 12.68 -13.94
C LEU A 487 -33.34 11.40 -14.49
N ILE A 488 -32.56 10.32 -14.56
CA ILE A 488 -33.02 8.98 -14.93
C ILE A 488 -32.88 8.03 -13.74
N SER A 489 -31.69 7.91 -13.16
CA SER A 489 -31.49 7.09 -11.96
C SER A 489 -30.36 7.66 -11.08
N PRO A 490 -30.45 7.59 -9.74
CA PRO A 490 -29.33 7.85 -8.84
C PRO A 490 -28.25 6.74 -8.86
N LYS A 491 -28.41 5.68 -9.68
CA LYS A 491 -27.33 4.75 -10.04
C LYS A 491 -26.40 5.34 -11.10
N ASP A 492 -26.89 6.27 -11.91
CA ASP A 492 -26.08 6.90 -12.93
C ASP A 492 -24.99 7.77 -12.28
N ARG A 493 -23.77 7.55 -12.77
CA ARG A 493 -22.58 8.32 -12.41
C ARG A 493 -22.69 9.76 -12.89
N GLY A 494 -22.22 10.70 -12.08
CA GLY A 494 -22.01 12.08 -12.50
C GLY A 494 -20.74 12.68 -11.94
N VAL A 495 -19.92 13.28 -12.81
CA VAL A 495 -18.78 14.12 -12.44
C VAL A 495 -18.83 15.36 -13.32
N ILE A 496 -18.79 16.55 -12.72
CA ILE A 496 -18.69 17.81 -13.44
C ILE A 496 -17.54 18.64 -12.92
N MET A 497 -16.88 19.36 -13.81
CA MET A 497 -15.80 20.26 -13.47
C MET A 497 -15.81 21.53 -14.32
N SER A 498 -15.57 22.69 -13.70
CA SER A 498 -15.40 23.94 -14.44
C SER A 498 -14.04 23.98 -15.18
N LYS A 499 -13.85 24.99 -16.04
CA LYS A 499 -12.51 25.38 -16.50
C LYS A 499 -11.65 25.89 -15.34
N ARG A 500 -10.33 25.82 -15.49
CA ARG A 500 -9.39 26.41 -14.54
C ARG A 500 -9.52 27.94 -14.56
N PHE A 501 -9.42 28.57 -13.40
CA PHE A 501 -9.44 30.03 -13.25
C PHE A 501 -8.45 30.49 -12.17
N LYS A 502 -7.98 31.73 -12.28
CA LYS A 502 -7.10 32.34 -11.29
C LYS A 502 -7.92 32.84 -10.11
N CYS A 503 -7.57 32.43 -8.90
CA CYS A 503 -8.27 32.87 -7.69
C CYS A 503 -7.83 34.28 -7.26
N GLU A 504 -8.76 35.22 -7.19
CA GLU A 504 -8.50 36.59 -6.71
C GLU A 504 -8.85 36.82 -5.22
N GLY A 505 -9.33 35.76 -4.55
CA GLY A 505 -9.92 35.80 -3.21
C GLY A 505 -11.43 35.99 -3.23
N GLY A 506 -12.02 36.32 -2.07
CA GLY A 506 -13.47 36.52 -1.91
C GLY A 506 -14.25 35.26 -1.54
N THR A 507 -15.56 35.27 -1.83
CA THR A 507 -16.50 34.21 -1.47
C THR A 507 -17.06 33.54 -2.72
N LEU A 508 -16.86 32.23 -2.86
CA LEU A 508 -17.52 31.41 -3.86
C LEU A 508 -18.93 31.08 -3.39
N TRP A 509 -19.93 31.52 -4.14
CA TRP A 509 -21.33 31.14 -4.00
C TRP A 509 -21.71 30.12 -5.07
N PHE A 510 -22.45 29.10 -4.68
CA PHE A 510 -23.04 28.16 -5.63
C PHE A 510 -24.41 27.70 -5.15
N ARG A 511 -25.31 27.52 -6.10
CA ARG A 511 -26.67 27.05 -5.86
C ARG A 511 -26.78 25.59 -6.22
N ALA A 512 -26.87 24.75 -5.20
CA ALA A 512 -26.78 23.30 -5.37
C ALA A 512 -27.63 22.53 -4.35
N SER A 513 -27.87 21.27 -4.70
CA SER A 513 -28.55 20.26 -3.87
C SER A 513 -27.87 18.91 -4.07
N GLY A 514 -28.09 17.98 -3.16
CA GLY A 514 -27.64 16.61 -3.34
C GLY A 514 -27.99 15.72 -2.15
N SER A 515 -27.66 14.45 -2.27
CA SER A 515 -27.80 13.48 -1.17
C SER A 515 -26.70 12.43 -1.20
N GLY A 516 -26.61 11.64 -0.12
CA GLY A 516 -25.67 10.51 -0.04
C GLY A 516 -24.23 10.91 0.24
N GLY A 517 -23.97 12.13 0.72
CA GLY A 517 -22.63 12.61 1.07
C GLY A 517 -21.83 13.16 -0.11
N VAL A 518 -22.49 13.58 -1.20
CA VAL A 518 -21.81 14.29 -2.29
C VAL A 518 -21.11 15.53 -1.75
N LYS A 519 -19.93 15.83 -2.28
CA LYS A 519 -19.15 17.02 -1.95
C LYS A 519 -19.10 17.96 -3.15
N ALA A 520 -19.58 19.19 -2.98
CA ALA A 520 -19.28 20.32 -3.87
C ALA A 520 -18.07 21.08 -3.33
N LYS A 521 -17.04 21.26 -4.14
CA LYS A 521 -15.77 21.87 -3.72
C LYS A 521 -15.12 22.68 -4.83
N TYR A 522 -14.21 23.56 -4.43
CA TYR A 522 -13.13 23.97 -5.32
C TYR A 522 -11.96 22.97 -5.18
N VAL A 523 -11.22 22.80 -6.25
CA VAL A 523 -9.98 22.01 -6.31
C VAL A 523 -8.86 22.96 -6.65
N VAL A 524 -7.84 23.00 -5.78
CA VAL A 524 -6.66 23.86 -5.91
C VAL A 524 -5.56 23.03 -6.55
N GLN A 525 -5.00 23.47 -7.68
CA GLN A 525 -3.85 22.82 -8.32
C GLN A 525 -4.01 21.29 -8.49
N ASN A 526 -5.19 20.83 -8.94
CA ASN A 526 -5.56 19.41 -9.09
C ASN A 526 -5.53 18.55 -7.79
N TYR A 527 -5.35 19.13 -6.60
CA TYR A 527 -5.31 18.37 -5.35
C TYR A 527 -6.68 17.73 -5.01
N PRO A 528 -6.78 16.39 -4.97
CA PRO A 528 -8.09 15.73 -5.04
C PRO A 528 -8.84 15.60 -3.70
N ARG A 529 -8.19 15.86 -2.55
CA ARG A 529 -8.75 15.58 -1.23
C ARG A 529 -9.40 16.79 -0.59
N THR A 530 -10.24 16.53 0.41
CA THR A 530 -10.81 17.55 1.28
C THR A 530 -10.08 17.61 2.63
N GLY A 531 -10.11 18.76 3.29
CA GLY A 531 -9.42 18.99 4.56
C GLY A 531 -9.78 20.33 5.18
N THR A 532 -9.02 20.76 6.18
CA THR A 532 -9.27 22.01 6.92
C THR A 532 -9.17 23.25 6.03
N ILE A 533 -8.21 23.26 5.10
CA ILE A 533 -7.95 24.35 4.15
C ILE A 533 -8.49 24.06 2.75
N HIS A 534 -8.60 22.79 2.35
CA HIS A 534 -9.28 22.36 1.11
C HIS A 534 -10.75 22.05 1.40
N ARG A 535 -11.56 23.11 1.48
CA ARG A 535 -12.94 23.03 1.96
C ARG A 535 -13.91 22.48 0.91
N ALA A 536 -14.99 21.86 1.39
CA ALA A 536 -16.10 21.38 0.59
C ALA A 536 -17.43 21.56 1.34
N LYS A 537 -18.52 21.73 0.60
CA LYS A 537 -19.88 21.54 1.13
C LYS A 537 -20.28 20.09 0.89
N GLU A 538 -20.54 19.37 1.97
CA GLU A 538 -21.08 18.03 1.92
C GLU A 538 -22.62 18.05 2.06
N PHE A 539 -23.30 17.27 1.21
CA PHE A 539 -24.76 17.14 1.19
C PHE A 539 -25.19 15.83 1.87
N ARG A 540 -25.60 15.90 3.14
CA ARG A 540 -25.96 14.71 3.97
C ARG A 540 -27.36 14.80 4.57
N GLU A 541 -27.84 16.00 4.82
CA GLU A 541 -29.10 16.22 5.53
C GLU A 541 -30.28 16.28 4.56
N GLU A 542 -31.50 15.98 5.01
CA GLU A 542 -32.70 16.05 4.16
C GLU A 542 -32.91 17.45 3.55
N LYS A 543 -32.55 18.51 4.28
CA LYS A 543 -32.58 19.90 3.78
C LYS A 543 -31.67 20.12 2.56
N ASP A 544 -30.58 19.35 2.46
CA ASP A 544 -29.61 19.44 1.36
C ASP A 544 -30.17 18.89 0.04
N GLU A 545 -31.27 18.13 0.07
CA GLU A 545 -31.94 17.62 -1.13
C GLU A 545 -32.72 18.71 -1.89
N THR A 546 -32.81 19.91 -1.33
CA THR A 546 -33.44 21.07 -1.95
C THR A 546 -32.40 22.09 -2.40
N LEU A 547 -32.61 22.71 -3.57
CA LEU A 547 -31.69 23.71 -4.12
C LEU A 547 -31.56 24.91 -3.19
N GLY A 548 -30.37 25.08 -2.61
CA GLY A 548 -30.03 26.19 -1.72
C GLY A 548 -28.74 26.88 -2.13
N TRP A 549 -28.55 28.11 -1.67
CA TRP A 549 -27.28 28.82 -1.79
C TRP A 549 -26.31 28.34 -0.72
N HIS A 550 -25.10 28.00 -1.15
CA HIS A 550 -23.99 27.60 -0.30
C HIS A 550 -22.78 28.48 -0.61
N LYS A 551 -21.86 28.58 0.35
CA LYS A 551 -20.65 29.39 0.19
C LYS A 551 -19.39 28.69 0.63
N LEU A 552 -18.28 29.04 -0.01
CA LEU A 552 -16.92 28.65 0.37
C LEU A 552 -15.99 29.87 0.28
N ASP A 553 -15.09 29.99 1.24
CA ASP A 553 -14.09 31.06 1.28
C ASP A 553 -12.90 30.72 0.36
N LEU A 554 -12.49 31.69 -0.47
CA LEU A 554 -11.38 31.59 -1.41
C LEU A 554 -10.15 32.40 -0.99
N ASN A 555 -10.23 33.23 0.06
CA ASN A 555 -9.17 34.18 0.42
C ASN A 555 -7.81 33.51 0.70
N TYR A 556 -7.81 32.30 1.26
CA TYR A 556 -6.59 31.55 1.54
C TYR A 556 -5.81 31.19 0.26
N TRP A 557 -6.52 30.95 -0.85
CA TRP A 557 -5.96 30.47 -2.12
C TRP A 557 -5.79 31.59 -3.16
N LYS A 558 -5.71 32.85 -2.72
CA LYS A 558 -5.53 33.99 -3.63
C LYS A 558 -4.19 33.86 -4.38
N GLY A 559 -4.25 33.86 -5.70
CA GLY A 559 -3.11 33.69 -6.59
C GLY A 559 -2.94 32.27 -7.11
N ASP A 560 -3.69 31.28 -6.61
CA ASP A 560 -3.65 29.90 -7.11
C ASP A 560 -4.64 29.66 -8.25
N ASP A 561 -4.39 28.57 -8.99
CA ASP A 561 -5.29 28.11 -10.03
C ASP A 561 -6.28 27.07 -9.46
N LEU A 562 -7.57 27.36 -9.63
CA LEU A 562 -8.68 26.57 -9.08
C LEU A 562 -9.62 26.09 -10.20
N PHE A 563 -10.39 25.04 -9.90
CA PHE A 563 -11.61 24.71 -10.63
C PHE A 563 -12.67 24.19 -9.67
N LEU A 564 -13.94 24.26 -10.06
CA LEU A 564 -15.06 23.73 -9.29
C LEU A 564 -15.29 22.27 -9.65
N GLN A 565 -15.60 21.42 -8.67
CA GLN A 565 -15.90 20.00 -8.88
C GLN A 565 -17.09 19.56 -8.02
N LEU A 566 -18.03 18.87 -8.67
CA LEU A 566 -19.07 18.05 -8.04
C LEU A 566 -19.01 16.65 -8.63
N ALA A 567 -19.07 15.62 -7.78
CA ALA A 567 -19.08 14.23 -8.22
C ALA A 567 -19.96 13.37 -7.30
N THR A 568 -20.60 12.36 -7.88
CA THR A 568 -21.22 11.28 -7.10
C THR A 568 -20.18 10.63 -6.19
N VAL A 569 -20.58 10.20 -4.99
CA VAL A 569 -19.64 9.90 -3.89
C VAL A 569 -18.68 8.75 -4.20
N ALA A 570 -19.13 7.75 -4.96
CA ALA A 570 -18.31 6.63 -5.41
C ALA A 570 -17.33 7.02 -6.55
N ASP A 571 -17.54 8.18 -7.18
CA ASP A 571 -16.77 8.68 -8.31
C ASP A 571 -15.73 9.75 -7.91
N MET A 572 -15.60 9.99 -6.61
CA MET A 572 -14.58 10.88 -6.06
C MET A 572 -13.17 10.27 -6.21
N PRO A 573 -12.17 11.02 -6.72
CA PRO A 573 -10.81 10.52 -6.96
C PRO A 573 -10.03 10.13 -5.70
N ALA A 574 -10.50 10.59 -4.55
CA ALA A 574 -10.05 10.23 -3.21
C ALA A 574 -11.27 10.25 -2.29
N GLU A 575 -11.25 9.46 -1.22
CA GLU A 575 -12.36 9.36 -0.25
C GLU A 575 -13.67 8.81 -0.85
N ALA A 576 -13.58 7.99 -1.90
CA ALA A 576 -14.75 7.34 -2.49
C ALA A 576 -15.46 6.42 -1.49
N ASN A 577 -16.80 6.45 -1.49
CA ASN A 577 -17.62 5.49 -0.74
C ASN A 577 -18.42 4.64 -1.72
N GLU A 578 -18.01 3.38 -1.86
CA GLU A 578 -18.52 2.48 -2.91
C GLU A 578 -19.97 2.05 -2.70
N ASN A 579 -20.48 2.09 -1.47
CA ASN A 579 -21.79 1.54 -1.10
C ASN A 579 -22.91 2.61 -1.04
N ALA A 580 -22.60 3.87 -1.31
CA ALA A 580 -23.55 4.97 -1.14
C ALA A 580 -24.19 5.38 -2.48
N SER A 581 -25.51 5.22 -2.58
CA SER A 581 -26.28 5.90 -3.64
C SER A 581 -26.29 7.39 -3.37
N SER A 582 -26.00 8.18 -4.39
CA SER A 582 -25.80 9.62 -4.24
C SER A 582 -26.14 10.34 -5.54
N TRP A 583 -26.54 11.60 -5.41
CA TRP A 583 -26.80 12.47 -6.56
C TRP A 583 -26.53 13.92 -6.18
N PHE A 584 -26.37 14.78 -7.19
CA PHE A 584 -26.28 16.21 -7.01
C PHE A 584 -26.99 16.98 -8.13
N GLY A 585 -27.28 18.24 -7.84
CA GLY A 585 -27.76 19.24 -8.78
C GLY A 585 -27.04 20.57 -8.57
N ILE A 586 -26.73 21.28 -9.64
CA ILE A 586 -26.19 22.64 -9.60
C ILE A 586 -26.86 23.49 -10.68
N THR A 587 -27.22 24.73 -10.33
CA THR A 587 -27.84 25.66 -11.26
C THR A 587 -26.97 26.86 -11.57
N GLU A 588 -26.19 27.34 -10.60
CA GLU A 588 -25.36 28.53 -10.74
C GLU A 588 -24.15 28.51 -9.80
N ALA A 589 -23.05 29.16 -10.19
CA ALA A 589 -21.92 29.46 -9.33
C ALA A 589 -21.25 30.79 -9.70
N PHE A 590 -20.80 31.57 -8.72
CA PHE A 590 -20.06 32.82 -8.93
C PHE A 590 -19.23 33.20 -7.69
N VAL A 591 -18.27 34.10 -7.86
CA VAL A 591 -17.40 34.64 -6.81
C VAL A 591 -17.75 36.11 -6.58
N THR A 592 -17.82 36.52 -5.33
CA THR A 592 -18.00 37.91 -4.90
C THR A 592 -16.78 38.39 -4.11
N ALA A 593 -16.45 39.68 -4.18
CA ALA A 593 -15.35 40.24 -3.39
C ALA A 593 -15.64 40.24 -1.86
N GLY A 594 -16.92 40.35 -1.48
CA GLY A 594 -17.39 40.31 -0.10
C GLY A 594 -18.29 39.11 0.18
N ASP A 595 -18.83 39.04 1.40
CA ASP A 595 -19.70 37.95 1.87
C ASP A 595 -21.21 38.28 1.73
N GLU A 596 -21.55 39.11 0.75
CA GLU A 596 -22.93 39.49 0.48
C GLU A 596 -23.74 38.27 0.01
N SER A 597 -24.75 37.89 0.80
CA SER A 597 -25.59 36.74 0.48
C SER A 597 -26.40 36.97 -0.79
N PRO A 598 -26.40 36.01 -1.73
CA PRO A 598 -27.31 36.01 -2.86
C PRO A 598 -28.77 36.00 -2.37
N PRO A 599 -29.71 36.63 -3.11
CA PRO A 599 -31.10 36.66 -2.70
C PRO A 599 -31.70 35.24 -2.68
N SER A 600 -32.49 34.98 -1.64
CA SER A 600 -33.33 33.78 -1.56
C SER A 600 -34.25 33.69 -2.78
N VAL A 601 -34.47 32.48 -3.27
CA VAL A 601 -35.38 32.26 -4.40
C VAL A 601 -36.80 32.44 -3.93
N VAL A 602 -37.48 33.46 -4.46
CA VAL A 602 -38.86 33.74 -4.08
C VAL A 602 -39.78 33.01 -5.03
N VAL A 603 -40.61 32.13 -4.46
CA VAL A 603 -41.52 31.27 -5.21
C VAL A 603 -42.90 31.94 -5.30
N GLY A 604 -43.13 32.64 -6.41
CA GLY A 604 -44.39 33.31 -6.77
C GLY A 604 -45.01 32.75 -8.06
N GLY A 605 -46.17 33.29 -8.46
CA GLY A 605 -46.84 32.96 -9.72
C GLY A 605 -48.13 32.14 -9.58
N ASN A 606 -48.72 31.82 -10.74
CA ASN A 606 -49.97 31.08 -10.86
C ASN A 606 -49.70 29.56 -11.02
N PRO A 607 -50.15 28.71 -10.08
CA PRO A 607 -49.98 27.26 -10.16
C PRO A 607 -50.55 26.64 -11.44
N LEU A 608 -51.70 27.13 -11.92
CA LEU A 608 -52.35 26.59 -13.13
C LEU A 608 -51.51 26.86 -14.39
N ASP A 609 -50.93 28.05 -14.49
CA ASP A 609 -50.06 28.42 -15.60
C ASP A 609 -48.77 27.60 -15.58
N ALA A 610 -48.20 27.38 -14.38
CA ALA A 610 -47.01 26.55 -14.21
C ALA A 610 -47.26 25.09 -14.64
N VAL A 611 -48.37 24.46 -14.22
CA VAL A 611 -48.68 23.09 -14.66
C VAL A 611 -48.94 23.03 -16.17
N THR A 612 -49.63 24.03 -16.73
CA THR A 612 -49.88 24.13 -18.18
C THR A 612 -48.57 24.23 -18.96
N ALA A 613 -47.66 25.09 -18.51
CA ALA A 613 -46.33 25.23 -19.10
C ALA A 613 -45.50 23.95 -18.95
N TRP A 614 -45.61 23.23 -17.83
CA TRP A 614 -44.90 21.97 -17.62
C TRP A 614 -45.38 20.90 -18.59
N LYS A 615 -46.71 20.75 -18.76
CA LYS A 615 -47.33 19.85 -19.74
C LYS A 615 -46.84 20.15 -21.16
N ALA A 616 -46.70 21.43 -21.51
CA ALA A 616 -46.25 21.88 -22.82
C ALA A 616 -44.71 21.83 -23.02
N GLY A 617 -43.93 21.52 -21.98
CA GLY A 617 -42.46 21.55 -22.04
C GLY A 617 -41.89 22.96 -22.19
N LYS A 618 -42.56 23.98 -21.63
CA LYS A 618 -42.17 25.39 -21.73
C LYS A 618 -42.07 26.06 -20.36
N LEU A 619 -41.70 25.29 -19.34
CA LEU A 619 -41.61 25.78 -17.98
C LEU A 619 -40.47 26.80 -17.87
N THR A 620 -40.67 27.89 -17.13
CA THR A 620 -39.57 28.78 -16.72
C THR A 620 -38.95 28.29 -15.42
N ASP A 621 -37.74 28.75 -15.07
CA ASP A 621 -37.09 28.41 -13.80
C ASP A 621 -37.98 28.76 -12.58
N ALA A 622 -38.60 29.94 -12.59
CA ALA A 622 -39.51 30.37 -11.53
C ALA A 622 -40.74 29.45 -11.40
N GLN A 623 -41.31 29.02 -12.53
CA GLN A 623 -42.42 28.08 -12.54
C GLN A 623 -42.01 26.67 -12.08
N ALA A 624 -40.79 26.22 -12.39
CA ALA A 624 -40.24 24.96 -11.90
C ALA A 624 -40.09 24.95 -10.37
N GLU A 625 -39.56 26.04 -9.82
CA GLU A 625 -39.46 26.24 -8.36
C GLU A 625 -40.83 26.26 -7.69
N LEU A 626 -41.84 26.86 -8.34
CA LEU A 626 -43.23 26.84 -7.89
C LEU A 626 -43.78 25.42 -7.83
N LEU A 627 -43.65 24.63 -8.90
CA LEU A 627 -44.12 23.25 -8.90
C LEU A 627 -43.39 22.39 -7.86
N GLY A 628 -42.07 22.50 -7.78
CA GLY A 628 -41.28 21.77 -6.78
C GLY A 628 -41.67 22.13 -5.34
N SER A 629 -41.96 23.40 -5.06
CA SER A 629 -42.43 23.87 -3.75
C SER A 629 -43.83 23.36 -3.40
N LEU A 630 -44.76 23.39 -4.37
CA LEU A 630 -46.13 22.87 -4.16
C LEU A 630 -46.13 21.34 -3.97
N LEU A 631 -45.25 20.63 -4.68
CA LEU A 631 -45.06 19.19 -4.52
C LEU A 631 -44.61 18.84 -3.10
N ARG A 632 -43.56 19.51 -2.59
CA ARG A 632 -43.06 19.31 -1.21
C ARG A 632 -44.08 19.66 -0.14
N GLN A 633 -44.95 20.65 -0.40
CA GLN A 633 -46.03 21.03 0.51
C GLN A 633 -47.24 20.09 0.45
N GLY A 634 -47.23 19.04 -0.40
CA GLY A 634 -48.36 18.13 -0.59
C GLY A 634 -49.58 18.77 -1.25
N LYS A 635 -49.41 19.91 -1.93
CA LYS A 635 -50.50 20.65 -2.59
C LYS A 635 -50.82 20.13 -3.99
N LEU A 636 -49.91 19.36 -4.57
CA LEU A 636 -50.11 18.64 -5.82
C LEU A 636 -50.21 17.13 -5.52
N PRO A 637 -51.21 16.41 -6.05
CA PRO A 637 -51.33 14.98 -5.82
C PRO A 637 -50.12 14.25 -6.43
N ASN A 638 -49.43 13.42 -5.64
CA ASN A 638 -48.16 12.81 -6.06
C ASN A 638 -48.02 11.32 -5.75
N ASP A 639 -48.99 10.71 -5.06
CA ASP A 639 -48.96 9.29 -4.74
C ASP A 639 -49.90 8.48 -5.64
N VAL A 640 -49.60 7.18 -5.78
CA VAL A 640 -50.37 6.26 -6.63
C VAL A 640 -51.82 6.03 -6.15
N LYS A 641 -52.18 6.42 -4.92
CA LYS A 641 -53.58 6.35 -4.46
C LYS A 641 -54.35 7.57 -4.94
N ALA A 642 -53.72 8.75 -4.93
CA ALA A 642 -54.27 9.99 -5.46
C ALA A 642 -54.29 10.05 -6.99
N VAL A 643 -53.35 9.35 -7.67
CA VAL A 643 -53.26 9.24 -9.14
C VAL A 643 -53.08 7.77 -9.55
N PRO A 644 -54.15 6.94 -9.51
CA PRO A 644 -54.07 5.50 -9.81
C PRO A 644 -53.53 5.18 -11.19
N GLU A 645 -53.74 6.06 -12.18
CA GLU A 645 -53.26 5.90 -13.55
C GLU A 645 -51.73 5.88 -13.64
N ALA A 646 -51.02 6.47 -12.67
CA ALA A 646 -49.57 6.48 -12.62
C ALA A 646 -48.97 5.18 -12.06
N ALA A 647 -49.77 4.33 -11.39
CA ALA A 647 -49.27 3.16 -10.66
C ALA A 647 -48.55 2.14 -11.57
N ALA A 648 -49.15 1.80 -12.72
CA ALA A 648 -48.58 0.85 -13.67
C ALA A 648 -47.29 1.40 -14.32
N LEU A 649 -47.27 2.69 -14.64
CA LEU A 649 -46.10 3.36 -15.22
C LEU A 649 -44.94 3.44 -14.22
N LEU A 650 -45.24 3.76 -12.95
CA LEU A 650 -44.25 3.80 -11.88
C LEU A 650 -43.67 2.40 -11.59
N ALA A 651 -44.52 1.37 -11.57
CA ALA A 651 -44.08 -0.01 -11.41
C ALA A 651 -43.15 -0.41 -12.57
N LYS A 652 -43.54 -0.12 -13.82
CA LYS A 652 -42.70 -0.38 -15.00
C LYS A 652 -41.38 0.39 -14.95
N TYR A 653 -41.40 1.67 -14.56
CA TYR A 653 -40.18 2.47 -14.41
C TYR A 653 -39.21 1.82 -13.43
N ARG A 654 -39.70 1.37 -12.26
CA ARG A 654 -38.89 0.71 -11.23
C ARG A 654 -38.34 -0.64 -11.69
N GLU A 655 -39.13 -1.39 -12.46
CA GLU A 655 -38.68 -2.66 -13.05
C GLU A 655 -37.53 -2.45 -14.04
N VAL A 656 -37.67 -1.51 -14.98
CA VAL A 656 -36.60 -1.19 -15.95
C VAL A 656 -35.38 -0.59 -15.23
N GLU A 657 -35.57 0.32 -14.28
CA GLU A 657 -34.48 0.91 -13.49
C GLU A 657 -33.70 -0.17 -12.72
N ALA A 658 -34.38 -1.19 -12.19
CA ALA A 658 -33.75 -2.29 -11.50
C ALA A 658 -32.78 -3.08 -12.40
N THR A 659 -33.03 -3.12 -13.71
CA THR A 659 -32.16 -3.77 -14.71
C THR A 659 -30.98 -2.89 -15.15
N LEU A 660 -30.97 -1.60 -14.80
CA LEU A 660 -29.90 -0.70 -15.21
C LEU A 660 -28.54 -1.17 -14.65
N PRO A 661 -27.51 -1.34 -15.51
CA PRO A 661 -26.21 -1.85 -15.09
C PRO A 661 -25.51 -0.86 -14.15
N GLN A 662 -24.87 -1.40 -13.11
CA GLN A 662 -24.06 -0.59 -12.20
C GLN A 662 -22.75 -0.13 -12.87
N PRO A 663 -22.30 1.11 -12.65
CA PRO A 663 -21.00 1.58 -13.12
C PRO A 663 -19.84 0.71 -12.58
N THR A 664 -18.98 0.23 -13.47
CA THR A 664 -17.75 -0.46 -13.07
C THR A 664 -16.65 0.57 -12.94
N ARG A 665 -16.32 0.95 -11.70
CA ARG A 665 -15.35 2.01 -11.39
C ARG A 665 -13.88 1.58 -11.36
N ALA A 666 -12.97 2.43 -11.80
CA ALA A 666 -11.53 2.19 -11.71
C ALA A 666 -10.77 3.50 -11.43
N PRO A 667 -9.57 3.47 -10.82
CA PRO A 667 -8.73 4.66 -10.76
C PRO A 667 -8.35 5.11 -12.16
N GLY A 668 -8.31 6.42 -12.40
CA GLY A 668 -7.91 6.95 -13.69
C GLY A 668 -7.72 8.46 -13.68
N ALA A 669 -7.73 9.06 -14.86
CA ALA A 669 -7.68 10.50 -15.05
C ALA A 669 -8.72 10.90 -16.10
N LEU A 670 -9.31 12.09 -15.94
CA LEU A 670 -10.20 12.66 -16.93
C LEU A 670 -9.49 13.76 -17.71
N ASP A 671 -9.69 13.76 -19.02
CA ASP A 671 -9.23 14.84 -19.88
C ASP A 671 -10.00 16.13 -19.59
N ALA A 672 -9.30 17.27 -19.62
CA ALA A 672 -9.87 18.57 -19.30
C ALA A 672 -9.31 19.65 -20.25
N ASP A 673 -9.13 20.87 -19.76
CA ASP A 673 -8.51 21.95 -20.50
C ASP A 673 -7.01 21.70 -20.73
N GLY A 674 -6.60 21.80 -21.99
CA GLY A 674 -5.19 21.77 -22.37
C GLY A 674 -4.45 22.97 -21.78
N TYR A 675 -3.34 22.69 -21.10
CA TYR A 675 -2.56 23.68 -20.36
C TYR A 675 -1.07 23.53 -20.69
N ASP A 676 -0.53 24.52 -21.38
CA ASP A 676 0.91 24.67 -21.58
C ASP A 676 1.50 25.29 -20.31
N ALA A 677 2.19 24.47 -19.53
CA ALA A 677 2.69 24.88 -18.23
C ALA A 677 3.93 25.78 -18.35
N PRO A 678 4.09 26.77 -17.44
CA PRO A 678 5.32 27.55 -17.38
C PRO A 678 6.51 26.67 -17.00
N LEU A 679 7.66 26.94 -17.60
CA LEU A 679 8.93 26.46 -17.07
C LEU A 679 9.21 27.13 -15.72
N PHE A 680 9.75 26.40 -14.74
CA PHE A 680 10.18 27.00 -13.47
C PHE A 680 11.69 27.22 -13.44
N ALA A 681 12.12 28.44 -13.10
CA ALA A 681 13.53 28.77 -13.00
C ALA A 681 14.20 27.88 -11.95
N ARG A 682 15.21 27.09 -12.36
CA ARG A 682 15.87 26.10 -11.50
C ARG A 682 14.92 25.10 -10.81
N GLY A 683 13.73 24.87 -11.36
CA GLY A 683 12.73 23.97 -10.80
C GLY A 683 11.93 24.53 -9.62
N ASP A 684 12.14 25.79 -9.25
CA ASP A 684 11.43 26.49 -8.17
C ASP A 684 10.06 26.97 -8.67
N HIS A 685 8.98 26.30 -8.23
CA HIS A 685 7.60 26.58 -8.66
C HIS A 685 7.11 28.00 -8.35
N LYS A 686 7.84 28.74 -7.51
CA LYS A 686 7.56 30.15 -7.20
C LYS A 686 8.14 31.13 -8.22
N GLN A 687 8.93 30.65 -9.19
CA GLN A 687 9.55 31.44 -10.26
C GLN A 687 9.11 30.93 -11.65
N PRO A 688 7.83 31.12 -12.03
CA PRO A 688 7.36 30.79 -13.37
C PRO A 688 8.02 31.67 -14.44
N MET A 689 8.39 31.02 -15.54
CA MET A 689 8.94 31.61 -16.76
C MET A 689 7.94 31.46 -17.91
N GLU A 690 8.40 31.50 -19.15
CA GLU A 690 7.56 31.35 -20.33
C GLU A 690 6.85 29.97 -20.39
N PRO A 691 5.60 29.91 -20.87
CA PRO A 691 4.89 28.66 -21.14
C PRO A 691 5.65 27.75 -22.12
N VAL A 692 5.63 26.45 -21.85
CA VAL A 692 6.23 25.43 -22.71
C VAL A 692 5.12 24.66 -23.41
N ALA A 693 5.12 24.73 -24.75
CA ALA A 693 4.20 23.95 -25.57
C ALA A 693 4.35 22.45 -25.28
N ARG A 694 3.23 21.75 -25.11
CA ARG A 694 3.23 20.29 -24.94
C ARG A 694 3.72 19.60 -26.21
N ARG A 695 4.63 18.63 -26.05
CA ARG A 695 5.30 17.86 -27.11
C ARG A 695 6.01 16.64 -26.54
N PHE A 696 6.60 15.81 -27.40
CA PHE A 696 7.55 14.77 -27.00
C PHE A 696 8.96 15.34 -26.79
N LEU A 697 9.96 14.46 -26.59
CA LEU A 697 11.35 14.83 -26.28
C LEU A 697 12.06 15.45 -27.49
N ASP A 698 12.82 16.53 -27.28
CA ASP A 698 13.62 17.20 -28.34
C ASP A 698 14.64 16.25 -29.00
N GLY A 699 15.17 15.32 -28.22
CA GLY A 699 16.08 14.29 -28.69
C GLY A 699 15.48 13.36 -29.75
N ILE A 700 14.15 13.24 -29.81
CA ILE A 700 13.41 12.30 -30.66
C ILE A 700 12.49 13.05 -31.63
N ASN A 701 11.43 13.70 -31.12
CA ASN A 701 10.45 14.44 -31.90
C ASN A 701 10.01 15.72 -31.16
N PRO A 702 10.52 16.90 -31.55
CA PRO A 702 10.20 18.17 -30.89
C PRO A 702 8.87 18.81 -31.35
N THR A 703 8.07 18.14 -32.18
CA THR A 703 6.86 18.73 -32.76
C THR A 703 5.80 19.03 -31.68
N PRO A 704 5.33 20.28 -31.54
CA PRO A 704 4.22 20.63 -30.65
C PRO A 704 2.94 19.84 -30.96
N TYR A 705 2.26 19.39 -29.91
CA TYR A 705 0.95 18.74 -29.99
C TYR A 705 -0.17 19.75 -30.20
N HIS A 706 -1.37 19.24 -30.48
CA HIS A 706 -2.53 20.10 -30.65
C HIS A 706 -2.88 20.84 -29.34
N PRO A 707 -3.32 22.12 -29.41
CA PRO A 707 -3.65 22.90 -28.21
C PRO A 707 -4.83 22.34 -27.40
N GLN A 708 -5.68 21.50 -28.00
CA GLN A 708 -6.91 20.98 -27.39
C GLN A 708 -6.66 19.62 -26.72
N GLY A 709 -7.38 19.32 -25.63
CA GLY A 709 -7.19 18.10 -24.83
C GLY A 709 -5.90 18.14 -24.01
N SER A 710 -5.54 17.05 -23.33
CA SER A 710 -4.29 16.99 -22.53
C SER A 710 -3.02 16.74 -23.33
N GLY A 711 -3.08 16.15 -24.52
CA GLY A 711 -1.91 15.65 -25.23
C GLY A 711 -1.51 14.22 -24.84
N ARG A 712 -2.30 13.53 -24.00
CA ARG A 712 -2.02 12.13 -23.58
C ARG A 712 -2.09 11.15 -24.75
N LEU A 713 -3.04 11.32 -25.67
CA LEU A 713 -3.17 10.44 -26.83
C LEU A 713 -1.96 10.59 -27.76
N GLU A 714 -1.54 11.82 -28.02
CA GLU A 714 -0.36 12.14 -28.82
C GLU A 714 0.93 11.66 -28.16
N LEU A 715 1.01 11.72 -26.82
CA LEU A 715 2.11 11.11 -26.06
C LEU A 715 2.13 9.59 -26.21
N ALA A 716 0.97 8.92 -26.14
CA ALA A 716 0.84 7.49 -26.35
C ALA A 716 1.27 7.08 -27.77
N GLU A 717 0.91 7.88 -28.77
CA GLU A 717 1.33 7.71 -30.16
C GLU A 717 2.85 7.90 -30.31
N SER A 718 3.43 8.95 -29.73
CA SER A 718 4.88 9.23 -29.79
C SER A 718 5.72 8.17 -29.06
N LEU A 719 5.21 7.63 -27.94
CA LEU A 719 5.83 6.51 -27.24
C LEU A 719 5.80 5.23 -28.06
N THR A 720 4.83 5.04 -28.96
CA THR A 720 4.67 3.81 -29.76
C THR A 720 5.04 3.99 -31.23
N ALA A 721 5.56 5.15 -31.60
CA ALA A 721 5.96 5.46 -32.97
C ALA A 721 7.17 4.60 -33.37
N ALA A 722 7.19 4.18 -34.63
CA ALA A 722 8.24 3.30 -35.15
C ALA A 722 9.62 3.97 -35.19
N ASP A 723 9.66 5.30 -35.29
CA ASP A 723 10.86 6.12 -35.27
C ASP A 723 11.35 6.45 -33.84
N ASN A 724 10.60 6.07 -32.80
CA ASN A 724 11.09 6.11 -31.43
C ASN A 724 12.01 4.89 -31.17
N PRO A 725 13.33 5.09 -31.01
CA PRO A 725 14.27 3.99 -30.92
C PRO A 725 14.31 3.33 -29.53
N LEU A 726 13.69 3.93 -28.50
CA LEU A 726 13.84 3.49 -27.11
C LEU A 726 12.83 2.42 -26.74
N THR A 727 11.55 2.62 -27.06
CA THR A 727 10.43 1.79 -26.60
C THR A 727 10.68 0.30 -26.78
N SER A 728 11.07 -0.10 -28.00
CA SER A 728 11.31 -1.51 -28.34
C SER A 728 12.59 -2.05 -27.72
N ARG A 729 13.67 -1.26 -27.66
CA ARG A 729 14.92 -1.67 -26.99
C ARG A 729 14.71 -1.88 -25.49
N VAL A 730 13.95 -1.00 -24.85
CA VAL A 730 13.66 -1.06 -23.41
C VAL A 730 12.86 -2.30 -23.08
N ILE A 731 11.76 -2.56 -23.77
CA ILE A 731 10.95 -3.76 -23.49
C ILE A 731 11.72 -5.05 -23.79
N VAL A 732 12.45 -5.13 -24.90
CA VAL A 732 13.30 -6.29 -25.23
C VAL A 732 14.34 -6.52 -24.12
N ASN A 733 15.00 -5.46 -23.65
CA ASN A 733 15.97 -5.57 -22.57
C ASN A 733 15.34 -6.00 -21.24
N ARG A 734 14.14 -5.52 -20.92
CA ARG A 734 13.40 -5.92 -19.71
C ARG A 734 12.95 -7.38 -19.77
N LEU A 735 12.43 -7.83 -20.91
CA LEU A 735 12.07 -9.23 -21.12
C LEU A 735 13.30 -10.14 -21.02
N TRP A 736 14.41 -9.75 -21.66
CA TRP A 736 15.70 -10.42 -21.52
C TRP A 736 16.17 -10.47 -20.06
N HIS A 737 16.11 -9.34 -19.35
CA HIS A 737 16.49 -9.25 -17.93
C HIS A 737 15.67 -10.22 -17.06
N HIS A 738 14.35 -10.29 -17.24
CA HIS A 738 13.52 -11.19 -16.45
C HIS A 738 13.76 -12.67 -16.81
N VAL A 739 14.09 -12.99 -18.07
CA VAL A 739 14.46 -14.35 -18.48
C VAL A 739 15.85 -14.76 -17.98
N PHE A 740 16.89 -13.93 -18.11
CA PHE A 740 18.29 -14.30 -17.83
C PHE A 740 18.86 -13.76 -16.51
N GLY A 741 18.13 -12.88 -15.81
CA GLY A 741 18.56 -12.26 -14.54
C GLY A 741 19.41 -10.98 -14.72
N ARG A 742 19.95 -10.73 -15.92
CA ARG A 742 20.65 -9.50 -16.29
C ARG A 742 20.23 -9.07 -17.69
N GLY A 743 19.92 -7.79 -17.89
CA GLY A 743 19.65 -7.23 -19.22
C GLY A 743 20.89 -7.21 -20.11
N LEU A 744 20.69 -7.13 -21.42
CA LEU A 744 21.77 -6.77 -22.37
C LEU A 744 22.36 -5.40 -22.00
N VAL A 745 21.52 -4.48 -21.54
CA VAL A 745 21.90 -3.28 -20.78
C VAL A 745 21.67 -3.57 -19.29
N GLY A 746 22.75 -3.57 -18.49
CA GLY A 746 22.72 -3.93 -17.07
C GLY A 746 21.95 -2.97 -16.16
N THR A 747 21.57 -1.80 -16.69
CA THR A 747 20.76 -0.75 -16.05
C THR A 747 19.39 -0.62 -16.74
N PRO A 748 18.39 -1.46 -16.42
CA PRO A 748 17.10 -1.48 -17.13
C PRO A 748 16.31 -0.16 -17.10
N ASP A 749 16.56 0.69 -16.10
CA ASP A 749 15.86 1.97 -15.89
C ASP A 749 16.66 3.19 -16.40
N ASN A 750 17.87 2.99 -16.96
CA ASN A 750 18.70 4.06 -17.48
C ASN A 750 19.56 3.60 -18.67
N PHE A 751 19.19 4.02 -19.89
CA PHE A 751 19.94 3.84 -21.14
C PHE A 751 20.74 5.09 -21.53
N GLY A 752 20.59 6.17 -20.76
CA GLY A 752 21.38 7.39 -20.90
C GLY A 752 22.85 7.16 -20.56
N ARG A 753 23.63 8.23 -20.58
CA ARG A 753 25.10 8.19 -20.41
C ARG A 753 25.57 7.63 -19.06
N LEU A 754 24.76 7.76 -18.01
CA LEU A 754 25.05 7.18 -16.68
C LEU A 754 24.65 5.70 -16.57
N GLY A 755 23.95 5.18 -17.57
CA GLY A 755 23.63 3.76 -17.70
C GLY A 755 24.78 2.97 -18.31
N GLU A 756 24.67 1.64 -18.26
CA GLU A 756 25.57 0.76 -18.98
C GLU A 756 25.31 0.79 -20.49
N THR A 757 26.34 0.55 -21.29
CA THR A 757 26.18 0.24 -22.73
C THR A 757 25.76 -1.21 -22.91
N PRO A 758 25.02 -1.55 -24.00
CA PRO A 758 24.62 -2.92 -24.26
C PRO A 758 25.84 -3.84 -24.43
N SER A 759 25.82 -5.02 -23.80
CA SER A 759 26.83 -6.05 -23.99
C SER A 759 26.85 -6.61 -25.42
N HIS A 760 25.67 -6.61 -26.07
CA HIS A 760 25.47 -7.07 -27.44
C HIS A 760 24.58 -6.05 -28.18
N PRO A 761 25.11 -4.92 -28.68
CA PRO A 761 24.32 -3.87 -29.34
C PRO A 761 23.57 -4.39 -30.57
N GLU A 762 24.23 -5.19 -31.42
CA GLU A 762 23.63 -5.76 -32.63
C GLU A 762 22.48 -6.73 -32.30
N LEU A 763 22.61 -7.50 -31.21
CA LEU A 763 21.58 -8.42 -30.75
C LEU A 763 20.36 -7.66 -30.22
N LEU A 764 20.59 -6.61 -29.43
CA LEU A 764 19.52 -5.76 -28.92
C LEU A 764 18.72 -5.14 -30.06
N ASP A 765 19.40 -4.59 -31.08
CA ASP A 765 18.75 -3.98 -32.24
C ASP A 765 18.05 -5.03 -33.11
N THR A 766 18.66 -6.20 -33.33
CA THR A 766 18.04 -7.31 -34.06
C THR A 766 16.72 -7.74 -33.41
N LEU A 767 16.70 -7.90 -32.09
CA LEU A 767 15.50 -8.27 -31.34
C LEU A 767 14.48 -7.13 -31.28
N ALA A 768 14.93 -5.87 -31.14
CA ALA A 768 14.05 -4.70 -31.14
C ALA A 768 13.35 -4.51 -32.50
N ALA A 769 14.09 -4.64 -33.60
CA ALA A 769 13.55 -4.59 -34.96
C ALA A 769 12.55 -5.74 -35.22
N TYR A 770 12.92 -6.97 -34.84
CA TYR A 770 12.01 -8.11 -34.90
C TYR A 770 10.72 -7.82 -34.12
N PHE A 771 10.83 -7.37 -32.87
CA PHE A 771 9.69 -7.09 -32.00
C PHE A 771 8.76 -6.01 -32.56
N GLN A 772 9.30 -4.96 -33.19
CA GLN A 772 8.51 -3.95 -33.90
C GLN A 772 7.76 -4.57 -35.08
N SER A 773 8.47 -5.31 -35.93
CA SER A 773 7.93 -5.86 -37.18
C SER A 773 6.93 -7.00 -36.98
N SER A 774 7.05 -7.77 -35.90
CA SER A 774 6.15 -8.89 -35.57
C SER A 774 4.89 -8.45 -34.82
N GLY A 775 4.72 -7.15 -34.56
CA GLY A 775 3.56 -6.59 -33.86
C GLY A 775 3.68 -6.56 -32.33
N GLY A 776 4.84 -6.89 -31.75
CA GLY A 776 5.13 -6.66 -30.33
C GLY A 776 4.53 -7.67 -29.36
N SER A 777 4.44 -8.96 -29.76
CA SER A 777 4.06 -10.05 -28.85
C SER A 777 5.17 -10.33 -27.83
N MET A 778 4.87 -10.07 -26.56
CA MET A 778 5.80 -10.38 -25.46
C MET A 778 5.92 -11.90 -25.27
N LYS A 779 4.81 -12.64 -25.37
CA LYS A 779 4.79 -14.09 -25.17
C LYS A 779 5.65 -14.82 -26.21
N GLN A 780 5.60 -14.40 -27.48
CA GLN A 780 6.43 -14.98 -28.54
C GLN A 780 7.93 -14.70 -28.34
N LEU A 781 8.30 -13.48 -27.95
CA LEU A 781 9.70 -13.16 -27.66
C LEU A 781 10.20 -13.94 -26.44
N ILE A 782 9.41 -14.02 -25.36
CA ILE A 782 9.74 -14.83 -24.19
C ILE A 782 9.92 -16.30 -24.59
N LYS A 783 9.01 -16.87 -25.39
CA LYS A 783 9.14 -18.23 -25.94
C LYS A 783 10.49 -18.39 -26.65
N ALA A 784 10.82 -17.49 -27.57
CA ALA A 784 12.09 -17.55 -28.29
C ALA A 784 13.31 -17.52 -27.36
N LEU A 785 13.32 -16.68 -26.32
CA LEU A 785 14.42 -16.62 -25.36
C LEU A 785 14.56 -17.92 -24.56
N LEU A 786 13.45 -18.54 -24.14
CA LEU A 786 13.50 -19.82 -23.42
C LEU A 786 13.99 -20.97 -24.29
N LEU A 787 13.72 -20.93 -25.60
CA LEU A 787 14.17 -21.97 -26.54
C LEU A 787 15.66 -21.89 -26.90
N THR A 788 16.37 -20.83 -26.48
CA THR A 788 17.82 -20.72 -26.73
C THR A 788 18.61 -21.83 -26.03
N GLU A 789 19.71 -22.25 -26.65
CA GLU A 789 20.71 -23.08 -25.99
C GLU A 789 21.25 -22.36 -24.75
N ALA A 790 21.44 -21.03 -24.82
CA ALA A 790 21.86 -20.19 -23.69
C ALA A 790 20.96 -20.35 -22.45
N PHE A 791 19.64 -20.37 -22.62
CA PHE A 791 18.70 -20.62 -21.52
C PHE A 791 18.79 -22.04 -20.98
N GLN A 792 19.12 -23.02 -21.83
CA GLN A 792 19.15 -24.44 -21.49
C GLN A 792 20.48 -24.91 -20.89
N ARG A 793 21.53 -24.06 -20.84
CA ARG A 793 22.83 -24.42 -20.27
C ARG A 793 22.72 -24.76 -18.78
N ARG A 794 23.62 -25.63 -18.31
CA ARG A 794 23.84 -25.87 -16.87
C ARG A 794 24.49 -24.65 -16.21
N ASP A 795 24.42 -24.59 -14.89
CA ASP A 795 24.92 -23.51 -14.04
C ASP A 795 26.43 -23.55 -13.76
N GLU A 796 27.12 -24.61 -14.17
CA GLU A 796 28.56 -24.76 -14.03
C GLU A 796 29.32 -24.50 -15.33
N SER A 797 30.18 -23.49 -15.32
CA SER A 797 31.17 -23.23 -16.39
C SER A 797 32.14 -24.41 -16.52
N SER A 798 32.44 -24.77 -17.77
CA SER A 798 33.46 -25.76 -18.11
C SER A 798 34.89 -25.20 -18.17
N SER A 799 35.09 -23.89 -17.98
CA SER A 799 36.38 -23.22 -18.20
C SER A 799 36.75 -22.22 -17.09
N PRO A 800 37.94 -22.32 -16.50
CA PRO A 800 38.48 -21.31 -15.59
C PRO A 800 38.59 -19.90 -16.21
N LEU A 801 38.72 -19.80 -17.54
CA LEU A 801 38.80 -18.52 -18.27
C LEU A 801 37.55 -17.65 -18.11
N VAL A 802 36.40 -18.25 -17.79
CA VAL A 802 35.16 -17.50 -17.56
C VAL A 802 35.28 -16.58 -16.36
N VAL A 803 35.89 -17.05 -15.27
CA VAL A 803 36.07 -16.25 -14.04
C VAL A 803 36.98 -15.06 -14.30
N GLU A 804 37.94 -15.18 -15.22
CA GLU A 804 38.88 -14.11 -15.58
C GLU A 804 38.29 -13.11 -16.58
N LYS A 805 37.67 -13.59 -17.66
CA LYS A 805 37.27 -12.76 -18.81
C LYS A 805 35.82 -12.30 -18.79
N ASP A 806 34.93 -13.05 -18.14
CA ASP A 806 33.50 -12.74 -18.05
C ASP A 806 32.94 -13.08 -16.65
N PRO A 807 33.47 -12.44 -15.58
CA PRO A 807 33.08 -12.75 -14.20
C PRO A 807 31.59 -12.48 -13.90
N GLU A 808 30.96 -11.59 -14.67
CA GLU A 808 29.54 -11.27 -14.55
C GLU A 808 28.65 -12.14 -15.47
N ASN A 809 29.25 -13.08 -16.23
CA ASN A 809 28.60 -13.96 -17.19
C ASN A 809 27.72 -13.20 -18.22
N LYS A 810 28.19 -12.04 -18.71
CA LYS A 810 27.50 -11.20 -19.70
C LYS A 810 27.32 -11.91 -21.05
N LEU A 811 28.20 -12.86 -21.37
CA LEU A 811 28.16 -13.65 -22.60
C LEU A 811 27.29 -14.91 -22.47
N LEU A 812 26.70 -15.12 -21.28
CA LEU A 812 25.84 -16.27 -20.96
C LEU A 812 26.50 -17.63 -21.22
N SER A 813 27.81 -17.75 -20.98
CA SER A 813 28.55 -19.00 -21.18
C SER A 813 27.95 -20.20 -20.41
N HIS A 814 27.31 -19.94 -19.28
CA HIS A 814 26.57 -20.89 -18.44
C HIS A 814 25.31 -20.21 -17.87
N TRP A 815 24.44 -20.95 -17.17
CA TRP A 815 23.31 -20.34 -16.46
C TRP A 815 23.78 -19.64 -15.18
N SER A 816 23.25 -18.44 -14.90
CA SER A 816 23.52 -17.73 -13.66
C SER A 816 22.52 -18.11 -12.58
N VAL A 817 22.99 -18.81 -11.54
CA VAL A 817 22.18 -19.13 -10.35
C VAL A 817 21.67 -17.83 -9.73
N ARG A 818 20.35 -17.73 -9.50
CA ARG A 818 19.73 -16.53 -8.93
C ARG A 818 18.68 -16.85 -7.88
N ARG A 819 18.52 -15.96 -6.90
CA ARG A 819 17.50 -16.09 -5.85
C ARG A 819 16.10 -15.92 -6.44
N LEU A 820 15.16 -16.74 -6.00
CA LEU A 820 13.72 -16.55 -6.25
C LEU A 820 13.25 -15.26 -5.58
N GLU A 821 12.26 -14.60 -6.18
CA GLU A 821 11.63 -13.44 -5.57
C GLU A 821 10.73 -13.87 -4.40
N ALA A 822 10.47 -12.93 -3.50
CA ALA A 822 9.69 -13.12 -2.29
C ALA A 822 8.36 -13.86 -2.52
N GLU A 823 7.63 -13.46 -3.57
CA GLU A 823 6.35 -14.03 -3.95
C GLU A 823 6.48 -15.50 -4.35
N ALA A 824 7.52 -15.86 -5.12
CA ALA A 824 7.74 -17.25 -5.53
C ALA A 824 8.15 -18.14 -4.35
N ILE A 825 8.90 -17.60 -3.38
CA ILE A 825 9.28 -18.32 -2.15
C ILE A 825 8.02 -18.59 -1.30
N ARG A 826 7.24 -17.56 -1.00
CA ARG A 826 5.99 -17.67 -0.23
C ARG A 826 4.99 -18.59 -0.93
N ASP A 827 4.77 -18.38 -2.23
CA ASP A 827 3.85 -19.19 -3.02
C ASP A 827 4.29 -20.67 -3.06
N SER A 828 5.60 -20.96 -3.14
CA SER A 828 6.10 -22.34 -3.07
C SER A 828 5.73 -22.99 -1.74
N ILE A 829 5.90 -22.29 -0.61
CA ILE A 829 5.55 -22.82 0.71
C ILE A 829 4.04 -23.05 0.85
N LEU A 830 3.22 -22.13 0.31
CA LEU A 830 1.77 -22.28 0.25
C LEU A 830 1.31 -23.47 -0.61
N THR A 831 1.96 -23.68 -1.76
CA THR A 831 1.70 -24.84 -2.62
C THR A 831 2.06 -26.15 -1.90
N LEU A 832 3.21 -26.19 -1.21
CA LEU A 832 3.66 -27.37 -0.46
C LEU A 832 2.72 -27.72 0.71
N SER A 833 2.27 -26.72 1.48
CA SER A 833 1.25 -26.93 2.53
C SER A 833 -0.13 -27.29 1.93
N GLY A 834 -0.33 -26.95 0.66
CA GLY A 834 -1.57 -26.97 -0.11
C GLY A 834 -2.69 -26.17 0.53
N LYS A 835 -2.32 -25.02 1.11
CA LYS A 835 -3.22 -23.92 1.45
C LYS A 835 -3.39 -22.91 0.32
N MET A 836 -2.65 -23.07 -0.78
CA MET A 836 -2.69 -22.18 -1.92
C MET A 836 -4.12 -22.02 -2.45
N ASP A 837 -4.63 -20.79 -2.46
CA ASP A 837 -5.82 -20.40 -3.22
C ASP A 837 -5.38 -19.81 -4.57
N GLU A 838 -5.70 -20.55 -5.64
CA GLU A 838 -5.39 -20.21 -7.04
C GLU A 838 -6.45 -19.31 -7.70
N LYS A 839 -7.43 -18.78 -6.93
CA LYS A 839 -8.46 -17.89 -7.47
C LYS A 839 -7.87 -16.63 -8.08
N LEU A 840 -8.04 -16.53 -9.40
CA LEU A 840 -7.69 -15.36 -10.19
C LEU A 840 -8.62 -14.16 -9.87
N TYR A 841 -8.04 -12.96 -9.88
CA TYR A 841 -8.74 -11.66 -9.87
C TYR A 841 -9.58 -11.34 -8.62
N GLY A 842 -9.92 -10.07 -8.44
CA GLY A 842 -10.75 -9.58 -7.34
C GLY A 842 -9.96 -8.85 -6.26
N GLU A 843 -10.63 -8.48 -5.19
CA GLU A 843 -10.04 -7.63 -4.14
C GLU A 843 -8.79 -8.24 -3.49
N PRO A 844 -7.87 -7.39 -2.99
CA PRO A 844 -6.70 -7.86 -2.28
C PRO A 844 -7.06 -8.52 -0.95
N VAL A 845 -6.20 -9.43 -0.49
CA VAL A 845 -6.27 -10.04 0.84
C VAL A 845 -5.20 -9.46 1.76
N TYR A 846 -5.41 -9.58 3.07
CA TYR A 846 -4.49 -9.07 4.09
C TYR A 846 -4.24 -10.14 5.16
N GLY A 847 -3.05 -10.13 5.76
CA GLY A 847 -2.68 -11.07 6.83
C GLY A 847 -2.32 -12.47 6.32
N LYS A 848 -2.75 -13.50 7.04
CA LYS A 848 -2.30 -14.92 6.87
C LYS A 848 -3.06 -15.69 5.78
N ASP A 849 -3.63 -14.99 4.81
CA ASP A 849 -4.46 -15.59 3.77
C ASP A 849 -3.65 -16.50 2.84
N GLY A 850 -4.25 -17.62 2.40
CA GLY A 850 -3.63 -18.65 1.58
C GLY A 850 -3.52 -18.28 0.09
N ARG A 851 -4.01 -17.12 -0.32
CA ARG A 851 -3.97 -16.66 -1.70
C ARG A 851 -2.55 -16.34 -2.17
N ARG A 852 -2.34 -16.47 -3.49
CA ARG A 852 -1.08 -16.08 -4.15
C ARG A 852 -0.63 -14.69 -3.72
N SER A 853 0.68 -14.55 -3.57
CA SER A 853 1.31 -13.37 -2.99
C SER A 853 1.07 -12.09 -3.80
N LEU A 854 0.81 -12.20 -5.10
CA LEU A 854 0.40 -11.08 -5.97
C LEU A 854 -0.91 -10.40 -5.53
N TYR A 855 -1.79 -11.12 -4.83
CA TYR A 855 -3.07 -10.59 -4.34
C TYR A 855 -3.00 -10.07 -2.90
N VAL A 856 -1.83 -10.14 -2.26
CA VAL A 856 -1.63 -9.50 -0.96
C VAL A 856 -1.62 -7.99 -1.17
N GLY A 857 -2.45 -7.27 -0.40
CA GLY A 857 -2.59 -5.83 -0.57
C GLY A 857 -1.30 -5.06 -0.30
N VAL A 858 -0.94 -4.15 -1.21
CA VAL A 858 0.27 -3.33 -1.12
C VAL A 858 -0.06 -1.98 -0.48
N ILE A 859 0.08 -1.90 0.84
CA ILE A 859 -0.13 -0.67 1.62
C ILE A 859 1.22 -0.03 1.88
N ARG A 860 1.44 1.18 1.33
CA ARG A 860 2.78 1.81 1.28
C ARG A 860 3.42 1.98 2.65
N ASN A 861 2.64 2.31 3.68
CA ASN A 861 3.16 2.49 5.05
C ASN A 861 3.03 1.22 5.91
N SER A 862 2.58 0.11 5.34
CA SER A 862 2.38 -1.17 6.05
C SER A 862 2.54 -2.35 5.09
N LEU A 863 3.73 -2.47 4.47
CA LEU A 863 4.06 -3.59 3.60
C LEU A 863 4.13 -4.90 4.38
N GLU A 864 3.88 -6.02 3.69
CA GLU A 864 3.90 -7.35 4.30
C GLU A 864 5.34 -7.71 4.75
N PRO A 865 5.57 -8.05 6.05
CA PRO A 865 6.91 -8.25 6.57
C PRO A 865 7.72 -9.37 5.91
N PHE A 866 7.11 -10.53 5.63
CA PHE A 866 7.80 -11.64 4.98
C PHE A 866 8.24 -11.26 3.56
N LEU A 867 7.35 -10.67 2.77
CA LEU A 867 7.67 -10.25 1.41
C LEU A 867 8.79 -9.20 1.40
N THR A 868 8.74 -8.25 2.34
CA THR A 868 9.77 -7.21 2.50
C THR A 868 11.13 -7.80 2.89
N ALA A 869 11.17 -8.80 3.78
CA ALA A 869 12.40 -9.46 4.17
C ALA A 869 13.13 -10.09 2.97
N PHE A 870 12.39 -10.54 1.96
CA PHE A 870 12.91 -11.10 0.71
C PHE A 870 13.00 -10.09 -0.44
N ASP A 871 13.15 -8.80 -0.13
CA ASP A 871 13.36 -7.68 -1.06
C ASP A 871 12.18 -7.38 -2.00
N MET A 872 10.93 -7.52 -1.52
CA MET A 872 9.79 -6.90 -2.20
C MET A 872 10.04 -5.38 -2.33
N PRO A 873 9.89 -4.78 -3.53
CA PRO A 873 10.19 -3.40 -3.75
C PRO A 873 9.22 -2.49 -3.01
N VAL A 874 9.75 -1.42 -2.41
CA VAL A 874 8.92 -0.33 -1.91
C VAL A 874 8.34 0.43 -3.11
N PRO A 875 7.00 0.55 -3.24
CA PRO A 875 6.33 1.14 -4.40
C PRO A 875 6.35 2.69 -4.38
N SER A 876 7.54 3.26 -4.18
CA SER A 876 7.81 4.71 -4.19
C SER A 876 8.47 5.19 -5.49
N SER A 877 9.11 4.29 -6.22
CA SER A 877 9.86 4.55 -7.46
C SER A 877 9.76 3.37 -8.42
N THR A 878 10.00 3.61 -9.71
CA THR A 878 10.10 2.54 -10.72
C THR A 878 11.24 1.57 -10.39
N ARG A 879 10.95 0.27 -10.47
CA ARG A 879 11.93 -0.80 -10.24
C ARG A 879 12.00 -1.75 -11.43
N GLY A 880 12.91 -1.50 -12.36
CA GLY A 880 13.21 -2.41 -13.48
C GLY A 880 14.07 -3.60 -13.08
N ARG A 881 14.88 -3.46 -12.02
CA ARG A 881 15.63 -4.53 -11.35
C ARG A 881 15.38 -4.44 -9.85
N ARG A 882 14.97 -5.56 -9.24
CA ARG A 882 14.86 -5.66 -7.78
C ARG A 882 16.24 -5.81 -7.14
N ASP A 883 16.37 -5.29 -5.93
CA ASP A 883 17.54 -5.53 -5.10
C ASP A 883 17.57 -7.01 -4.65
N VAL A 884 18.75 -7.60 -4.58
CA VAL A 884 18.93 -8.97 -4.12
C VAL A 884 19.91 -8.95 -2.97
N THR A 885 19.39 -8.93 -1.75
CA THR A 885 20.19 -8.99 -0.53
C THR A 885 20.33 -10.45 -0.08
N ASN A 886 21.41 -10.73 0.64
CA ASN A 886 21.66 -12.02 1.27
C ASN A 886 22.02 -11.77 2.73
N VAL A 887 20.99 -11.64 3.56
CA VAL A 887 21.12 -11.25 4.98
C VAL A 887 20.57 -12.34 5.90
N PRO A 888 21.15 -12.52 7.11
CA PRO A 888 20.68 -13.55 8.06
C PRO A 888 19.18 -13.44 8.42
N ALA A 889 18.62 -12.23 8.38
CA ALA A 889 17.21 -11.99 8.64
C ALA A 889 16.28 -12.78 7.71
N GLN A 890 16.69 -13.07 6.47
CA GLN A 890 15.90 -13.87 5.51
C GLN A 890 15.79 -15.34 5.95
N SER A 891 16.91 -15.96 6.32
CA SER A 891 16.90 -17.32 6.88
C SER A 891 16.13 -17.37 8.20
N LEU A 892 16.29 -16.35 9.05
CA LEU A 892 15.56 -16.26 10.32
C LEU A 892 14.05 -16.09 10.11
N ALA A 893 13.60 -15.40 9.05
CA ALA A 893 12.19 -15.30 8.71
C ALA A 893 11.61 -16.68 8.36
N LEU A 894 12.31 -17.48 7.53
CA LEU A 894 11.89 -18.85 7.22
C LEU A 894 11.88 -19.77 8.44
N LEU A 895 12.81 -19.60 9.37
CA LEU A 895 12.93 -20.45 10.57
C LEU A 895 11.96 -20.10 11.69
N ASN A 896 11.61 -18.82 11.85
CA ASN A 896 10.93 -18.31 13.04
C ASN A 896 9.53 -17.73 12.78
N ASP A 897 9.16 -17.46 11.52
CA ASP A 897 7.82 -16.97 11.24
C ASP A 897 6.77 -18.05 11.58
N PRO A 898 5.83 -17.78 12.52
CA PRO A 898 4.86 -18.79 12.96
C PRO A 898 3.97 -19.33 11.83
N VAL A 899 3.72 -18.53 10.80
CA VAL A 899 2.91 -18.93 9.64
C VAL A 899 3.71 -19.89 8.76
N ILE A 900 4.98 -19.57 8.50
CA ILE A 900 5.86 -20.43 7.71
C ILE A 900 6.11 -21.77 8.40
N ILE A 901 6.37 -21.76 9.71
CA ILE A 901 6.52 -22.99 10.51
C ILE A 901 5.25 -23.83 10.42
N ASN A 902 4.07 -23.21 10.56
CA ASN A 902 2.80 -23.94 10.49
C ASN A 902 2.55 -24.54 9.10
N TRP A 903 2.75 -23.78 8.02
CA TRP A 903 2.61 -24.31 6.65
C TRP A 903 3.61 -25.42 6.35
N SER A 904 4.85 -25.30 6.82
CA SER A 904 5.86 -26.35 6.71
C SER A 904 5.45 -27.61 7.47
N ALA A 905 4.89 -27.47 8.67
CA ALA A 905 4.40 -28.61 9.44
C ALA A 905 3.19 -29.28 8.77
N GLU A 906 2.24 -28.50 8.25
CA GLU A 906 1.12 -29.02 7.46
C GLU A 906 1.59 -29.78 6.21
N TRP A 907 2.59 -29.27 5.50
CA TRP A 907 3.23 -29.95 4.38
C TRP A 907 3.81 -31.31 4.82
N ALA A 908 4.64 -31.32 5.86
CA ALA A 908 5.27 -32.53 6.35
C ALA A 908 4.24 -33.60 6.78
N ARG A 909 3.17 -33.20 7.48
CA ARG A 909 2.09 -34.12 7.89
C ARG A 909 1.37 -34.76 6.71
N ARG A 910 1.19 -34.04 5.60
CA ARG A 910 0.59 -34.60 4.39
C ARG A 910 1.44 -35.70 3.78
N VAL A 911 2.75 -35.62 3.89
CA VAL A 911 3.66 -36.64 3.36
C VAL A 911 3.57 -37.95 4.16
N LEU A 912 3.18 -37.91 5.44
CA LEU A 912 3.01 -39.10 6.28
C LEU A 912 2.00 -40.11 5.72
N ALA A 913 1.09 -39.67 4.85
CA ALA A 913 0.15 -40.54 4.14
C ALA A 913 0.85 -41.56 3.21
N HIS A 914 2.10 -41.31 2.81
CA HIS A 914 2.89 -42.25 2.01
C HIS A 914 3.46 -43.37 2.89
N SER A 915 3.51 -44.59 2.36
CA SER A 915 4.07 -45.76 3.05
C SER A 915 5.60 -45.82 2.89
N GLY A 916 6.33 -45.88 4.00
CA GLY A 916 7.78 -46.05 4.04
C GLY A 916 8.58 -44.74 4.10
N ASP A 917 9.57 -44.69 4.99
CA ASP A 917 10.34 -43.47 5.27
C ASP A 917 11.20 -43.01 4.10
N GLU A 918 11.79 -43.96 3.35
CA GLU A 918 12.53 -43.62 2.13
C GLU A 918 11.65 -42.93 1.09
N ALA A 919 10.44 -43.46 0.85
CA ALA A 919 9.49 -42.88 -0.08
C ALA A 919 9.06 -41.47 0.36
N ARG A 920 8.83 -41.26 1.67
CA ARG A 920 8.51 -39.95 2.24
C ARG A 920 9.61 -38.91 2.00
N VAL A 921 10.88 -39.28 2.23
CA VAL A 921 12.02 -38.39 1.95
C VAL A 921 12.10 -38.08 0.47
N GLN A 922 11.96 -39.08 -0.41
CA GLN A 922 11.98 -38.85 -1.86
C GLN A 922 10.86 -37.91 -2.30
N THR A 923 9.64 -38.08 -1.78
CA THR A 923 8.51 -37.18 -2.04
C THR A 923 8.79 -35.75 -1.59
N LEU A 924 9.37 -35.54 -0.40
CA LEU A 924 9.71 -34.21 0.10
C LEU A 924 10.73 -33.50 -0.80
N PHE A 925 11.78 -34.21 -1.25
CA PHE A 925 12.76 -33.66 -2.19
C PHE A 925 12.16 -33.36 -3.56
N MET A 926 11.32 -34.27 -4.07
CA MET A 926 10.66 -34.09 -5.36
C MET A 926 9.72 -32.89 -5.35
N GLN A 927 8.91 -32.73 -4.29
CA GLN A 927 7.99 -31.60 -4.14
C GLN A 927 8.70 -30.26 -3.96
N SER A 928 9.75 -30.21 -3.14
CA SER A 928 10.43 -28.94 -2.82
C SER A 928 11.47 -28.52 -3.86
N LEU A 929 12.23 -29.47 -4.40
CA LEU A 929 13.40 -29.22 -5.27
C LEU A 929 13.21 -29.73 -6.70
N GLY A 930 12.12 -30.44 -7.02
CA GLY A 930 11.89 -30.97 -8.37
C GLY A 930 12.86 -32.08 -8.78
N ARG A 931 13.48 -32.76 -7.82
CA ARG A 931 14.39 -33.89 -8.05
C ARG A 931 14.35 -34.87 -6.89
N SER A 932 14.78 -36.11 -7.13
CA SER A 932 15.01 -37.09 -6.06
C SER A 932 16.18 -36.70 -5.15
N ALA A 933 16.12 -37.17 -3.90
CA ALA A 933 17.23 -37.08 -2.96
C ALA A 933 18.39 -37.97 -3.45
N THR A 934 19.60 -37.44 -3.41
CA THR A 934 20.81 -38.25 -3.63
C THR A 934 20.95 -39.29 -2.52
N PRO A 935 21.71 -40.40 -2.72
CA PRO A 935 21.91 -41.41 -1.67
C PRO A 935 22.43 -40.84 -0.34
N ARG A 936 23.29 -39.82 -0.40
CA ARG A 936 23.81 -39.13 0.79
C ARG A 936 22.75 -38.27 1.48
N GLU A 937 21.95 -37.53 0.72
CA GLU A 937 20.84 -36.74 1.25
C GLU A 937 19.78 -37.63 1.88
N LEU A 938 19.41 -38.74 1.24
CA LEU A 938 18.46 -39.72 1.76
C LEU A 938 18.92 -40.28 3.12
N ALA A 939 20.14 -40.80 3.19
CA ALA A 939 20.69 -41.33 4.44
C ALA A 939 20.78 -40.26 5.54
N GLY A 940 21.18 -39.03 5.19
CA GLY A 940 21.24 -37.91 6.11
C GLY A 940 19.87 -37.48 6.64
N SER A 941 18.86 -37.43 5.76
CA SER A 941 17.47 -37.08 6.11
C SER A 941 16.84 -38.12 7.04
N LEU A 942 17.02 -39.42 6.77
CA LEU A 942 16.50 -40.48 7.64
C LEU A 942 17.14 -40.42 9.04
N ALA A 943 18.46 -40.22 9.10
CA ALA A 943 19.17 -40.04 10.36
C ALA A 943 18.70 -38.78 11.12
N PHE A 944 18.44 -37.68 10.39
CA PHE A 944 17.92 -36.45 10.96
C PHE A 944 16.51 -36.61 11.52
N VAL A 945 15.58 -37.21 10.76
CA VAL A 945 14.20 -37.49 11.20
C VAL A 945 14.22 -38.32 12.48
N LYS A 946 15.01 -39.39 12.52
CA LYS A 946 15.16 -40.25 13.70
C LYS A 946 15.66 -39.45 14.91
N LYS A 947 16.74 -38.69 14.75
CA LYS A 947 17.33 -37.89 15.83
C LYS A 947 16.37 -36.83 16.37
N SER A 948 15.62 -36.18 15.48
CA SER A 948 14.62 -35.17 15.85
C SER A 948 13.41 -35.79 16.56
N ALA A 949 12.97 -36.99 16.15
CA ALA A 949 11.94 -37.74 16.85
C ALA A 949 12.41 -38.18 18.25
N GLU A 950 13.65 -38.68 18.39
CA GLU A 950 14.27 -39.02 19.67
C GLU A 950 14.39 -37.80 20.58
N PHE A 951 14.76 -36.63 20.04
CA PHE A 951 14.80 -35.38 20.79
C PHE A 951 13.41 -34.96 21.28
N ALA A 952 12.40 -35.02 20.41
CA ALA A 952 11.02 -34.70 20.78
C ALA A 952 10.49 -35.67 21.85
N GLN A 953 10.78 -36.97 21.72
CA GLN A 953 10.45 -37.97 22.73
C GLN A 953 11.13 -37.66 24.06
N ALA A 954 12.44 -37.34 24.05
CA ALA A 954 13.17 -36.98 25.27
C ALA A 954 12.62 -35.72 25.94
N GLN A 955 12.16 -34.72 25.17
CA GLN A 955 11.50 -33.54 25.71
C GLN A 955 10.13 -33.89 26.32
N GLN A 956 9.35 -34.74 25.66
CA GLN A 956 8.08 -35.21 26.19
C GLN A 956 8.27 -36.03 27.47
N ASP A 957 9.24 -36.95 27.49
CA ASP A 957 9.60 -37.75 28.66
C ASP A 957 10.09 -36.87 29.80
N HIS A 958 10.88 -35.82 29.50
CA HIS A 958 11.33 -34.85 30.50
C HIS A 958 10.16 -34.10 31.13
N LEU A 959 9.18 -33.68 30.32
CA LEU A 959 7.97 -33.03 30.84
C LEU A 959 7.09 -33.96 31.66
N VAL A 960 6.93 -35.22 31.21
CA VAL A 960 6.24 -36.24 32.01
C VAL A 960 6.96 -36.45 33.34
N ALA A 961 8.29 -36.49 33.35
CA ALA A 961 9.07 -36.62 34.58
C ALA A 961 8.94 -35.38 35.50
N LEU A 962 8.96 -34.17 34.94
CA LEU A 962 8.72 -32.93 35.68
C LEU A 962 7.30 -32.90 36.26
N ASP A 963 6.29 -33.34 35.51
CA ASP A 963 4.90 -33.41 35.95
C ASP A 963 4.69 -34.47 37.05
N GLN A 964 5.31 -35.65 36.91
CA GLN A 964 5.34 -36.68 37.94
C GLN A 964 6.03 -36.19 39.22
N ARG A 965 7.15 -35.47 39.08
CA ARG A 965 7.86 -34.89 40.23
C ARG A 965 7.06 -33.78 40.89
N ARG A 966 6.38 -32.95 40.10
CA ARG A 966 5.41 -31.94 40.58
C ARG A 966 4.34 -32.62 41.43
N HIS A 967 3.72 -33.69 40.92
CA HIS A 967 2.72 -34.45 41.66
C HIS A 967 3.29 -35.06 42.95
N ALA A 968 4.46 -35.70 42.90
CA ALA A 968 5.08 -36.29 44.08
C ALA A 968 5.41 -35.23 45.16
N LEU A 969 5.90 -34.05 44.78
CA LEU A 969 6.17 -32.95 45.69
C LEU A 969 4.88 -32.34 46.26
N GLN A 970 3.81 -32.27 45.46
CA GLN A 970 2.49 -31.84 45.93
C GLN A 970 1.95 -32.82 46.98
N ASP A 971 2.03 -34.13 46.71
CA ASP A 971 1.63 -35.19 47.64
C ASP A 971 2.49 -35.17 48.92
N GLU A 972 3.80 -34.89 48.82
CA GLU A 972 4.69 -34.74 49.97
C GLU A 972 4.29 -33.55 50.85
N VAL A 973 4.08 -32.38 50.23
CA VAL A 973 3.62 -31.17 50.94
C VAL A 973 2.25 -31.45 51.58
N GLN A 974 1.31 -32.02 50.85
CA GLN A 974 -0.02 -32.30 51.34
C GLN A 974 -0.02 -33.36 52.45
N GLY A 975 0.77 -34.43 52.32
CA GLY A 975 0.92 -35.47 53.33
C GLY A 975 1.47 -34.96 54.67
N ILE A 976 2.23 -33.86 54.66
CA ILE A 976 2.71 -33.18 55.88
C ILE A 976 1.65 -32.20 56.42
N LEU A 977 1.01 -31.42 55.55
CA LEU A 977 0.08 -30.37 55.94
C LEU A 977 -1.29 -30.89 56.39
N GLU A 978 -1.83 -31.90 55.71
CA GLU A 978 -3.22 -32.32 55.87
C GLU A 978 -3.55 -32.97 57.23
N PRO A 979 -2.68 -33.80 57.83
CA PRO A 979 -2.88 -34.28 59.21
C PRO A 979 -2.93 -33.14 60.24
N VAL A 980 -2.14 -32.09 60.02
CA VAL A 980 -2.09 -30.91 60.90
C VAL A 980 -3.31 -30.02 60.67
N ARG A 981 -3.72 -29.84 59.41
CA ARG A 981 -4.95 -29.13 59.04
C ARG A 981 -6.19 -29.82 59.61
N ALA A 982 -6.29 -31.15 59.53
CA ALA A 982 -7.37 -31.93 60.12
C ALA A 982 -7.44 -31.77 61.65
N LYS A 983 -6.29 -31.72 62.33
CA LYS A 983 -6.19 -31.50 63.78
C LYS A 983 -6.64 -30.09 64.19
N LEU A 984 -6.28 -29.07 63.41
CA LEU A 984 -6.67 -27.68 63.65
C LEU A 984 -8.16 -27.45 63.34
N ASN A 985 -8.69 -28.07 62.29
CA ASN A 985 -10.12 -28.00 61.94
C ASN A 985 -11.00 -28.60 63.05
N ALA A 986 -10.54 -29.65 63.73
CA ALA A 986 -11.27 -30.26 64.85
C ALA A 986 -11.34 -29.39 66.12
N GLN A 987 -10.59 -28.28 66.20
CA GLN A 987 -10.46 -27.45 67.39
C GLN A 987 -11.22 -26.11 67.32
N GLN A 988 -11.86 -25.78 66.20
CA GLN A 988 -12.64 -24.53 66.07
C GLN A 988 -14.12 -24.74 66.42
N LYS A 989 -14.63 -24.01 67.44
CA LYS A 989 -16.06 -23.81 67.73
C LYS A 989 -16.47 -22.42 67.23
N MET A 990 -17.55 -22.37 66.46
CA MET A 990 -18.09 -21.18 65.77
C MET A 990 -18.92 -20.26 66.67
N PRO A 991 -18.95 -18.94 66.40
CA PRO A 991 -20.08 -18.06 66.65
C PRO A 991 -20.94 -17.88 65.38
N GLU A 992 -22.26 -17.84 65.53
CA GLU A 992 -23.23 -17.57 64.45
C GLU A 992 -23.32 -16.07 64.15
N ALA A 993 -23.26 -15.68 62.87
CA ALA A 993 -23.47 -14.30 62.42
C ALA A 993 -24.93 -14.11 61.98
N THR A 994 -25.81 -13.70 62.89
CA THR A 994 -27.25 -13.52 62.60
C THR A 994 -27.63 -12.12 62.07
N ASP A 995 -26.70 -11.15 62.04
CA ASP A 995 -27.02 -9.73 61.77
C ASP A 995 -26.31 -9.11 60.52
N ALA A 996 -25.64 -9.90 59.67
CA ALA A 996 -24.96 -9.39 58.47
C ALA A 996 -25.93 -9.21 57.27
N PRO A 997 -25.70 -8.21 56.39
CA PRO A 997 -26.52 -8.02 55.19
C PRO A 997 -26.39 -9.21 54.23
N VAL A 998 -27.53 -9.70 53.73
CA VAL A 998 -27.58 -10.83 52.79
C VAL A 998 -27.15 -10.36 51.38
N PRO A 999 -26.12 -10.97 50.77
CA PRO A 999 -25.67 -10.64 49.43
C PRO A 999 -26.62 -11.18 48.36
N PHE A 1000 -26.67 -10.51 47.20
CA PHE A 1000 -27.36 -11.02 46.02
C PHE A 1000 -26.64 -12.21 45.39
N ALA A 1001 -25.30 -12.24 45.43
CA ALA A 1001 -24.53 -13.43 45.08
C ALA A 1001 -23.30 -13.52 45.98
N GLU A 1002 -22.92 -14.74 46.34
CA GLU A 1002 -21.82 -14.99 47.26
C GLU A 1002 -21.01 -16.22 46.84
N TRP A 1003 -19.71 -16.06 46.70
CA TRP A 1003 -18.78 -17.15 46.40
C TRP A 1003 -17.83 -17.33 47.58
N THR A 1004 -17.88 -18.49 48.24
CA THR A 1004 -17.03 -18.84 49.38
C THR A 1004 -15.81 -19.67 48.99
N PHE A 1005 -15.82 -20.27 47.79
CA PHE A 1005 -14.74 -21.11 47.25
C PHE A 1005 -14.35 -22.30 48.12
N ASP A 1006 -15.19 -22.72 49.08
CA ASP A 1006 -14.91 -23.90 49.92
C ASP A 1006 -14.84 -25.21 49.11
N GLN A 1007 -15.54 -25.25 47.96
CA GLN A 1007 -15.61 -26.44 47.09
C GLN A 1007 -15.36 -26.10 45.62
N ASP A 1008 -16.11 -25.13 45.07
CA ASP A 1008 -16.05 -24.77 43.65
C ASP A 1008 -16.49 -23.31 43.41
N GLY A 1009 -16.77 -22.97 42.16
CA GLY A 1009 -17.22 -21.63 41.74
C GLY A 1009 -18.73 -21.39 41.84
N ARG A 1010 -19.52 -22.29 42.45
CA ARG A 1010 -20.96 -22.04 42.66
C ARG A 1010 -21.17 -20.95 43.69
N ASP A 1011 -22.19 -20.13 43.47
CA ASP A 1011 -22.58 -19.13 44.45
C ASP A 1011 -23.54 -19.74 45.48
N ALA A 1012 -23.38 -19.37 46.75
CA ALA A 1012 -24.17 -19.90 47.86
C ALA A 1012 -25.66 -19.51 47.80
N GLN A 1013 -26.01 -18.47 47.03
CA GLN A 1013 -27.39 -18.04 46.83
C GLN A 1013 -28.06 -18.71 45.60
N GLY A 1014 -27.27 -19.42 44.78
CA GLY A 1014 -27.72 -20.13 43.57
C GLY A 1014 -28.11 -19.23 42.39
N HIS A 1015 -27.69 -17.97 42.36
CA HIS A 1015 -28.09 -16.97 41.37
C HIS A 1015 -27.09 -16.78 40.22
N LEU A 1016 -25.78 -16.95 40.46
CA LEU A 1016 -24.70 -16.58 39.54
C LEU A 1016 -23.49 -17.52 39.69
N PRO A 1017 -23.55 -18.77 39.20
CA PRO A 1017 -22.40 -19.66 39.22
C PRO A 1017 -21.25 -19.11 38.36
N LEU A 1018 -20.00 -19.30 38.81
CA LEU A 1018 -18.80 -18.90 38.07
C LEU A 1018 -18.27 -20.05 37.22
N LYS A 1019 -17.91 -19.72 35.99
CA LYS A 1019 -17.04 -20.52 35.12
C LYS A 1019 -15.60 -20.08 35.32
N LEU A 1020 -14.73 -21.02 35.71
CA LEU A 1020 -13.29 -20.79 35.80
C LEU A 1020 -12.68 -20.85 34.39
N GLU A 1021 -11.89 -19.86 34.01
CA GLU A 1021 -11.23 -19.75 32.70
C GLU A 1021 -9.70 -19.64 32.88
N GLY A 1022 -8.95 -20.11 31.87
CA GLY A 1022 -7.49 -20.13 31.92
C GLY A 1022 -6.97 -21.08 33.00
N SER A 1023 -5.98 -20.63 33.78
CA SER A 1023 -5.40 -21.39 34.89
C SER A 1023 -6.12 -21.19 36.23
N ALA A 1024 -7.29 -20.53 36.24
CA ALA A 1024 -8.07 -20.29 37.45
C ALA A 1024 -8.54 -21.61 38.08
N ARG A 1025 -8.30 -21.75 39.38
CA ARG A 1025 -8.68 -22.95 40.14
C ARG A 1025 -9.04 -22.61 41.57
N VAL A 1026 -9.94 -23.38 42.15
CA VAL A 1026 -10.25 -23.32 43.58
C VAL A 1026 -9.29 -24.25 44.31
N VAL A 1027 -8.52 -23.71 45.25
CA VAL A 1027 -7.55 -24.44 46.08
C VAL A 1027 -7.65 -23.91 47.51
N ASP A 1028 -7.77 -24.81 48.49
CA ASP A 1028 -7.77 -24.46 49.92
C ASP A 1028 -8.80 -23.38 50.32
N GLY A 1029 -10.02 -23.46 49.77
CA GLY A 1029 -11.07 -22.49 50.11
C GLY A 1029 -10.92 -21.12 49.44
N ALA A 1030 -10.09 -21.00 48.39
CA ALA A 1030 -9.86 -19.75 47.68
C ALA A 1030 -9.75 -19.93 46.17
N LEU A 1031 -10.17 -18.93 45.41
CA LEU A 1031 -9.92 -18.82 43.98
C LEU A 1031 -8.48 -18.32 43.73
N VAL A 1032 -7.65 -19.15 43.13
CA VAL A 1032 -6.23 -18.85 42.81
C VAL A 1032 -6.11 -18.27 41.40
N LEU A 1033 -5.36 -17.17 41.28
CA LEU A 1033 -5.20 -16.39 40.05
C LEU A 1033 -3.71 -16.13 39.74
N ASP A 1034 -3.29 -16.40 38.51
CA ASP A 1034 -1.89 -16.40 38.06
C ASP A 1034 -1.34 -15.03 37.58
N GLY A 1035 -2.20 -14.01 37.46
CA GLY A 1035 -1.84 -12.71 36.89
C GLY A 1035 -1.60 -12.68 35.39
N ARG A 1036 -1.95 -13.75 34.66
CA ARG A 1036 -1.72 -13.88 33.21
C ARG A 1036 -2.96 -14.33 32.46
N THR A 1037 -3.55 -15.45 32.87
CA THR A 1037 -4.63 -16.12 32.15
C THR A 1037 -5.82 -16.49 33.03
N ALA A 1038 -5.63 -16.60 34.34
CA ALA A 1038 -6.67 -16.99 35.28
C ALA A 1038 -7.72 -15.90 35.45
N LEU A 1039 -8.98 -16.23 35.20
CA LEU A 1039 -10.13 -15.45 35.65
C LEU A 1039 -11.33 -16.36 35.93
N ALA A 1040 -12.32 -15.87 36.67
CA ALA A 1040 -13.61 -16.52 36.80
C ALA A 1040 -14.73 -15.59 36.32
N ARG A 1041 -15.67 -16.11 35.53
CA ARG A 1041 -16.75 -15.35 34.90
C ARG A 1041 -18.11 -15.91 35.29
N SER A 1042 -19.05 -15.06 35.73
CA SER A 1042 -20.40 -15.50 36.09
C SER A 1042 -21.27 -15.74 34.86
N GLU A 1043 -22.42 -16.39 35.07
CA GLU A 1043 -23.54 -16.24 34.16
C GLU A 1043 -24.07 -14.78 34.12
N ARG A 1044 -25.01 -14.52 33.20
CA ARG A 1044 -25.57 -13.18 33.00
C ARG A 1044 -26.42 -12.79 34.20
N LEU A 1045 -26.33 -11.52 34.60
CA LEU A 1045 -27.17 -10.97 35.66
C LEU A 1045 -28.66 -11.15 35.31
N PRO A 1046 -29.47 -11.75 36.19
CA PRO A 1046 -30.90 -11.95 35.93
C PRO A 1046 -31.74 -10.68 36.14
N LYS A 1047 -31.13 -9.57 36.58
CA LYS A 1047 -31.81 -8.31 36.88
C LYS A 1047 -30.94 -7.08 36.59
N HIS A 1048 -31.59 -5.94 36.43
CA HIS A 1048 -30.96 -4.63 36.30
C HIS A 1048 -30.30 -4.22 37.63
N VAL A 1049 -29.10 -3.64 37.56
CA VAL A 1049 -28.33 -3.15 38.71
C VAL A 1049 -27.73 -1.78 38.40
N GLN A 1050 -28.07 -0.79 39.23
CA GLN A 1050 -27.52 0.56 39.17
C GLN A 1050 -26.75 0.89 40.47
N ALA A 1051 -27.47 0.88 41.60
CA ALA A 1051 -26.87 0.92 42.93
C ALA A 1051 -26.36 -0.47 43.34
N LYS A 1052 -25.15 -0.55 43.90
CA LYS A 1052 -24.48 -1.84 44.17
C LYS A 1052 -23.35 -1.72 45.19
N THR A 1053 -22.95 -2.87 45.73
CA THR A 1053 -21.69 -3.02 46.49
C THR A 1053 -20.93 -4.21 45.94
N LEU A 1054 -19.68 -3.96 45.54
CA LEU A 1054 -18.71 -5.02 45.21
C LEU A 1054 -17.87 -5.27 46.45
N GLU A 1055 -17.82 -6.51 46.93
CA GLU A 1055 -17.12 -6.86 48.17
C GLU A 1055 -16.28 -8.13 47.98
N ALA A 1056 -15.04 -8.14 48.47
CA ALA A 1056 -14.14 -9.29 48.37
C ALA A 1056 -13.11 -9.36 49.51
N TRP A 1057 -12.67 -10.58 49.81
CA TRP A 1057 -11.53 -10.88 50.68
C TRP A 1057 -10.40 -11.37 49.80
N VAL A 1058 -9.32 -10.59 49.72
CA VAL A 1058 -8.23 -10.83 48.77
C VAL A 1058 -6.89 -10.89 49.49
N MET A 1059 -6.01 -11.76 49.02
CA MET A 1059 -4.60 -11.82 49.40
C MET A 1059 -3.77 -11.86 48.11
N LEU A 1060 -2.85 -10.92 47.92
CA LEU A 1060 -2.03 -10.86 46.71
C LEU A 1060 -0.78 -11.71 46.87
N ASP A 1061 -0.25 -12.26 45.78
CA ASP A 1061 1.05 -12.95 45.83
C ASP A 1061 2.23 -11.95 45.90
N THR A 1062 1.99 -10.72 45.45
CA THR A 1062 3.00 -9.68 45.35
C THR A 1062 2.33 -8.30 45.34
N LEU A 1063 3.01 -7.32 45.96
CA LEU A 1063 2.64 -5.91 45.93
C LEU A 1063 3.07 -5.20 44.62
N ASP A 1064 3.91 -5.84 43.79
CA ASP A 1064 4.51 -5.22 42.59
C ASP A 1064 3.64 -5.38 41.32
N GLN A 1065 2.40 -5.83 41.45
CA GLN A 1065 1.45 -5.89 40.33
C GLN A 1065 0.74 -4.55 40.12
N LYS A 1066 0.31 -4.28 38.88
CA LYS A 1066 -0.34 -3.00 38.50
C LYS A 1066 -1.58 -3.25 37.67
N GLY A 1067 -2.71 -2.68 38.07
CA GLY A 1067 -3.93 -2.62 37.26
C GLY A 1067 -4.81 -3.87 37.29
N GLY A 1068 -4.51 -4.85 38.15
CA GLY A 1068 -5.27 -6.10 38.29
C GLY A 1068 -6.65 -5.87 38.95
N GLY A 1069 -7.69 -6.45 38.36
CA GLY A 1069 -9.06 -6.37 38.88
C GLY A 1069 -9.40 -7.52 39.83
N VAL A 1070 -9.83 -7.19 41.05
CA VAL A 1070 -10.27 -8.17 42.06
C VAL A 1070 -11.67 -8.68 41.72
N MET A 1071 -12.62 -7.75 41.62
CA MET A 1071 -14.02 -8.03 41.28
C MET A 1071 -14.55 -6.92 40.39
N THR A 1072 -15.19 -7.29 39.29
CA THR A 1072 -15.67 -6.39 38.24
C THR A 1072 -17.12 -6.72 37.91
N LEU A 1073 -17.98 -5.71 37.83
CA LEU A 1073 -19.28 -5.79 37.16
C LEU A 1073 -19.18 -5.06 35.82
N GLN A 1074 -19.48 -5.74 34.71
CA GLN A 1074 -19.33 -5.18 33.37
C GLN A 1074 -20.51 -5.50 32.44
N ASP A 1075 -20.65 -4.72 31.37
CA ASP A 1075 -21.44 -5.12 30.20
C ASP A 1075 -20.76 -6.25 29.40
N ARG A 1076 -21.51 -6.93 28.53
CA ARG A 1076 -20.99 -8.06 27.73
C ARG A 1076 -19.86 -7.71 26.76
N ARG A 1077 -19.64 -6.43 26.46
CA ARG A 1077 -18.58 -5.96 25.57
C ARG A 1077 -17.33 -5.53 26.35
N GLY A 1078 -17.40 -5.50 27.69
CA GLY A 1078 -16.38 -4.94 28.56
C GLY A 1078 -16.14 -3.44 28.34
N MET A 1079 -17.14 -2.73 27.80
CA MET A 1079 -17.05 -1.32 27.40
C MET A 1079 -17.48 -0.38 28.53
N VAL A 1080 -18.46 -0.77 29.34
CA VAL A 1080 -18.85 -0.13 30.60
C VAL A 1080 -18.61 -1.12 31.73
N PHE A 1081 -17.89 -0.70 32.76
CA PHE A 1081 -17.63 -1.52 33.95
C PHE A 1081 -17.38 -0.65 35.19
N ASP A 1082 -17.60 -1.26 36.35
CA ASP A 1082 -17.14 -0.80 37.66
C ASP A 1082 -16.39 -1.94 38.36
N ALA A 1083 -15.20 -1.66 38.89
CA ALA A 1083 -14.31 -2.70 39.42
C ALA A 1083 -13.56 -2.28 40.69
N ILE A 1084 -13.21 -3.25 41.54
CA ILE A 1084 -12.18 -3.10 42.58
C ILE A 1084 -10.81 -3.37 41.93
N VAL A 1085 -9.92 -2.37 41.89
CA VAL A 1085 -8.64 -2.46 41.17
C VAL A 1085 -7.47 -2.11 42.09
N TYR A 1086 -6.35 -2.84 41.93
CA TYR A 1086 -5.11 -2.60 42.65
C TYR A 1086 -4.06 -1.87 41.79
N ALA A 1087 -3.43 -0.84 42.37
CA ALA A 1087 -2.25 -0.16 41.84
C ALA A 1087 -2.36 0.31 40.38
N GLU A 1088 -3.54 0.78 39.96
CA GLU A 1088 -3.78 1.27 38.59
C GLU A 1088 -3.28 2.71 38.37
N ARG A 1089 -3.42 3.60 39.36
CA ARG A 1089 -2.94 4.99 39.28
C ARG A 1089 -1.80 5.29 40.25
N ALA A 1090 -1.94 4.90 41.51
CA ALA A 1090 -0.90 5.02 42.53
C ALA A 1090 -0.41 3.63 42.96
N PRO A 1091 0.92 3.41 43.13
CA PRO A 1091 1.45 2.15 43.60
C PRO A 1091 0.84 1.73 44.95
N GLN A 1092 0.49 0.45 45.07
CA GLN A 1092 -0.03 -0.16 46.30
C GLN A 1092 -1.37 0.39 46.81
N GLU A 1093 -2.11 1.18 46.03
CA GLU A 1093 -3.41 1.71 46.44
C GLU A 1093 -4.60 0.97 45.79
N TRP A 1094 -5.75 0.98 46.48
CA TRP A 1094 -7.02 0.49 45.96
C TRP A 1094 -7.86 1.61 45.35
N LEU A 1095 -8.56 1.34 44.25
CA LEU A 1095 -9.49 2.30 43.66
C LEU A 1095 -10.68 1.63 42.97
N SER A 1096 -11.65 2.46 42.56
CA SER A 1096 -12.75 2.06 41.68
C SER A 1096 -12.40 2.28 40.20
N GLY A 1097 -12.23 1.19 39.46
CA GLY A 1097 -11.88 1.19 38.04
C GLY A 1097 -13.09 1.38 37.13
N SER A 1098 -12.92 2.10 36.02
CA SER A 1098 -13.97 2.37 35.02
C SER A 1098 -13.39 2.56 33.61
N ASN A 1099 -14.25 2.51 32.59
CA ASN A 1099 -13.85 2.61 31.19
C ASN A 1099 -13.19 3.95 30.83
N ASN A 1100 -11.99 3.89 30.24
CA ASN A 1100 -11.14 5.06 29.95
C ASN A 1100 -10.90 5.98 31.17
N HIS A 1101 -11.01 5.43 32.39
CA HIS A 1101 -10.96 6.18 33.66
C HIS A 1101 -11.99 7.31 33.79
N ARG A 1102 -13.08 7.30 33.01
CA ARG A 1102 -14.08 8.38 32.99
C ARG A 1102 -14.72 8.65 34.35
N ARG A 1103 -14.92 7.59 35.14
CA ARG A 1103 -15.52 7.63 36.49
C ARG A 1103 -14.50 7.32 37.59
N THR A 1104 -13.22 7.14 37.26
CA THR A 1104 -12.20 6.71 38.23
C THR A 1104 -11.50 7.91 38.86
N GLN A 1105 -11.57 8.00 40.19
CA GLN A 1105 -10.76 8.89 41.01
C GLN A 1105 -10.06 8.09 42.12
N GLU A 1106 -8.90 8.57 42.56
CA GLU A 1106 -8.19 7.99 43.69
C GLU A 1106 -8.95 8.33 44.98
N PHE A 1107 -9.08 7.35 45.88
CA PHE A 1107 -9.64 7.63 47.20
C PHE A 1107 -8.64 8.39 48.10
N GLY A 1108 -7.34 8.38 47.77
CA GLY A 1108 -6.29 8.95 48.62
C GLY A 1108 -6.09 8.18 49.93
N GLY A 1109 -6.41 6.87 49.94
CA GLY A 1109 -6.16 5.99 51.07
C GLY A 1109 -4.68 5.60 51.20
N PRO A 1110 -4.23 5.10 52.36
CA PRO A 1110 -2.85 4.68 52.53
C PRO A 1110 -2.50 3.48 51.64
N ALA A 1111 -1.26 3.40 51.20
CA ALA A 1111 -0.70 2.23 50.50
C ALA A 1111 -0.92 0.94 51.31
N ASP A 1112 -1.42 -0.10 50.67
CA ASP A 1112 -1.64 -1.41 51.27
C ASP A 1112 -0.36 -2.23 51.26
N THR A 1113 0.24 -2.35 52.45
CA THR A 1113 1.49 -3.08 52.69
C THR A 1113 1.28 -4.43 53.36
N GLU A 1114 0.02 -4.87 53.49
CA GLU A 1114 -0.36 -6.08 54.20
C GLU A 1114 -1.11 -7.09 53.35
N VAL A 1115 -1.64 -6.72 52.18
CA VAL A 1115 -2.43 -7.63 51.34
C VAL A 1115 -1.63 -8.83 50.81
N ASP A 1116 -0.30 -8.75 50.77
CA ASP A 1116 0.59 -9.88 50.48
C ASP A 1116 0.87 -10.79 51.69
N LYS A 1117 0.54 -10.32 52.90
CA LYS A 1117 0.83 -11.00 54.17
C LYS A 1117 -0.41 -11.61 54.81
N ARG A 1118 -1.59 -11.04 54.56
CA ARG A 1118 -2.88 -11.53 55.07
C ARG A 1118 -4.01 -11.22 54.10
N PRO A 1119 -5.15 -11.93 54.21
CA PRO A 1119 -6.39 -11.51 53.59
C PRO A 1119 -6.80 -10.11 54.05
N VAL A 1120 -7.16 -9.26 53.09
CA VAL A 1120 -7.71 -7.92 53.31
C VAL A 1120 -9.14 -7.90 52.77
N HIS A 1121 -10.06 -7.38 53.58
CA HIS A 1121 -11.44 -7.14 53.17
C HIS A 1121 -11.53 -5.82 52.41
N LEU A 1122 -12.17 -5.84 51.24
CA LEU A 1122 -12.41 -4.66 50.41
C LEU A 1122 -13.88 -4.59 50.03
N ALA A 1123 -14.47 -3.41 50.13
CA ALA A 1123 -15.79 -3.14 49.59
C ALA A 1123 -15.82 -1.78 48.89
N ILE A 1124 -16.54 -1.67 47.78
CA ILE A 1124 -16.83 -0.38 47.13
C ILE A 1124 -18.32 -0.26 46.90
N THR A 1125 -18.93 0.80 47.44
CA THR A 1125 -20.36 1.10 47.28
C THR A 1125 -20.57 2.15 46.20
N TYR A 1126 -21.62 1.97 45.39
CA TYR A 1126 -22.00 2.83 44.28
C TYR A 1126 -23.47 3.22 44.42
N ASP A 1127 -23.77 4.50 44.55
CA ASP A 1127 -25.16 5.01 44.62
C ASP A 1127 -25.27 6.41 44.02
N GLN A 1128 -26.13 6.58 43.02
CA GLN A 1128 -26.38 7.87 42.33
C GLN A 1128 -25.09 8.65 41.97
N GLY A 1129 -24.06 7.93 41.51
CA GLY A 1129 -22.77 8.50 41.13
C GLY A 1129 -21.78 8.69 42.28
N LYS A 1130 -22.21 8.55 43.55
CA LYS A 1130 -21.33 8.55 44.73
C LYS A 1130 -20.64 7.20 44.87
N VAL A 1131 -19.32 7.23 45.03
CA VAL A 1131 -18.44 6.05 45.17
C VAL A 1131 -17.70 6.14 46.50
N ILE A 1132 -17.77 5.09 47.31
CA ILE A 1132 -17.09 5.01 48.61
C ILE A 1132 -16.30 3.70 48.69
N GLY A 1133 -14.99 3.79 48.92
CA GLY A 1133 -14.13 2.64 49.18
C GLY A 1133 -14.05 2.32 50.68
N TYR A 1134 -13.96 1.03 51.00
CA TYR A 1134 -13.75 0.51 52.34
C TYR A 1134 -12.65 -0.54 52.33
N ARG A 1135 -11.78 -0.49 53.33
CA ARG A 1135 -10.78 -1.50 53.62
C ARG A 1135 -11.02 -1.97 55.04
N ASP A 1136 -11.07 -3.29 55.24
CA ASP A 1136 -11.23 -3.84 56.58
C ASP A 1136 -12.47 -3.28 57.30
N GLY A 1137 -13.56 -3.08 56.56
CA GLY A 1137 -14.84 -2.61 57.11
C GLY A 1137 -14.85 -1.14 57.53
N VAL A 1138 -13.75 -0.41 57.34
CA VAL A 1138 -13.64 1.03 57.59
C VAL A 1138 -13.39 1.78 56.29
N ARG A 1139 -13.78 3.06 56.23
CA ARG A 1139 -13.62 3.88 55.02
C ARG A 1139 -12.16 3.97 54.59
N TYR A 1140 -11.91 3.72 53.31
CA TYR A 1140 -10.60 3.80 52.67
C TYR A 1140 -10.52 5.09 51.87
N GLY A 1141 -9.92 6.12 52.48
CA GLY A 1141 -9.80 7.45 51.87
C GLY A 1141 -11.11 8.25 51.81
N GLU A 1142 -11.13 9.26 50.95
CA GLU A 1142 -12.27 10.16 50.76
C GLU A 1142 -13.22 9.66 49.66
N PRO A 1143 -14.55 9.71 49.88
CA PRO A 1143 -15.52 9.38 48.85
C PRO A 1143 -15.56 10.46 47.78
N TYR A 1144 -15.96 10.08 46.56
CA TYR A 1144 -16.13 11.04 45.46
C TYR A 1144 -17.45 10.81 44.70
N THR A 1145 -17.87 11.82 43.94
CA THR A 1145 -19.07 11.75 43.09
C THR A 1145 -18.69 11.92 41.63
N THR A 1146 -19.29 11.09 40.78
CA THR A 1146 -19.08 11.05 39.32
C THR A 1146 -20.27 11.68 38.60
N ALA A 1147 -20.01 12.34 37.46
CA ALA A 1147 -21.06 12.97 36.66
C ALA A 1147 -21.86 11.96 35.80
N GLU A 1148 -21.31 10.76 35.59
CA GLU A 1148 -21.92 9.67 34.84
C GLU A 1148 -22.19 8.49 35.79
N VAL A 1149 -23.37 7.88 35.72
CA VAL A 1149 -23.73 6.69 36.50
C VAL A 1149 -23.69 5.47 35.57
N ALA A 1150 -23.03 4.39 36.00
CA ALA A 1150 -23.06 3.13 35.25
C ALA A 1150 -24.33 2.33 35.58
N GLU A 1151 -25.01 1.87 34.53
CA GLU A 1151 -26.20 1.04 34.60
C GLU A 1151 -25.92 -0.31 33.93
N PHE A 1152 -26.36 -1.39 34.57
CA PHE A 1152 -26.11 -2.76 34.13
C PHE A 1152 -27.45 -3.48 33.93
N GLU A 1153 -27.80 -3.74 32.66
CA GLU A 1153 -29.09 -4.32 32.30
C GLU A 1153 -29.17 -5.83 32.57
N ALA A 1154 -30.39 -6.30 32.89
CA ALA A 1154 -30.66 -7.72 33.01
C ALA A 1154 -30.34 -8.46 31.69
N GLY A 1155 -29.54 -9.51 31.76
CA GLY A 1155 -29.14 -10.32 30.61
C GLY A 1155 -27.98 -9.74 29.77
N ASP A 1156 -27.51 -8.52 30.05
CA ASP A 1156 -26.40 -7.88 29.32
C ASP A 1156 -25.22 -7.46 30.22
N ALA A 1157 -25.22 -7.90 31.49
CA ALA A 1157 -24.13 -7.71 32.42
C ALA A 1157 -23.66 -9.02 33.07
N GLU A 1158 -22.40 -9.05 33.53
CA GLU A 1158 -21.76 -10.21 34.17
C GLU A 1158 -20.71 -9.78 35.21
N ILE A 1159 -20.35 -10.71 36.11
CA ILE A 1159 -19.26 -10.56 37.08
C ILE A 1159 -17.99 -11.24 36.58
N LEU A 1160 -16.85 -10.54 36.74
CA LEU A 1160 -15.51 -11.11 36.59
C LEU A 1160 -14.76 -11.05 37.91
N LEU A 1161 -14.05 -12.14 38.23
CA LEU A 1161 -13.05 -12.20 39.28
C LEU A 1161 -11.67 -12.43 38.67
N GLY A 1162 -10.69 -11.63 39.04
CA GLY A 1162 -9.30 -11.73 38.57
C GLY A 1162 -8.97 -10.98 37.27
N CYS A 1163 -9.92 -10.22 36.71
CA CYS A 1163 -9.70 -9.37 35.54
C CYS A 1163 -10.41 -8.02 35.68
N ARG A 1164 -9.73 -6.92 35.35
CA ARG A 1164 -10.29 -5.57 35.43
C ARG A 1164 -11.48 -5.34 34.50
N HIS A 1165 -11.44 -5.83 33.27
CA HIS A 1165 -12.57 -5.84 32.32
C HIS A 1165 -12.23 -6.64 31.05
N GLY A 1166 -13.26 -7.12 30.35
CA GLY A 1166 -13.17 -7.75 29.04
C GLY A 1166 -12.64 -9.19 29.08
N ALA A 1167 -11.69 -9.47 28.19
CA ALA A 1167 -11.01 -10.76 28.06
C ALA A 1167 -9.56 -10.69 28.54
N VAL A 1168 -8.95 -11.86 28.76
CA VAL A 1168 -7.55 -12.04 29.16
C VAL A 1168 -6.60 -11.15 28.37
N GLY A 1169 -5.66 -10.48 29.07
CA GLY A 1169 -4.49 -9.86 28.45
C GLY A 1169 -4.11 -8.49 29.04
N GLY A 1170 -2.83 -8.14 28.89
CA GLY A 1170 -2.25 -6.88 29.38
C GLY A 1170 -2.10 -6.85 30.91
N ASN A 1171 -1.99 -5.65 31.47
CA ASN A 1171 -1.86 -5.40 32.91
C ASN A 1171 -3.20 -5.45 33.67
N ARG A 1172 -4.21 -6.13 33.13
CA ARG A 1172 -5.58 -6.17 33.67
C ARG A 1172 -5.83 -7.34 34.63
N MET A 1173 -4.89 -8.28 34.66
CA MET A 1173 -5.03 -9.57 35.35
C MET A 1173 -4.53 -9.46 36.79
N LEU A 1174 -5.24 -10.08 37.72
CA LEU A 1174 -4.84 -10.14 39.13
C LEU A 1174 -3.97 -11.35 39.41
N ARG A 1175 -2.89 -11.17 40.18
CA ARG A 1175 -2.08 -12.26 40.72
C ARG A 1175 -2.30 -12.39 42.23
N GLY A 1176 -2.89 -13.49 42.68
CA GLY A 1176 -3.21 -13.70 44.08
C GLY A 1176 -4.36 -14.67 44.30
N ARG A 1177 -5.01 -14.55 45.46
CA ARG A 1177 -6.11 -15.40 45.91
C ARG A 1177 -7.31 -14.56 46.32
N ILE A 1178 -8.50 -14.95 45.89
CA ILE A 1178 -9.77 -14.41 46.39
C ILE A 1178 -10.41 -15.47 47.27
N LEU A 1179 -10.50 -15.18 48.57
CA LEU A 1179 -11.03 -16.12 49.57
C LEU A 1179 -12.55 -16.09 49.62
N ARG A 1180 -13.15 -14.94 49.30
CA ARG A 1180 -14.60 -14.76 49.25
C ARG A 1180 -14.93 -13.55 48.39
N ALA A 1181 -16.04 -13.61 47.66
CA ALA A 1181 -16.56 -12.47 46.91
C ALA A 1181 -18.08 -12.38 47.07
N ARG A 1182 -18.61 -11.15 47.12
CA ARG A 1182 -20.02 -10.85 47.30
C ARG A 1182 -20.45 -9.70 46.42
N LEU A 1183 -21.59 -9.89 45.76
CA LEU A 1183 -22.31 -8.83 45.05
C LEU A 1183 -23.55 -8.47 45.86
N TYR A 1184 -23.70 -7.19 46.19
CA TYR A 1184 -24.97 -6.63 46.66
C TYR A 1184 -25.57 -5.79 45.54
N ASP A 1185 -26.86 -5.97 45.31
CA ASP A 1185 -27.69 -5.25 44.33
C ASP A 1185 -28.21 -3.90 44.85
N ARG A 1186 -27.55 -3.38 45.89
CA ARG A 1186 -27.74 -2.06 46.50
C ARG A 1186 -26.42 -1.56 47.10
N ALA A 1187 -26.32 -0.27 47.33
CA ALA A 1187 -25.22 0.28 48.14
C ALA A 1187 -25.45 -0.04 49.62
N LEU A 1188 -24.46 -0.67 50.25
CA LEU A 1188 -24.44 -0.89 51.70
C LEU A 1188 -24.07 0.40 52.44
N THR A 1189 -24.62 0.56 53.64
CA THR A 1189 -24.19 1.60 54.58
C THR A 1189 -22.83 1.24 55.21
N GLU A 1190 -22.12 2.23 55.74
CA GLU A 1190 -20.83 2.00 56.42
C GLU A 1190 -20.94 1.01 57.59
N GLN A 1191 -22.05 1.02 58.34
CA GLN A 1191 -22.31 0.03 59.39
C GLN A 1191 -22.53 -1.38 58.83
N GLU A 1192 -23.25 -1.51 57.72
CA GLU A 1192 -23.47 -2.79 57.05
C GLU A 1192 -22.17 -3.36 56.47
N VAL A 1193 -21.28 -2.53 55.91
CA VAL A 1193 -19.95 -2.93 55.45
C VAL A 1193 -19.03 -3.34 56.60
N ALA A 1194 -19.15 -2.67 57.75
CA ALA A 1194 -18.43 -3.06 58.96
C ALA A 1194 -18.92 -4.43 59.50
N LEU A 1195 -20.24 -4.67 59.46
CA LEU A 1195 -20.83 -5.95 59.87
C LEU A 1195 -20.52 -7.09 58.89
N SER A 1196 -20.57 -6.85 57.57
CA SER A 1196 -20.29 -7.86 56.55
C SER A 1196 -18.85 -8.37 56.59
N ARG A 1197 -17.90 -7.53 57.03
CA ARG A 1197 -16.48 -7.87 57.22
C ARG A 1197 -16.28 -9.11 58.09
N HIS A 1198 -17.07 -9.25 59.15
CA HIS A 1198 -16.86 -10.25 60.21
C HIS A 1198 -17.37 -11.66 59.89
N VAL A 1199 -17.86 -11.89 58.66
CA VAL A 1199 -18.18 -13.24 58.19
C VAL A 1199 -16.90 -13.91 57.67
N GLU A 1200 -16.02 -14.34 58.57
CA GLU A 1200 -14.75 -14.99 58.24
C GLU A 1200 -14.95 -16.29 57.45
N ALA A 1201 -13.96 -16.60 56.59
CA ALA A 1201 -13.81 -17.90 55.95
C ALA A 1201 -13.50 -18.96 57.01
N THR A 1202 -14.35 -19.97 57.13
CA THR A 1202 -14.33 -21.04 58.14
C THR A 1202 -13.25 -22.11 57.90
N ALA A 1203 -12.13 -21.77 57.25
CA ALA A 1203 -11.08 -22.73 56.92
C ALA A 1203 -9.79 -22.44 57.70
N VAL A 1204 -9.21 -23.47 58.32
CA VAL A 1204 -7.82 -23.41 58.83
C VAL A 1204 -6.90 -22.94 57.73
N THR A 1205 -6.33 -21.75 57.91
CA THR A 1205 -5.49 -21.12 56.89
C THR A 1205 -4.17 -21.87 56.77
N GLU A 1206 -3.54 -21.79 55.59
CA GLU A 1206 -2.22 -22.38 55.34
C GLU A 1206 -1.17 -21.86 56.36
N LEU A 1207 -1.30 -20.60 56.80
CA LEU A 1207 -0.46 -20.00 57.84
C LEU A 1207 -0.63 -20.68 59.21
N ASP A 1208 -1.86 -21.04 59.58
CA ASP A 1208 -2.16 -21.73 60.84
C ASP A 1208 -1.59 -23.16 60.83
N VAL A 1209 -1.69 -23.85 59.69
CA VAL A 1209 -1.06 -25.17 59.50
C VAL A 1209 0.46 -25.05 59.62
N MET A 1210 1.08 -24.08 58.93
CA MET A 1210 2.53 -23.87 58.93
C MET A 1210 3.06 -23.53 60.33
N LYS A 1211 2.34 -22.72 61.11
CA LYS A 1211 2.69 -22.41 62.52
C LYS A 1211 2.66 -23.63 63.43
N ALA A 1212 1.76 -24.58 63.15
CA ALA A 1212 1.59 -25.80 63.93
C ALA A 1212 2.56 -26.94 63.54
N LEU A 1213 3.30 -26.82 62.43
CA LEU A 1213 4.37 -27.75 62.04
C LEU A 1213 5.56 -27.68 63.00
N THR A 1214 6.22 -28.81 63.24
CA THR A 1214 7.55 -28.84 63.86
C THR A 1214 8.61 -28.21 62.95
N GLU A 1215 9.76 -27.80 63.50
CA GLU A 1215 10.84 -27.18 62.72
C GLU A 1215 11.32 -28.07 61.57
N ALA A 1216 11.50 -29.38 61.81
CA ALA A 1216 11.87 -30.34 60.77
C ALA A 1216 10.80 -30.50 59.68
N GLN A 1217 9.51 -30.55 60.05
CA GLN A 1217 8.42 -30.61 59.06
C GLN A 1217 8.32 -29.31 58.24
N ARG A 1218 8.59 -28.16 58.87
CA ARG A 1218 8.56 -26.85 58.22
C ARG A 1218 9.68 -26.73 57.20
N GLU A 1219 10.89 -27.13 57.57
CA GLU A 1219 12.04 -27.19 56.64
C GLU A 1219 11.78 -28.15 55.48
N GLN A 1220 11.17 -29.31 55.73
CA GLN A 1220 10.80 -30.25 54.67
C GLN A 1220 9.77 -29.67 53.69
N VAL A 1221 8.72 -29.01 54.21
CA VAL A 1221 7.71 -28.33 53.37
C VAL A 1221 8.31 -27.16 52.59
N ASP A 1222 9.18 -26.36 53.21
CA ASP A 1222 9.80 -25.21 52.54
C ASP A 1222 10.75 -25.66 51.42
N ASN A 1223 11.52 -26.73 51.63
CA ASN A 1223 12.37 -27.33 50.60
C ASN A 1223 11.53 -27.92 49.45
N ALA A 1224 10.49 -28.70 49.76
CA ALA A 1224 9.61 -29.29 48.76
C ALA A 1224 8.87 -28.22 47.95
N ARG A 1225 8.41 -27.13 48.58
CA ARG A 1225 7.80 -25.97 47.90
C ARG A 1225 8.78 -25.19 47.04
N HIS A 1226 10.03 -25.04 47.49
CA HIS A 1226 11.06 -24.39 46.69
C HIS A 1226 11.33 -25.18 45.40
N GLU A 1227 11.50 -26.50 45.51
CA GLU A 1227 11.66 -27.38 44.35
C GLU A 1227 10.41 -27.37 43.44
N LEU A 1228 9.21 -27.42 44.04
CA LEU A 1228 7.94 -27.34 43.31
C LEU A 1228 7.84 -26.03 42.51
N ASN A 1229 8.24 -24.89 43.09
CA ASN A 1229 8.25 -23.60 42.39
C ASN A 1229 9.25 -23.57 41.24
N GLN A 1230 10.43 -24.18 41.40
CA GLN A 1230 11.41 -24.31 40.31
C GLN A 1230 10.85 -25.16 39.16
N ILE A 1231 10.27 -26.32 39.48
CA ILE A 1231 9.66 -27.23 38.50
C ILE A 1231 8.47 -26.58 37.80
N MET A 1232 7.60 -25.87 38.53
CA MET A 1232 6.50 -25.11 37.91
C MET A 1232 7.02 -24.01 36.97
N GLY A 1233 8.13 -23.35 37.32
CA GLY A 1233 8.79 -22.39 36.42
C GLY A 1233 9.32 -23.04 35.13
N GLN A 1234 9.90 -24.24 35.23
CA GLN A 1234 10.36 -25.02 34.09
C GLN A 1234 9.18 -25.52 33.22
N LEU A 1235 8.15 -26.10 33.83
CA LEU A 1235 6.93 -26.52 33.12
C LEU A 1235 6.27 -25.35 32.40
N THR A 1236 6.11 -24.20 33.06
CA THR A 1236 5.50 -23.01 32.43
C THR A 1236 6.28 -22.51 31.21
N THR A 1237 7.61 -22.62 31.22
CA THR A 1237 8.46 -22.19 30.10
C THR A 1237 8.56 -23.23 28.98
N GLN A 1238 8.37 -24.51 29.28
CA GLN A 1238 8.55 -25.62 28.33
C GLN A 1238 7.24 -26.21 27.80
N GLU A 1239 6.11 -26.04 28.48
CA GLU A 1239 4.79 -26.51 28.04
C GLU A 1239 4.36 -25.89 26.69
N GLU A 1240 4.59 -24.59 26.48
CA GLU A 1240 4.31 -23.94 25.19
C GLU A 1240 5.20 -24.45 24.05
N ALA A 1241 6.42 -24.89 24.37
CA ALA A 1241 7.36 -25.47 23.40
C ALA A 1241 7.00 -26.91 23.05
N ALA A 1242 6.54 -27.69 24.03
CA ALA A 1242 6.23 -29.11 23.85
C ALA A 1242 4.79 -29.41 23.41
N ALA A 1243 3.81 -28.54 23.70
CA ALA A 1243 2.48 -28.64 23.12
C ALA A 1243 2.50 -28.59 21.57
N LYS A 1244 3.63 -28.16 20.98
CA LYS A 1244 3.89 -28.13 19.54
C LYS A 1244 4.69 -29.33 19.01
N LEU A 1245 5.22 -30.20 19.88
CA LEU A 1245 6.11 -31.31 19.52
C LEU A 1245 5.40 -32.65 19.73
N ASN A 1246 4.84 -33.22 18.66
CA ASN A 1246 4.41 -34.62 18.66
C ASN A 1246 5.58 -35.49 18.15
N PRO A 1247 6.17 -36.40 18.96
CA PRO A 1247 7.34 -37.17 18.55
C PRO A 1247 7.16 -37.99 17.27
N GLU A 1248 5.93 -38.43 16.97
CA GLU A 1248 5.63 -39.19 15.74
C GLU A 1248 5.78 -38.33 14.48
N THR A 1249 5.61 -37.01 14.61
CA THR A 1249 5.59 -36.08 13.47
C THR A 1249 6.76 -35.09 13.50
N ALA A 1250 7.36 -34.83 14.66
CA ALA A 1250 8.36 -33.78 14.87
C ALA A 1250 9.60 -33.95 13.98
N GLY A 1251 10.04 -35.20 13.76
CA GLY A 1251 11.15 -35.48 12.84
C GLY A 1251 10.87 -35.05 11.40
N TRP A 1252 9.64 -35.30 10.93
CA TRP A 1252 9.20 -34.94 9.59
C TRP A 1252 8.93 -33.45 9.44
N GLU A 1253 8.28 -32.83 10.43
CA GLU A 1253 8.05 -31.38 10.47
C GLU A 1253 9.37 -30.61 10.46
N SER A 1254 10.36 -31.06 11.23
CA SER A 1254 11.71 -30.52 11.24
C SER A 1254 12.41 -30.69 9.90
N LEU A 1255 12.25 -31.84 9.24
CA LEU A 1255 12.83 -32.08 7.92
C LEU A 1255 12.19 -31.16 6.87
N GLY A 1256 10.87 -31.01 6.86
CA GLY A 1256 10.17 -30.07 5.98
C GLY A 1256 10.68 -28.63 6.16
N LEU A 1257 10.81 -28.19 7.42
CA LEU A 1257 11.32 -26.85 7.74
C LEU A 1257 12.78 -26.68 7.30
N SER A 1258 13.60 -27.74 7.42
CA SER A 1258 14.98 -27.73 6.97
C SER A 1258 15.09 -27.63 5.45
N LEU A 1259 14.21 -28.32 4.70
CA LEU A 1259 14.19 -28.29 3.24
C LEU A 1259 13.87 -26.90 2.70
N ILE A 1260 12.89 -26.19 3.27
CA ILE A 1260 12.57 -24.81 2.83
C ILE A 1260 13.68 -23.81 3.18
N ASN A 1261 14.60 -24.17 4.09
CA ASN A 1261 15.78 -23.38 4.45
C ASN A 1261 17.03 -23.74 3.63
N LEU A 1262 16.96 -24.72 2.74
CA LEU A 1262 18.06 -25.00 1.83
C LEU A 1262 18.26 -23.84 0.85
N LYS A 1263 19.53 -23.54 0.52
CA LYS A 1263 19.84 -22.60 -0.56
C LYS A 1263 19.17 -23.03 -1.87
N GLU A 1264 19.14 -24.32 -2.18
CA GLU A 1264 18.49 -24.84 -3.39
C GLU A 1264 16.97 -24.59 -3.45
N PHE A 1265 16.31 -24.41 -2.30
CA PHE A 1265 14.89 -24.07 -2.27
C PHE A 1265 14.64 -22.65 -2.78
N ILE A 1266 15.45 -21.69 -2.31
CA ILE A 1266 15.28 -20.26 -2.63
C ILE A 1266 16.13 -19.79 -3.82
N TYR A 1267 16.95 -20.64 -4.44
CA TYR A 1267 17.75 -20.32 -5.63
C TYR A 1267 17.34 -21.18 -6.82
N LEU A 1268 17.25 -20.54 -7.99
CA LEU A 1268 16.97 -21.15 -9.27
C LEU A 1268 18.28 -21.48 -9.99
N ARG A 1269 18.54 -22.77 -10.17
CA ARG A 1269 19.69 -23.30 -10.91
C ARG A 1269 19.43 -23.49 -12.39
#